data_AF-A0A3A4QC31-F1
#
_entry.id   AF-A0A3A4QC31-F1
#
_cell.length_a   1.000
_cell.length_b   1.000
_cell.length_c   1.000
_cell.angle_alpha   90.00
_cell.angle_beta   90.00
_cell.angle_gamma   90.00
#
_symmetry.space_group_name_H-M   'P 1'
#
loop_
_entity.id
_entity.type
_entity.pdbx_description
1 polymer ?
#
loop_
_entity_poly.entity_id
_entity_poly.type
_entity_poly.pdbx_seq_one_letter_code
_entity_poly.pdbx_strand_id
1 'polypeptide(L)'
;MLVIALVAAPALGQVTWDGSCGTNNWHTCCNVGELVDNNWDVDPAPQCPPFPGPNDEVDLNGADVFITVRPVEIRNLSNGSLTVTSSGRLNTTEFVNLGALTVFTNVTADGDIIINGPLFWRGTLAGPLGSRVGANGPIAIDMLFNANLDGRTLVANGPVSWTGSGDIGLSNGAVFENRVSLSTNRDERIAGNDGFFVNSAPFTKADSVGVTRVLPNVFFENTDQGLIDVSSGTLSLEVGGENSGAIRVSDGAAIVFAPPPAGFFNILEDTLVEGGGLVRLGEGSGRFTVAFGKRFGAQNVQINGPGPVQGGGYEFTNLTFIRGTLLNGVTTVDGECRIFGNIGRTLDGHVLNLRGTTTWDQGSFVDFQIVTGGILNNFGSFTIRNERNKRMRLVNGQFINQTGGRVDILTDLSFIVGPGVVQNLDTINIGPGASLVDFAAFVTPIEFEQLGILNLRSGVLNVRRGRAFEGQFNLSADTLLQFLSDTFAIQGGTQFSGAGLVFIGGSSVVDFQQNSTQIANVELAGIPGGTVTGTGDLIVASELNWSRGQMTGSGATITRSALNMTSTNAKVLSQRRLQHEGAGAWTEGNFVLNDGARFVVARNATFDISTPGNFAHTRGAAGVVEVLGTVNKTSPSALTFPSGVEFLNRGNDTFNIQSGDVVIRGGGQSSGTISIAGGSNLRIASGEYTLTGGRVEGDGFVRVEGGVLGIEGTPLVQNMELVSGGINGPGNLTVNELFAWSGGLVGGGNGTLTISQGADIDMTAGGAEKEIELYTVLNEGAGQISGNNRVLRLDRSTWNNAGSLELRDGASVQPDVQGGASLINSGVIEKTGDTGLPSSINVPFTNSGTVRVQPSTLAIGGGGSSTGAFHTEADARVVFSGSEFSLNAGTRFTGMGVAAVENGTVRVNGDVNAVRFSVEGTLTGPGSLDVADRFSWGSGTLSGAGAAIVRNFAFIIGSREKTLDQRRLLNFGTIDWEGPLTALNGGRIVNAGTFRMGVLIGSDSVFGGADGGVFVNESAGQMLKAGPETYVLDVIVNNSGRIDVREGVLRFAHTFTQTGGAVIVRGGRVEFDNPVTLQGGRIGGNSNAVIQRLTNAGGSVSPGESPGTFTLEGDYEQGPDGALEIELGGRTPGQQHDVFVVTGDAAVGGALEILLIDGFEPQVGDTFTVMTYGSHSGEFDEVIAPCGYEFAVHYNANDVTLEVTGVGVPTPGDLDGDCDIDLDDYKRVAPCIGGPSVEVPPQGCDPDDFIAADLDADFDVDIRDIREFCNRFAPS
;
A
#
# COMPACT_ATOMS: atom_id res chain seq x y z
N MET A 1 -39.30 -119.40 -59.46
CA MET A 1 -38.82 -120.65 -60.10
C MET A 1 -37.58 -120.34 -60.93
N LEU A 2 -36.67 -121.31 -61.12
CA LEU A 2 -35.52 -121.25 -62.04
C LEU A 2 -34.46 -120.15 -61.76
N VAL A 3 -34.14 -120.10 -60.47
CA VAL A 3 -32.81 -120.12 -59.81
C VAL A 3 -31.81 -120.97 -60.70
N ILE A 4 -30.56 -120.58 -61.11
CA ILE A 4 -29.68 -121.37 -62.08
C ILE A 4 -28.15 -121.41 -61.75
N ALA A 5 -27.49 -122.59 -61.95
CA ALA A 5 -26.23 -123.10 -61.33
C ALA A 5 -24.87 -122.80 -61.97
N LEU A 6 -23.82 -122.75 -61.12
CA LEU A 6 -22.52 -123.38 -61.38
C LEU A 6 -21.80 -123.78 -60.07
N VAL A 7 -21.15 -124.94 -60.09
CA VAL A 7 -20.48 -125.60 -58.95
C VAL A 7 -19.07 -126.00 -59.38
N ALA A 8 -18.03 -125.68 -58.57
CA ALA A 8 -17.01 -126.64 -58.09
C ALA A 8 -15.72 -126.00 -57.52
N ALA A 9 -15.56 -126.11 -56.20
CA ALA A 9 -14.29 -126.36 -55.50
C ALA A 9 -13.11 -125.35 -55.75
N PRO A 10 -11.88 -125.68 -55.32
CA PRO A 10 -11.22 -124.97 -54.24
C PRO A 10 -10.35 -123.78 -54.68
N ALA A 11 -10.30 -122.78 -53.79
CA ALA A 11 -9.44 -121.59 -53.80
C ALA A 11 -9.71 -120.54 -54.90
N LEU A 12 -9.81 -119.29 -54.44
CA LEU A 12 -9.71 -118.03 -55.19
C LEU A 12 -10.81 -117.74 -56.23
N GLY A 13 -11.18 -116.47 -56.33
CA GLY A 13 -11.81 -115.92 -57.54
C GLY A 13 -13.27 -115.50 -57.40
N GLN A 14 -13.46 -114.21 -57.14
CA GLN A 14 -14.08 -113.32 -58.12
C GLN A 14 -15.37 -113.87 -58.79
N VAL A 15 -16.49 -113.83 -58.06
CA VAL A 15 -17.85 -114.03 -58.57
C VAL A 15 -18.14 -112.97 -59.63
N THR A 16 -18.05 -113.35 -60.89
CA THR A 16 -18.27 -112.44 -62.03
C THR A 16 -19.76 -112.37 -62.36
N TRP A 17 -20.35 -111.18 -62.35
CA TRP A 17 -21.71 -110.94 -62.83
C TRP A 17 -21.75 -111.05 -64.35
N ASP A 18 -22.53 -112.01 -64.85
CA ASP A 18 -22.56 -112.36 -66.28
C ASP A 18 -23.71 -111.71 -67.07
N GLY A 19 -24.59 -110.95 -66.40
CA GLY A 19 -25.75 -110.28 -67.00
C GLY A 19 -26.82 -111.22 -67.58
N SER A 20 -26.72 -112.54 -67.35
CA SER A 20 -27.50 -113.59 -68.04
C SER A 20 -29.02 -113.49 -67.90
N CYS A 21 -29.52 -112.79 -66.88
CA CYS A 21 -30.96 -112.62 -66.62
C CYS A 21 -31.60 -111.40 -67.34
N GLY A 22 -30.83 -110.58 -68.07
CA GLY A 22 -31.36 -109.44 -68.86
C GLY A 22 -32.03 -108.32 -68.04
N THR A 23 -31.87 -108.34 -66.72
CA THR A 23 -32.32 -107.27 -65.81
C THR A 23 -31.16 -106.82 -64.96
N ASN A 24 -31.07 -105.52 -64.70
CA ASN A 24 -29.91 -104.92 -64.05
C ASN A 24 -29.95 -105.06 -62.50
N ASN A 25 -30.86 -105.83 -61.91
CA ASN A 25 -30.99 -105.88 -60.45
C ASN A 25 -30.10 -106.98 -59.82
N TRP A 26 -29.28 -106.63 -58.83
CA TRP A 26 -28.47 -107.57 -58.02
C TRP A 26 -29.35 -108.63 -57.34
N HIS A 27 -30.60 -108.29 -57.02
CA HIS A 27 -31.59 -109.22 -56.47
C HIS A 27 -32.64 -109.64 -57.49
N THR A 28 -32.26 -110.46 -58.47
CA THR A 28 -33.23 -111.33 -59.15
C THR A 28 -32.58 -112.57 -59.75
N CYS A 29 -33.00 -113.75 -59.28
CA CYS A 29 -33.12 -114.91 -60.17
C CYS A 29 -34.50 -114.85 -60.83
N CYS A 30 -34.53 -115.04 -62.15
CA CYS A 30 -35.64 -114.65 -63.02
C CYS A 30 -36.99 -115.36 -62.75
N ASN A 31 -37.88 -114.77 -61.94
CA ASN A 31 -39.19 -114.29 -62.43
C ASN A 31 -40.08 -113.65 -61.33
N VAL A 32 -40.44 -112.39 -61.58
CA VAL A 32 -41.57 -111.57 -61.10
C VAL A 32 -42.55 -112.20 -60.09
N GLY A 33 -42.68 -111.59 -58.90
CA GLY A 33 -43.87 -111.78 -58.05
C GLY A 33 -43.63 -111.60 -56.55
N GLU A 34 -42.94 -112.55 -55.93
CA GLU A 34 -42.88 -112.69 -54.47
C GLU A 34 -41.46 -113.04 -53.98
N LEU A 35 -41.03 -112.41 -52.89
CA LEU A 35 -39.82 -112.78 -52.15
C LEU A 35 -40.15 -113.98 -51.26
N VAL A 36 -39.55 -115.14 -51.54
CA VAL A 36 -39.69 -116.36 -50.70
C VAL A 36 -38.30 -116.79 -50.24
N ASP A 37 -38.13 -117.02 -48.94
CA ASP A 37 -36.88 -117.53 -48.39
C ASP A 37 -36.70 -119.02 -48.75
N ASN A 38 -35.46 -119.41 -49.06
CA ASN A 38 -35.13 -120.74 -49.59
C ASN A 38 -35.40 -121.86 -48.57
N ASN A 39 -36.34 -122.76 -48.87
CA ASN A 39 -36.43 -124.08 -48.26
C ASN A 39 -35.90 -125.14 -49.25
N TRP A 40 -35.17 -126.14 -48.76
CA TRP A 40 -34.17 -126.89 -49.54
C TRP A 40 -34.60 -128.27 -50.10
N ASP A 41 -35.89 -128.61 -50.11
CA ASP A 41 -36.38 -129.97 -50.40
C ASP A 41 -37.34 -130.10 -51.61
N VAL A 42 -36.84 -129.92 -52.85
CA VAL A 42 -37.32 -130.66 -54.04
C VAL A 42 -36.35 -130.56 -55.23
N ASP A 43 -36.20 -131.68 -55.96
CA ASP A 43 -35.33 -131.86 -57.13
C ASP A 43 -36.17 -131.95 -58.44
N PRO A 44 -35.71 -131.50 -59.63
CA PRO A 44 -34.42 -130.89 -59.93
C PRO A 44 -34.38 -129.43 -59.48
N ALA A 45 -33.51 -129.12 -58.54
CA ALA A 45 -33.24 -127.75 -58.13
C ALA A 45 -32.41 -127.06 -59.23
N PRO A 46 -32.97 -126.08 -59.95
CA PRO A 46 -32.15 -125.19 -60.74
C PRO A 46 -31.49 -124.25 -59.69
N GLN A 47 -30.17 -124.02 -59.72
CA GLN A 47 -29.45 -123.50 -58.52
C GLN A 47 -28.90 -122.06 -58.68
N CYS A 48 -29.59 -120.96 -58.32
CA CYS A 48 -28.94 -119.63 -58.25
C CYS A 48 -27.57 -119.79 -57.60
N PRO A 49 -26.51 -119.11 -58.07
CA PRO A 49 -25.35 -118.94 -57.21
C PRO A 49 -25.86 -118.45 -55.86
N PRO A 50 -25.36 -119.00 -54.73
CA PRO A 50 -25.72 -118.45 -53.43
C PRO A 50 -25.48 -116.94 -53.48
N PHE A 51 -26.42 -116.15 -52.95
CA PHE A 51 -26.24 -114.71 -52.90
C PHE A 51 -24.86 -114.44 -52.29
N PRO A 52 -23.99 -113.65 -52.97
CA PRO A 52 -22.66 -113.36 -52.48
C PRO A 52 -22.70 -113.00 -51.00
N GLY A 53 -21.97 -113.79 -50.21
CA GLY A 53 -21.92 -113.69 -48.75
C GLY A 53 -20.65 -112.98 -48.28
N PRO A 54 -20.50 -112.76 -46.94
CA PRO A 54 -19.54 -111.80 -46.38
C PRO A 54 -18.05 -112.03 -46.69
N ASN A 55 -17.70 -113.17 -47.29
CA ASN A 55 -16.33 -113.57 -47.67
C ASN A 55 -16.06 -113.52 -49.19
N ASP A 56 -17.08 -113.24 -50.01
CA ASP A 56 -17.00 -113.36 -51.47
C ASP A 56 -16.46 -112.09 -52.13
N GLU A 57 -15.60 -112.27 -53.12
CA GLU A 57 -15.11 -111.21 -54.01
C GLU A 57 -16.03 -111.18 -55.24
N VAL A 58 -16.61 -110.03 -55.58
CA VAL A 58 -17.59 -109.90 -56.67
C VAL A 58 -17.07 -108.94 -57.73
N ASP A 59 -17.24 -109.28 -59.00
CA ASP A 59 -16.86 -108.45 -60.16
C ASP A 59 -18.10 -108.21 -61.02
N LEU A 60 -18.44 -106.96 -61.35
CA LEU A 60 -19.65 -106.65 -62.14
C LEU A 60 -19.41 -106.71 -63.66
N ASN A 61 -18.23 -107.14 -64.10
CA ASN A 61 -17.80 -107.31 -65.49
C ASN A 61 -18.05 -106.08 -66.40
N GLY A 62 -17.98 -104.88 -65.82
CA GLY A 62 -18.19 -103.62 -66.53
C GLY A 62 -19.64 -103.22 -66.76
N ALA A 63 -20.63 -103.94 -66.23
CA ALA A 63 -22.05 -103.70 -66.49
C ALA A 63 -22.78 -102.99 -65.32
N ASP A 64 -23.99 -102.47 -65.59
CA ASP A 64 -24.74 -101.63 -64.66
C ASP A 64 -25.69 -102.44 -63.76
N VAL A 65 -25.55 -102.31 -62.43
CA VAL A 65 -26.29 -103.10 -61.43
C VAL A 65 -27.08 -102.23 -60.44
N PHE A 66 -28.24 -102.70 -59.96
CA PHE A 66 -29.09 -102.04 -58.96
C PHE A 66 -29.32 -102.93 -57.72
N ILE A 67 -29.10 -102.42 -56.51
CA ILE A 67 -29.53 -103.08 -55.25
C ILE A 67 -30.87 -102.48 -54.83
N THR A 68 -31.94 -103.29 -54.92
CA THR A 68 -33.33 -102.82 -54.87
C THR A 68 -34.05 -103.00 -53.52
N VAL A 69 -33.81 -104.08 -52.76
CA VAL A 69 -34.68 -104.39 -51.59
C VAL A 69 -34.05 -105.13 -50.40
N ARG A 70 -32.95 -105.87 -50.58
CA ARG A 70 -32.26 -106.57 -49.48
C ARG A 70 -30.85 -105.99 -49.27
N PRO A 71 -30.29 -106.05 -48.05
CA PRO A 71 -28.88 -105.80 -47.82
C PRO A 71 -28.02 -106.86 -48.53
N VAL A 72 -26.92 -106.42 -49.14
CA VAL A 72 -25.85 -107.27 -49.68
C VAL A 72 -24.65 -107.18 -48.73
N GLU A 73 -24.13 -108.32 -48.28
CA GLU A 73 -22.94 -108.44 -47.43
C GLU A 73 -21.89 -109.28 -48.15
N ILE A 74 -20.78 -108.67 -48.56
CA ILE A 74 -19.70 -109.30 -49.35
C ILE A 74 -18.31 -108.93 -48.82
N ARG A 75 -17.25 -109.50 -49.39
CA ARG A 75 -15.87 -109.12 -49.05
C ARG A 75 -15.36 -108.00 -49.94
N ASN A 76 -15.32 -108.25 -51.25
CA ASN A 76 -14.80 -107.32 -52.25
C ASN A 76 -15.81 -107.06 -53.38
N LEU A 77 -15.72 -105.90 -54.02
CA LEU A 77 -16.50 -105.54 -55.21
C LEU A 77 -15.62 -104.84 -56.27
N SER A 78 -15.67 -105.25 -57.53
CA SER A 78 -14.90 -104.65 -58.64
C SER A 78 -15.73 -104.43 -59.92
N ASN A 79 -15.19 -103.57 -60.81
CA ASN A 79 -15.46 -103.49 -62.26
C ASN A 79 -16.93 -103.42 -62.70
N GLY A 80 -17.51 -102.22 -62.80
CA GLY A 80 -18.86 -101.98 -63.36
C GLY A 80 -19.58 -100.85 -62.63
N SER A 81 -20.87 -100.63 -62.90
CA SER A 81 -21.63 -99.57 -62.23
C SER A 81 -22.57 -100.14 -61.19
N LEU A 82 -22.74 -99.45 -60.05
CA LEU A 82 -23.70 -99.84 -59.01
C LEU A 82 -24.69 -98.72 -58.70
N THR A 83 -25.96 -99.07 -58.48
CA THR A 83 -27.02 -98.18 -57.97
C THR A 83 -27.70 -98.79 -56.76
N VAL A 84 -27.37 -98.32 -55.56
CA VAL A 84 -28.07 -98.72 -54.33
C VAL A 84 -29.31 -97.85 -54.17
N THR A 85 -30.49 -98.41 -54.41
CA THR A 85 -31.78 -97.69 -54.39
C THR A 85 -32.25 -97.37 -52.96
N SER A 86 -33.34 -96.60 -52.84
CA SER A 86 -34.00 -96.17 -51.58
C SER A 86 -34.38 -97.28 -50.59
N SER A 87 -34.31 -98.55 -51.00
CA SER A 87 -34.60 -99.73 -50.17
C SER A 87 -33.48 -100.79 -50.18
N GLY A 88 -32.35 -100.50 -50.83
CA GLY A 88 -31.15 -101.36 -50.80
C GLY A 88 -30.20 -101.05 -49.65
N ARG A 89 -29.17 -101.89 -49.47
CA ARG A 89 -27.95 -101.58 -48.69
C ARG A 89 -26.80 -102.44 -49.22
N LEU A 90 -25.57 -101.90 -49.20
CA LEU A 90 -24.34 -102.69 -49.40
C LEU A 90 -23.47 -102.61 -48.13
N ASN A 91 -22.86 -103.72 -47.76
CA ASN A 91 -21.87 -103.88 -46.70
C ASN A 91 -20.68 -104.67 -47.27
N THR A 92 -19.45 -104.17 -47.18
CA THR A 92 -18.24 -104.91 -47.62
C THR A 92 -17.17 -104.99 -46.52
N THR A 93 -16.46 -106.12 -46.40
CA THR A 93 -15.42 -106.31 -45.36
C THR A 93 -13.99 -105.94 -45.81
N GLU A 94 -13.76 -105.73 -47.10
CA GLU A 94 -12.50 -105.22 -47.65
C GLU A 94 -12.78 -104.05 -48.62
N PHE A 95 -12.55 -104.18 -49.94
CA PHE A 95 -12.57 -103.05 -50.88
C PHE A 95 -13.74 -103.05 -51.88
N VAL A 96 -14.07 -101.87 -52.40
CA VAL A 96 -14.95 -101.65 -53.55
C VAL A 96 -14.17 -100.90 -54.64
N ASN A 97 -14.31 -101.23 -55.92
CA ASN A 97 -13.63 -100.56 -57.03
C ASN A 97 -14.49 -100.56 -58.30
N LEU A 98 -15.29 -99.51 -58.49
CA LEU A 98 -16.35 -99.45 -59.50
C LEU A 98 -16.03 -98.48 -60.65
N GLY A 99 -16.70 -98.66 -61.79
CA GLY A 99 -16.77 -97.71 -62.90
C GLY A 99 -17.77 -96.58 -62.67
N ALA A 100 -18.83 -96.79 -61.88
CA ALA A 100 -19.72 -95.73 -61.39
C ALA A 100 -20.47 -96.18 -60.13
N LEU A 101 -20.96 -95.23 -59.34
CA LEU A 101 -21.76 -95.52 -58.14
C LEU A 101 -22.91 -94.52 -57.97
N THR A 102 -24.12 -95.00 -57.70
CA THR A 102 -25.27 -94.21 -57.27
C THR A 102 -25.73 -94.72 -55.90
N VAL A 103 -25.88 -93.82 -54.93
CA VAL A 103 -26.26 -94.19 -53.55
C VAL A 103 -27.50 -93.41 -53.12
N PHE A 104 -28.62 -94.08 -52.89
CA PHE A 104 -29.86 -93.52 -52.32
C PHE A 104 -30.10 -93.93 -50.85
N THR A 105 -29.32 -94.89 -50.31
CA THR A 105 -29.39 -95.34 -48.91
C THR A 105 -27.99 -95.49 -48.33
N ASN A 106 -27.55 -96.68 -47.92
CA ASN A 106 -26.31 -96.89 -47.19
C ASN A 106 -25.40 -97.86 -47.96
N VAL A 107 -24.15 -97.43 -48.15
CA VAL A 107 -23.01 -98.28 -48.51
C VAL A 107 -22.04 -98.24 -47.34
N THR A 108 -21.87 -99.37 -46.66
CA THR A 108 -20.85 -99.55 -45.62
C THR A 108 -19.70 -100.37 -46.23
N ALA A 109 -18.46 -99.97 -45.95
CA ALA A 109 -17.28 -100.77 -46.27
C ALA A 109 -16.28 -100.69 -45.10
N ASP A 110 -15.56 -101.77 -44.81
CA ASP A 110 -14.48 -101.75 -43.82
C ASP A 110 -13.15 -101.24 -44.42
N GLY A 111 -12.94 -101.43 -45.72
CA GLY A 111 -11.81 -100.87 -46.48
C GLY A 111 -12.22 -99.83 -47.53
N ASP A 112 -11.34 -99.59 -48.51
CA ASP A 112 -11.45 -98.46 -49.44
C ASP A 112 -12.49 -98.69 -50.55
N ILE A 113 -13.19 -97.61 -50.93
CA ILE A 113 -14.10 -97.56 -52.09
C ILE A 113 -13.45 -96.70 -53.19
N ILE A 114 -13.14 -97.27 -54.34
CA ILE A 114 -12.61 -96.56 -55.52
C ILE A 114 -13.73 -96.46 -56.56
N ILE A 115 -13.88 -95.29 -57.18
CA ILE A 115 -14.90 -95.05 -58.20
C ILE A 115 -14.23 -94.32 -59.36
N ASN A 116 -14.09 -95.00 -60.50
CA ASN A 116 -13.33 -94.51 -61.66
C ASN A 116 -14.14 -93.62 -62.62
N GLY A 117 -15.45 -93.54 -62.42
CA GLY A 117 -16.38 -92.67 -63.15
C GLY A 117 -17.38 -92.00 -62.20
N PRO A 118 -18.62 -91.71 -62.63
CA PRO A 118 -19.52 -90.84 -61.88
C PRO A 118 -19.99 -91.42 -60.55
N LEU A 119 -20.04 -90.56 -59.51
CA LEU A 119 -20.66 -90.82 -58.21
C LEU A 119 -21.92 -89.94 -58.05
N PHE A 120 -23.11 -90.54 -58.07
CA PHE A 120 -24.37 -89.86 -57.73
C PHE A 120 -24.68 -90.10 -56.25
N TRP A 121 -24.39 -89.11 -55.40
CA TRP A 121 -24.36 -89.25 -53.95
C TRP A 121 -25.62 -88.64 -53.32
N ARG A 122 -26.49 -89.50 -52.78
CA ARG A 122 -27.82 -89.18 -52.25
C ARG A 122 -28.15 -90.00 -50.99
N GLY A 123 -27.12 -90.44 -50.26
CA GLY A 123 -27.22 -91.34 -49.10
C GLY A 123 -25.88 -91.47 -48.35
N THR A 124 -25.78 -92.44 -47.43
CA THR A 124 -24.64 -92.65 -46.53
C THR A 124 -23.54 -93.53 -47.12
N LEU A 125 -22.31 -93.02 -47.09
CA LEU A 125 -21.07 -93.78 -47.27
C LEU A 125 -20.42 -93.95 -45.88
N ALA A 126 -20.39 -95.17 -45.35
CA ALA A 126 -19.96 -95.46 -43.97
C ALA A 126 -18.75 -96.41 -43.91
N GLY A 127 -17.91 -96.27 -42.89
CA GLY A 127 -16.84 -97.23 -42.60
C GLY A 127 -15.97 -96.83 -41.40
N PRO A 128 -14.92 -97.60 -41.10
CA PRO A 128 -14.03 -97.33 -39.97
C PRO A 128 -13.05 -96.19 -40.25
N LEU A 129 -12.67 -95.49 -39.17
CA LEU A 129 -11.73 -94.37 -39.20
C LEU A 129 -10.43 -94.71 -39.93
N GLY A 130 -10.11 -93.92 -40.95
CA GLY A 130 -8.93 -94.06 -41.80
C GLY A 130 -9.18 -94.73 -43.15
N SER A 131 -10.33 -95.40 -43.35
CA SER A 131 -10.77 -95.91 -44.66
C SER A 131 -11.16 -94.77 -45.61
N ARG A 132 -11.06 -94.99 -46.93
CA ARG A 132 -11.19 -93.95 -47.95
C ARG A 132 -12.27 -94.25 -49.00
N VAL A 133 -12.76 -93.20 -49.64
CA VAL A 133 -13.53 -93.23 -50.88
C VAL A 133 -12.77 -92.39 -51.92
N GLY A 134 -12.11 -93.02 -52.89
CA GLY A 134 -11.43 -92.33 -54.00
C GLY A 134 -12.37 -92.16 -55.19
N ALA A 135 -13.02 -91.00 -55.29
CA ALA A 135 -13.91 -90.67 -56.39
C ALA A 135 -13.14 -89.95 -57.51
N ASN A 136 -12.74 -90.71 -58.54
CA ASN A 136 -11.90 -90.25 -59.66
C ASN A 136 -12.71 -89.66 -60.84
N GLY A 137 -14.03 -89.89 -60.87
CA GLY A 137 -14.94 -89.22 -61.80
C GLY A 137 -15.77 -88.12 -61.12
N PRO A 138 -16.73 -87.51 -61.83
CA PRO A 138 -17.54 -86.40 -61.30
C PRO A 138 -18.49 -86.87 -60.19
N ILE A 139 -18.67 -86.06 -59.16
CA ILE A 139 -19.63 -86.30 -58.07
C ILE A 139 -20.86 -85.41 -58.29
N ALA A 140 -22.07 -85.96 -58.25
CA ALA A 140 -23.32 -85.24 -58.40
C ALA A 140 -24.22 -85.42 -57.16
N ILE A 141 -24.62 -84.30 -56.56
CA ILE A 141 -25.60 -84.21 -55.47
C ILE A 141 -26.76 -83.36 -56.02
N ASP A 142 -27.75 -84.01 -56.63
CA ASP A 142 -28.70 -83.41 -57.59
C ASP A 142 -30.19 -83.57 -57.21
N MET A 143 -30.50 -84.20 -56.06
CA MET A 143 -31.86 -84.46 -55.58
C MET A 143 -32.08 -84.02 -54.11
N LEU A 144 -33.28 -84.25 -53.59
CA LEU A 144 -33.74 -83.80 -52.26
C LEU A 144 -33.19 -84.61 -51.07
N PHE A 145 -32.25 -85.54 -51.27
CA PHE A 145 -31.76 -86.46 -50.24
C PHE A 145 -30.34 -86.11 -49.78
N ASN A 146 -30.09 -86.24 -48.47
CA ASN A 146 -28.80 -85.90 -47.88
C ASN A 146 -27.67 -86.85 -48.34
N ALA A 147 -26.50 -86.25 -48.58
CA ALA A 147 -25.26 -86.90 -48.96
C ALA A 147 -24.41 -87.09 -47.70
N ASN A 148 -24.47 -88.26 -47.06
CA ASN A 148 -23.86 -88.49 -45.75
C ASN A 148 -22.55 -89.29 -45.87
N LEU A 149 -21.57 -88.95 -45.04
CA LEU A 149 -20.28 -89.61 -44.87
C LEU A 149 -20.08 -89.90 -43.37
N ASP A 150 -19.76 -91.14 -43.03
CA ASP A 150 -19.71 -91.62 -41.64
C ASP A 150 -18.42 -92.40 -41.38
N GLY A 151 -17.54 -91.86 -40.53
CA GLY A 151 -16.31 -92.52 -40.09
C GLY A 151 -15.19 -92.67 -41.13
N ARG A 152 -15.28 -92.08 -42.33
CA ARG A 152 -14.30 -92.29 -43.43
C ARG A 152 -14.01 -91.03 -44.25
N THR A 153 -12.94 -91.08 -45.06
CA THR A 153 -12.50 -89.96 -45.91
C THR A 153 -12.99 -90.10 -47.35
N LEU A 154 -13.78 -89.16 -47.88
CA LEU A 154 -14.11 -89.05 -49.31
C LEU A 154 -13.14 -88.08 -49.99
N VAL A 155 -12.28 -88.61 -50.85
CA VAL A 155 -11.35 -87.84 -51.70
C VAL A 155 -11.98 -87.63 -53.07
N ALA A 156 -12.41 -86.40 -53.35
CA ALA A 156 -12.98 -86.00 -54.64
C ALA A 156 -11.87 -85.61 -55.62
N ASN A 157 -11.37 -86.60 -56.37
CA ASN A 157 -10.42 -86.44 -57.47
C ASN A 157 -11.10 -86.05 -58.81
N GLY A 158 -12.40 -85.76 -58.80
CA GLY A 158 -13.17 -85.23 -59.92
C GLY A 158 -14.11 -84.09 -59.48
N PRO A 159 -14.73 -83.36 -60.42
CA PRO A 159 -15.54 -82.18 -60.09
C PRO A 159 -16.85 -82.56 -59.38
N VAL A 160 -17.21 -81.81 -58.36
CA VAL A 160 -18.40 -82.00 -57.52
C VAL A 160 -19.45 -80.94 -57.87
N SER A 161 -20.68 -81.38 -58.16
CA SER A 161 -21.82 -80.53 -58.52
C SER A 161 -22.97 -80.73 -57.53
N TRP A 162 -23.23 -79.72 -56.70
CA TRP A 162 -24.28 -79.71 -55.69
C TRP A 162 -25.44 -78.81 -56.13
N THR A 163 -26.47 -79.45 -56.68
CA THR A 163 -27.66 -78.82 -57.27
C THR A 163 -28.98 -79.38 -56.73
N GLY A 164 -28.92 -80.37 -55.84
CA GLY A 164 -30.03 -80.91 -55.07
C GLY A 164 -30.22 -80.22 -53.72
N SER A 165 -31.40 -80.35 -53.11
CA SER A 165 -31.72 -79.74 -51.80
C SER A 165 -31.39 -80.64 -50.60
N GLY A 166 -30.46 -81.58 -50.77
CA GLY A 166 -29.94 -82.41 -49.68
C GLY A 166 -28.73 -81.76 -49.01
N ASP A 167 -28.62 -81.89 -47.69
CA ASP A 167 -27.44 -81.48 -46.92
C ASP A 167 -26.27 -82.46 -47.14
N ILE A 168 -25.04 -81.99 -46.98
CA ILE A 168 -23.83 -82.84 -46.90
C ILE A 168 -23.59 -83.15 -45.41
N GLY A 169 -23.75 -84.41 -45.01
CA GLY A 169 -23.54 -84.90 -43.64
C GLY A 169 -22.15 -85.46 -43.42
N LEU A 170 -21.41 -85.00 -42.40
CA LEU A 170 -20.06 -85.45 -42.06
C LEU A 170 -20.00 -85.87 -40.57
N SER A 171 -20.04 -87.17 -40.28
CA SER A 171 -20.16 -87.68 -38.90
C SER A 171 -19.00 -88.60 -38.48
N ASN A 172 -18.75 -88.66 -37.17
CA ASN A 172 -17.84 -89.61 -36.51
C ASN A 172 -16.39 -89.58 -37.06
N GLY A 173 -15.83 -88.41 -37.31
CA GLY A 173 -14.49 -88.26 -37.89
C GLY A 173 -14.41 -88.39 -39.40
N ALA A 174 -15.54 -88.38 -40.11
CA ALA A 174 -15.59 -88.35 -41.56
C ALA A 174 -14.87 -87.11 -42.14
N VAL A 175 -14.17 -87.27 -43.27
CA VAL A 175 -13.41 -86.20 -43.94
C VAL A 175 -13.85 -86.08 -45.39
N PHE A 176 -14.36 -84.93 -45.82
CA PHE A 176 -14.58 -84.64 -47.24
C PHE A 176 -13.42 -83.82 -47.79
N GLU A 177 -12.67 -84.33 -48.76
CA GLU A 177 -11.51 -83.66 -49.37
C GLU A 177 -11.78 -83.30 -50.84
N ASN A 178 -12.00 -82.01 -51.14
CA ASN A 178 -12.15 -81.49 -52.50
C ASN A 178 -10.78 -81.27 -53.16
N ARG A 179 -10.46 -81.98 -54.25
CA ARG A 179 -9.19 -81.83 -54.99
C ARG A 179 -9.30 -81.32 -56.42
N VAL A 180 -10.52 -81.05 -56.93
CA VAL A 180 -10.70 -80.57 -58.32
C VAL A 180 -11.63 -79.37 -58.41
N SER A 181 -12.86 -79.49 -57.90
CA SER A 181 -13.78 -78.38 -57.69
C SER A 181 -15.03 -78.87 -56.97
N LEU A 182 -15.68 -77.99 -56.21
CA LEU A 182 -17.04 -78.18 -55.73
C LEU A 182 -17.86 -76.94 -56.07
N SER A 183 -18.90 -77.07 -56.88
CA SER A 183 -19.80 -75.98 -57.21
C SER A 183 -21.19 -76.22 -56.61
N THR A 184 -21.83 -75.15 -56.13
CA THR A 184 -23.17 -75.20 -55.54
C THR A 184 -24.03 -74.00 -55.97
N ASN A 185 -25.28 -74.26 -56.35
CA ASN A 185 -26.31 -73.24 -56.58
C ASN A 185 -27.44 -73.30 -55.53
N ARG A 186 -27.06 -73.72 -54.33
CA ARG A 186 -27.94 -74.21 -53.27
C ARG A 186 -27.64 -73.53 -51.94
N ASP A 187 -28.68 -73.41 -51.10
CA ASP A 187 -28.69 -72.69 -49.83
C ASP A 187 -28.76 -73.66 -48.63
N GLU A 188 -28.38 -74.91 -48.91
CA GLU A 188 -28.35 -76.05 -48.02
C GLU A 188 -27.05 -76.09 -47.20
N ARG A 189 -26.85 -77.16 -46.42
CA ARG A 189 -25.89 -77.18 -45.30
C ARG A 189 -24.87 -78.29 -45.45
N ILE A 190 -23.62 -77.98 -45.10
CA ILE A 190 -22.62 -78.95 -44.67
C ILE A 190 -22.75 -79.03 -43.15
N ALA A 191 -23.12 -80.21 -42.63
CA ALA A 191 -23.46 -80.41 -41.23
C ALA A 191 -22.84 -81.71 -40.71
N GLY A 192 -22.64 -81.85 -39.40
CA GLY A 192 -21.90 -82.99 -38.90
C GLY A 192 -21.88 -83.16 -37.39
N ASN A 193 -21.22 -84.25 -36.98
CA ASN A 193 -20.83 -84.48 -35.60
C ASN A 193 -19.40 -85.01 -35.61
N ASP A 194 -18.44 -84.12 -35.34
CA ASP A 194 -16.99 -84.34 -35.41
C ASP A 194 -16.48 -84.67 -36.84
N GLY A 195 -16.98 -83.98 -37.86
CA GLY A 195 -16.55 -84.14 -39.26
C GLY A 195 -15.53 -83.10 -39.73
N PHE A 196 -14.83 -83.34 -40.84
CA PHE A 196 -13.87 -82.43 -41.47
C PHE A 196 -14.24 -82.16 -42.93
N PHE A 197 -14.16 -80.91 -43.37
CA PHE A 197 -14.26 -80.52 -44.77
C PHE A 197 -12.94 -79.85 -45.17
N VAL A 198 -12.16 -80.52 -46.02
CA VAL A 198 -10.86 -80.09 -46.51
C VAL A 198 -11.01 -79.63 -47.97
N ASN A 199 -10.69 -78.37 -48.24
CA ASN A 199 -10.79 -77.75 -49.54
C ASN A 199 -9.40 -77.49 -50.11
N SER A 200 -9.03 -78.23 -51.15
CA SER A 200 -7.74 -78.13 -51.86
C SER A 200 -7.89 -77.78 -53.34
N ALA A 201 -9.05 -77.20 -53.69
CA ALA A 201 -9.39 -76.73 -55.03
C ALA A 201 -10.52 -75.66 -54.94
N PRO A 202 -11.08 -75.15 -56.05
CA PRO A 202 -12.19 -74.20 -55.98
C PRO A 202 -13.46 -74.78 -55.35
N PHE A 203 -13.94 -74.15 -54.28
CA PHE A 203 -15.29 -74.30 -53.73
C PHE A 203 -16.12 -73.07 -54.12
N THR A 204 -16.94 -73.22 -55.16
CA THR A 204 -17.70 -72.13 -55.78
C THR A 204 -19.17 -72.14 -55.36
N LYS A 205 -19.61 -71.06 -54.72
CA LYS A 205 -21.04 -70.76 -54.52
C LYS A 205 -21.52 -69.82 -55.64
N ALA A 206 -22.50 -70.25 -56.40
CA ALA A 206 -23.04 -69.56 -57.57
C ALA A 206 -24.59 -69.54 -57.58
N ASP A 207 -25.15 -68.93 -58.64
CA ASP A 207 -26.54 -68.92 -59.12
C ASP A 207 -27.70 -68.91 -58.09
N SER A 208 -27.48 -68.40 -56.87
CA SER A 208 -28.51 -68.24 -55.83
C SER A 208 -28.16 -67.08 -54.91
N VAL A 209 -29.18 -66.35 -54.45
CA VAL A 209 -29.04 -65.22 -53.51
C VAL A 209 -29.15 -65.62 -52.03
N GLY A 210 -29.45 -66.89 -51.72
CA GLY A 210 -29.59 -67.37 -50.34
C GLY A 210 -28.27 -67.71 -49.65
N VAL A 211 -28.34 -68.53 -48.59
CA VAL A 211 -27.23 -68.75 -47.64
C VAL A 211 -26.86 -70.23 -47.54
N THR A 212 -25.79 -70.66 -48.19
CA THR A 212 -25.17 -71.97 -47.94
C THR A 212 -24.46 -71.93 -46.59
N ARG A 213 -24.59 -72.97 -45.76
CA ARG A 213 -24.01 -72.99 -44.41
C ARG A 213 -23.05 -74.15 -44.19
N VAL A 214 -21.93 -73.92 -43.52
CA VAL A 214 -21.13 -74.95 -42.86
C VAL A 214 -21.39 -74.82 -41.36
N LEU A 215 -22.06 -75.80 -40.76
CA LEU A 215 -22.56 -75.73 -39.39
C LEU A 215 -21.48 -76.08 -38.34
N PRO A 216 -21.72 -75.77 -37.05
CA PRO A 216 -20.87 -76.24 -35.95
C PRO A 216 -20.70 -77.76 -35.93
N ASN A 217 -19.64 -78.24 -35.27
CA ASN A 217 -19.20 -79.63 -35.17
C ASN A 217 -18.69 -80.26 -36.50
N VAL A 218 -18.54 -79.44 -37.54
CA VAL A 218 -17.58 -79.69 -38.62
C VAL A 218 -16.28 -78.90 -38.28
N PHE A 219 -15.16 -79.29 -38.88
CA PHE A 219 -13.93 -78.49 -38.99
C PHE A 219 -13.67 -78.18 -40.46
N PHE A 220 -13.49 -76.92 -40.82
CA PHE A 220 -13.31 -76.49 -42.20
C PHE A 220 -11.86 -76.08 -42.45
N GLU A 221 -11.17 -76.75 -43.36
CA GLU A 221 -9.79 -76.44 -43.75
C GLU A 221 -9.77 -76.01 -45.22
N ASN A 222 -9.28 -74.81 -45.52
CA ASN A 222 -8.95 -74.39 -46.87
C ASN A 222 -7.43 -74.40 -47.02
N THR A 223 -6.89 -75.40 -47.72
CA THR A 223 -5.44 -75.61 -47.85
C THR A 223 -4.81 -74.53 -48.75
N ASP A 224 -3.48 -74.51 -48.85
CA ASP A 224 -2.74 -73.56 -49.70
C ASP A 224 -3.09 -73.65 -51.20
N GLN A 225 -3.61 -74.80 -51.64
CA GLN A 225 -4.13 -75.01 -53.00
C GLN A 225 -5.63 -74.72 -53.14
N GLY A 226 -6.32 -74.47 -52.02
CA GLY A 226 -7.75 -74.21 -51.95
C GLY A 226 -8.14 -72.80 -52.38
N LEU A 227 -9.31 -72.67 -53.02
CA LEU A 227 -9.97 -71.40 -53.31
C LEU A 227 -11.40 -71.46 -52.80
N ILE A 228 -11.82 -70.50 -51.99
CA ILE A 228 -13.25 -70.25 -51.68
C ILE A 228 -13.74 -69.17 -52.64
N ASP A 229 -14.74 -69.45 -53.48
CA ASP A 229 -15.26 -68.49 -54.48
C ASP A 229 -16.76 -68.27 -54.30
N VAL A 230 -17.17 -67.11 -53.78
CA VAL A 230 -18.58 -66.76 -53.60
C VAL A 230 -18.97 -65.75 -54.69
N SER A 231 -19.56 -66.27 -55.77
CA SER A 231 -19.99 -65.47 -56.92
C SER A 231 -21.41 -64.89 -56.78
N SER A 232 -22.27 -65.49 -55.96
CA SER A 232 -23.58 -64.92 -55.58
C SER A 232 -24.15 -65.50 -54.29
N GLY A 233 -24.97 -64.72 -53.59
CA GLY A 233 -25.56 -65.10 -52.30
C GLY A 233 -24.54 -65.06 -51.17
N THR A 234 -24.73 -65.89 -50.15
CA THR A 234 -23.86 -65.94 -48.96
C THR A 234 -23.32 -67.33 -48.72
N LEU A 235 -22.03 -67.43 -48.41
CA LEU A 235 -21.43 -68.61 -47.77
C LEU A 235 -21.20 -68.32 -46.28
N SER A 236 -21.85 -69.07 -45.40
CA SER A 236 -21.77 -68.90 -43.95
C SER A 236 -20.97 -70.02 -43.29
N LEU A 237 -19.78 -69.71 -42.83
CA LEU A 237 -18.88 -70.60 -42.10
C LEU A 237 -19.15 -70.46 -40.60
N GLU A 238 -20.18 -71.17 -40.12
CA GLU A 238 -20.61 -71.24 -38.71
C GLU A 238 -19.78 -72.27 -37.92
N VAL A 239 -18.49 -72.36 -38.23
CA VAL A 239 -17.65 -73.56 -38.04
C VAL A 239 -16.28 -73.17 -37.49
N GLY A 240 -15.59 -74.10 -36.83
CA GLY A 240 -14.16 -73.96 -36.54
C GLY A 240 -13.34 -74.32 -37.78
N GLY A 241 -12.13 -73.78 -37.94
CA GLY A 241 -11.38 -74.05 -39.16
C GLY A 241 -10.07 -73.30 -39.33
N GLU A 242 -9.43 -73.54 -40.47
CA GLU A 242 -8.16 -72.93 -40.88
C GLU A 242 -8.18 -72.57 -42.38
N ASN A 243 -7.48 -71.50 -42.75
CA ASN A 243 -7.33 -71.05 -44.12
C ASN A 243 -5.88 -70.67 -44.42
N SER A 244 -5.29 -71.41 -45.35
CA SER A 244 -4.01 -71.09 -46.00
C SER A 244 -4.19 -70.73 -47.49
N GLY A 245 -5.38 -70.94 -48.05
CA GLY A 245 -5.69 -70.72 -49.46
C GLY A 245 -6.36 -69.38 -49.79
N ALA A 246 -6.71 -69.21 -51.07
CA ALA A 246 -7.30 -67.99 -51.61
C ALA A 246 -8.81 -67.87 -51.31
N ILE A 247 -9.32 -66.63 -51.32
CA ILE A 247 -10.74 -66.33 -51.15
C ILE A 247 -11.14 -65.27 -52.19
N ARG A 248 -12.29 -65.46 -52.83
CA ARG A 248 -12.93 -64.52 -53.75
C ARG A 248 -14.40 -64.34 -53.37
N VAL A 249 -14.87 -63.09 -53.37
CA VAL A 249 -16.27 -62.74 -53.08
C VAL A 249 -16.69 -61.63 -54.06
N SER A 250 -17.59 -61.97 -54.98
CA SER A 250 -18.07 -61.04 -56.02
C SER A 250 -19.02 -59.98 -55.47
N ASP A 251 -19.18 -58.88 -56.21
CA ASP A 251 -20.07 -57.78 -55.84
C ASP A 251 -21.51 -58.28 -55.60
N GLY A 252 -22.09 -57.89 -54.46
CA GLY A 252 -23.42 -58.35 -54.04
C GLY A 252 -23.46 -59.75 -53.42
N ALA A 253 -22.34 -60.50 -53.41
CA ALA A 253 -22.19 -61.72 -52.63
C ALA A 253 -21.58 -61.44 -51.24
N ALA A 254 -21.60 -62.44 -50.36
CA ALA A 254 -21.06 -62.34 -49.00
C ALA A 254 -20.39 -63.64 -48.51
N ILE A 255 -19.38 -63.49 -47.66
CA ILE A 255 -18.85 -64.58 -46.82
C ILE A 255 -18.98 -64.20 -45.36
N VAL A 256 -19.39 -65.14 -44.51
CA VAL A 256 -19.60 -64.92 -43.07
C VAL A 256 -18.74 -65.90 -42.29
N PHE A 257 -17.90 -65.37 -41.40
CA PHE A 257 -17.14 -66.16 -40.44
C PHE A 257 -17.80 -66.07 -39.07
N ALA A 258 -18.46 -67.15 -38.67
CA ALA A 258 -19.28 -67.24 -37.47
C ALA A 258 -18.90 -68.42 -36.55
N PRO A 259 -17.62 -68.55 -36.14
CA PRO A 259 -17.15 -69.71 -35.38
C PRO A 259 -17.95 -69.93 -34.07
N PRO A 260 -18.20 -71.19 -33.67
CA PRO A 260 -19.02 -71.55 -32.51
C PRO A 260 -18.34 -71.18 -31.17
N PRO A 261 -19.05 -71.20 -30.02
CA PRO A 261 -18.44 -70.99 -28.71
C PRO A 261 -17.21 -71.87 -28.50
N ALA A 262 -16.12 -71.30 -27.98
CA ALA A 262 -14.79 -71.92 -27.84
C ALA A 262 -14.10 -72.38 -29.15
N GLY A 263 -14.76 -72.31 -30.30
CA GLY A 263 -14.16 -72.54 -31.63
C GLY A 263 -13.31 -71.36 -32.09
N PHE A 264 -12.44 -71.65 -33.06
CA PHE A 264 -11.58 -70.67 -33.73
C PHE A 264 -11.63 -70.88 -35.25
N PHE A 265 -11.51 -69.79 -36.01
CA PHE A 265 -11.23 -69.84 -37.44
C PHE A 265 -9.92 -69.09 -37.69
N ASN A 266 -8.86 -69.80 -38.10
CA ASN A 266 -7.51 -69.24 -38.22
C ASN A 266 -7.15 -68.93 -39.68
N ILE A 267 -6.67 -67.72 -39.94
CA ILE A 267 -5.94 -67.38 -41.17
C ILE A 267 -4.47 -67.66 -40.91
N LEU A 268 -3.90 -68.65 -41.61
CA LEU A 268 -2.52 -69.12 -41.40
C LEU A 268 -1.52 -68.55 -42.40
N GLU A 269 -1.98 -68.04 -43.55
CA GLU A 269 -1.16 -67.43 -44.59
C GLU A 269 -1.71 -66.06 -45.03
N ASP A 270 -0.89 -65.24 -45.68
CA ASP A 270 -1.30 -63.91 -46.16
C ASP A 270 -2.44 -64.05 -47.18
N THR A 271 -3.64 -63.61 -46.78
CA THR A 271 -4.90 -63.84 -47.50
C THR A 271 -5.50 -62.51 -47.94
N LEU A 272 -5.57 -62.25 -49.24
CA LEU A 272 -6.32 -61.14 -49.81
C LEU A 272 -7.63 -61.68 -50.41
N VAL A 273 -8.76 -61.17 -49.95
CA VAL A 273 -10.08 -61.48 -50.52
C VAL A 273 -10.25 -60.70 -51.83
N GLU A 274 -10.35 -61.41 -52.95
CA GLU A 274 -10.58 -60.82 -54.26
C GLU A 274 -12.05 -60.41 -54.45
N GLY A 275 -12.30 -59.21 -54.97
CA GLY A 275 -13.65 -58.70 -55.30
C GLY A 275 -14.28 -57.79 -54.24
N GLY A 276 -15.38 -57.11 -54.61
CA GLY A 276 -16.06 -56.12 -53.78
C GLY A 276 -17.21 -56.68 -52.93
N GLY A 277 -17.33 -58.00 -52.80
CA GLY A 277 -18.31 -58.64 -51.92
C GLY A 277 -18.09 -58.36 -50.44
N LEU A 278 -19.11 -58.69 -49.62
CA LEU A 278 -19.15 -58.39 -48.19
C LEU A 278 -18.53 -59.49 -47.34
N VAL A 279 -17.50 -59.17 -46.56
CA VAL A 279 -16.88 -60.08 -45.58
C VAL A 279 -17.38 -59.75 -44.18
N ARG A 280 -18.11 -60.69 -43.54
CA ARG A 280 -18.62 -60.53 -42.16
C ARG A 280 -17.77 -61.32 -41.18
N LEU A 281 -17.16 -60.63 -40.22
CA LEU A 281 -16.25 -61.19 -39.22
C LEU A 281 -16.86 -61.15 -37.81
N GLY A 282 -16.49 -62.14 -36.99
CA GLY A 282 -16.83 -62.20 -35.57
C GLY A 282 -18.32 -62.41 -35.29
N GLU A 283 -19.12 -62.89 -36.25
CA GLU A 283 -20.59 -63.03 -36.11
C GLU A 283 -21.01 -64.08 -35.07
N GLY A 284 -20.19 -65.13 -34.92
CA GLY A 284 -20.33 -66.17 -33.89
C GLY A 284 -19.73 -65.72 -32.54
N SER A 285 -19.69 -66.64 -31.57
CA SER A 285 -19.08 -66.41 -30.25
C SER A 285 -17.68 -67.00 -30.11
N GLY A 286 -17.19 -67.71 -31.12
CA GLY A 286 -15.80 -68.12 -31.25
C GLY A 286 -14.88 -66.99 -31.72
N ARG A 287 -13.62 -67.31 -31.98
CA ARG A 287 -12.60 -66.33 -32.39
C ARG A 287 -12.34 -66.41 -33.89
N PHE A 288 -12.28 -65.27 -34.57
CA PHE A 288 -11.66 -65.21 -35.90
C PHE A 288 -10.23 -64.69 -35.71
N THR A 289 -9.23 -65.50 -36.03
CA THR A 289 -7.84 -65.23 -35.70
C THR A 289 -6.99 -65.08 -36.95
N VAL A 290 -6.18 -64.04 -37.07
CA VAL A 290 -5.08 -64.01 -38.04
C VAL A 290 -3.79 -64.37 -37.32
N ALA A 291 -3.02 -65.32 -37.86
CA ALA A 291 -1.77 -65.77 -37.26
C ALA A 291 -0.76 -64.62 -37.14
N PHE A 292 0.11 -64.69 -36.12
CA PHE A 292 1.08 -63.64 -35.87
C PHE A 292 2.03 -63.44 -37.07
N GLY A 293 2.15 -62.19 -37.53
CA GLY A 293 2.94 -61.83 -38.70
C GLY A 293 2.26 -62.01 -40.06
N LYS A 294 1.04 -62.57 -40.10
CA LYS A 294 0.23 -62.73 -41.32
C LYS A 294 -0.81 -61.62 -41.50
N ARG A 295 -1.34 -61.47 -42.70
CA ARG A 295 -2.32 -60.44 -43.08
C ARG A 295 -3.62 -61.03 -43.63
N PHE A 296 -4.74 -60.35 -43.34
CA PHE A 296 -6.04 -60.61 -43.95
C PHE A 296 -6.60 -59.31 -44.57
N GLY A 297 -6.66 -59.25 -45.90
CA GLY A 297 -7.11 -58.08 -46.66
C GLY A 297 -8.49 -58.28 -47.29
N ALA A 298 -9.34 -57.25 -47.32
CA ALA A 298 -10.67 -57.32 -47.95
C ALA A 298 -11.26 -55.93 -48.28
N GLN A 299 -12.06 -55.82 -49.35
CA GLN A 299 -12.62 -54.52 -49.74
C GLN A 299 -13.75 -54.05 -48.82
N ASN A 300 -14.79 -54.86 -48.57
CA ASN A 300 -15.95 -54.44 -47.78
C ASN A 300 -16.13 -55.36 -46.57
N VAL A 301 -15.79 -54.88 -45.37
CA VAL A 301 -15.79 -55.67 -44.14
C VAL A 301 -16.84 -55.18 -43.14
N GLN A 302 -17.52 -56.11 -42.48
CA GLN A 302 -18.48 -55.83 -41.41
C GLN A 302 -18.16 -56.65 -40.16
N ILE A 303 -18.08 -55.99 -39.00
CA ILE A 303 -17.87 -56.63 -37.69
C ILE A 303 -19.13 -56.42 -36.85
N ASN A 304 -19.85 -57.51 -36.61
CA ASN A 304 -21.25 -57.45 -36.17
C ASN A 304 -21.68 -58.58 -35.20
N GLY A 305 -20.74 -59.29 -34.57
CA GLY A 305 -21.04 -60.27 -33.54
C GLY A 305 -20.23 -60.12 -32.25
N PRO A 306 -20.42 -61.05 -31.30
CA PRO A 306 -19.76 -61.02 -30.00
C PRO A 306 -18.35 -61.64 -30.00
N GLY A 307 -17.99 -62.41 -31.04
CA GLY A 307 -16.70 -63.08 -31.15
C GLY A 307 -15.55 -62.09 -31.40
N PRO A 308 -14.39 -62.25 -30.76
CA PRO A 308 -13.25 -61.38 -31.01
C PRO A 308 -12.63 -61.67 -32.38
N VAL A 309 -12.27 -60.60 -33.07
CA VAL A 309 -11.40 -60.60 -34.25
C VAL A 309 -9.98 -60.34 -33.74
N GLN A 310 -9.12 -61.35 -33.77
CA GLN A 310 -7.89 -61.42 -32.97
C GLN A 310 -6.61 -61.59 -33.81
N GLY A 311 -5.53 -60.92 -33.40
CA GLY A 311 -4.17 -61.19 -33.90
C GLY A 311 -3.86 -60.62 -35.28
N GLY A 312 -2.63 -60.84 -35.73
CA GLY A 312 -2.17 -60.51 -37.08
C GLY A 312 -2.37 -59.06 -37.54
N GLY A 313 -2.32 -58.88 -38.86
CA GLY A 313 -2.64 -57.64 -39.55
C GLY A 313 -3.94 -57.76 -40.37
N TYR A 314 -4.71 -56.69 -40.43
CA TYR A 314 -5.92 -56.56 -41.23
C TYR A 314 -5.84 -55.34 -42.15
N GLU A 315 -6.14 -55.50 -43.43
CA GLU A 315 -6.03 -54.44 -44.45
C GLU A 315 -7.38 -54.28 -45.18
N PHE A 316 -8.19 -53.32 -44.73
CA PHE A 316 -9.55 -53.13 -45.23
C PHE A 316 -9.65 -51.88 -46.09
N THR A 317 -10.39 -51.93 -47.20
CA THR A 317 -10.81 -50.69 -47.87
C THR A 317 -11.90 -50.02 -47.04
N ASN A 318 -13.03 -50.69 -46.83
CA ASN A 318 -14.16 -50.17 -46.06
C ASN A 318 -14.47 -51.07 -44.86
N LEU A 319 -14.75 -50.46 -43.71
CA LEU A 319 -15.08 -51.15 -42.46
C LEU A 319 -16.41 -50.64 -41.88
N THR A 320 -17.35 -51.54 -41.66
CA THR A 320 -18.57 -51.32 -40.87
C THR A 320 -18.43 -51.98 -39.50
N PHE A 321 -18.14 -51.19 -38.46
CA PHE A 321 -17.93 -51.69 -37.09
C PHE A 321 -19.19 -51.50 -36.23
N ILE A 322 -20.00 -52.54 -36.13
CA ILE A 322 -21.32 -52.48 -35.47
C ILE A 322 -21.22 -52.83 -33.98
N ARG A 323 -20.57 -53.95 -33.65
CA ARG A 323 -20.32 -54.43 -32.27
C ARG A 323 -19.17 -55.44 -32.27
N GLY A 324 -18.63 -55.74 -31.08
CA GLY A 324 -17.61 -56.77 -30.89
C GLY A 324 -16.24 -56.20 -30.51
N THR A 325 -15.24 -57.08 -30.45
CA THR A 325 -13.89 -56.76 -29.98
C THR A 325 -12.85 -56.99 -31.08
N LEU A 326 -12.01 -55.99 -31.35
CA LEU A 326 -10.71 -56.17 -32.01
C LEU A 326 -9.66 -56.42 -30.91
N LEU A 327 -8.90 -57.51 -31.01
CA LEU A 327 -8.06 -58.03 -29.92
C LEU A 327 -6.61 -58.30 -30.37
N ASN A 328 -5.63 -57.65 -29.75
CA ASN A 328 -4.19 -57.96 -29.89
C ASN A 328 -3.66 -58.06 -31.34
N GLY A 329 -4.11 -57.18 -32.25
CA GLY A 329 -3.65 -57.10 -33.63
C GLY A 329 -3.59 -55.66 -34.16
N VAL A 330 -3.45 -55.53 -35.48
CA VAL A 330 -3.46 -54.21 -36.16
C VAL A 330 -4.45 -54.24 -37.31
N THR A 331 -5.36 -53.27 -37.38
CA THR A 331 -6.28 -53.06 -38.51
C THR A 331 -6.01 -51.72 -39.16
N THR A 332 -5.87 -51.70 -40.48
CA THR A 332 -5.79 -50.47 -41.28
C THR A 332 -7.01 -50.38 -42.19
N VAL A 333 -7.65 -49.21 -42.24
CA VAL A 333 -8.80 -48.90 -43.08
C VAL A 333 -8.46 -47.70 -43.98
N ASP A 334 -8.31 -47.95 -45.28
CA ASP A 334 -7.88 -46.93 -46.25
C ASP A 334 -9.05 -46.08 -46.82
N GLY A 335 -10.28 -46.60 -46.79
CA GLY A 335 -11.52 -45.98 -47.29
C GLY A 335 -12.51 -45.63 -46.17
N GLU A 336 -13.80 -45.96 -46.34
CA GLU A 336 -14.84 -45.56 -45.39
C GLU A 336 -14.86 -46.46 -44.14
N CYS A 337 -14.82 -45.86 -42.95
CA CYS A 337 -15.08 -46.54 -41.68
C CYS A 337 -16.39 -46.03 -41.07
N ARG A 338 -17.38 -46.91 -40.86
CA ARG A 338 -18.66 -46.56 -40.24
C ARG A 338 -18.86 -47.29 -38.93
N ILE A 339 -18.93 -46.54 -37.84
CA ILE A 339 -19.13 -47.03 -36.47
C ILE A 339 -20.58 -46.74 -36.07
N PHE A 340 -21.43 -47.77 -35.94
CA PHE A 340 -22.87 -47.55 -35.66
C PHE A 340 -23.57 -48.69 -34.90
N GLY A 341 -24.72 -48.40 -34.28
CA GLY A 341 -25.57 -49.39 -33.59
C GLY A 341 -25.59 -49.30 -32.04
N ASN A 342 -26.24 -50.25 -31.38
CA ASN A 342 -26.66 -50.14 -29.96
C ASN A 342 -25.84 -50.97 -28.93
N ILE A 343 -24.75 -51.62 -29.33
CA ILE A 343 -23.96 -52.52 -28.46
C ILE A 343 -22.47 -52.12 -28.52
N GLY A 344 -21.75 -52.28 -27.41
CA GLY A 344 -20.36 -51.83 -27.25
C GLY A 344 -19.40 -52.34 -28.33
N ARG A 345 -18.37 -51.53 -28.59
CA ARG A 345 -17.18 -51.89 -29.38
C ARG A 345 -15.96 -51.77 -28.49
N THR A 346 -15.01 -52.68 -28.66
CA THR A 346 -13.79 -52.68 -27.87
C THR A 346 -12.56 -52.86 -28.77
N LEU A 347 -11.55 -52.01 -28.56
CA LEU A 347 -10.16 -52.24 -28.98
C LEU A 347 -9.40 -52.69 -27.73
N ASP A 348 -9.00 -53.97 -27.67
CA ASP A 348 -8.33 -54.57 -26.51
C ASP A 348 -6.91 -54.97 -26.92
N GLY A 349 -5.91 -54.18 -26.53
CA GLY A 349 -4.53 -54.33 -27.01
C GLY A 349 -4.36 -54.20 -28.54
N HIS A 350 -5.37 -53.67 -29.24
CA HIS A 350 -5.45 -53.62 -30.70
C HIS A 350 -5.24 -52.22 -31.25
N VAL A 351 -4.57 -52.09 -32.39
CA VAL A 351 -4.32 -50.82 -33.09
C VAL A 351 -5.26 -50.70 -34.29
N LEU A 352 -6.09 -49.66 -34.32
CA LEU A 352 -6.99 -49.33 -35.45
C LEU A 352 -6.52 -48.04 -36.14
N ASN A 353 -5.98 -48.17 -37.35
CA ASN A 353 -5.51 -47.07 -38.20
C ASN A 353 -6.58 -46.69 -39.23
N LEU A 354 -7.09 -45.46 -39.16
CA LEU A 354 -8.16 -44.96 -40.02
C LEU A 354 -7.59 -43.88 -40.92
N ARG A 355 -7.42 -44.16 -42.22
CA ARG A 355 -6.81 -43.25 -43.20
C ARG A 355 -7.83 -42.55 -44.11
N GLY A 356 -8.98 -43.17 -44.35
CA GLY A 356 -10.06 -42.56 -45.13
C GLY A 356 -11.12 -41.85 -44.27
N THR A 357 -12.38 -41.94 -44.68
CA THR A 357 -13.50 -41.22 -44.04
C THR A 357 -14.16 -42.06 -42.94
N THR A 358 -13.96 -41.68 -41.69
CA THR A 358 -14.64 -42.29 -40.53
C THR A 358 -15.88 -41.51 -40.12
N THR A 359 -17.01 -42.20 -39.92
CA THR A 359 -18.19 -41.64 -39.26
C THR A 359 -18.63 -42.50 -38.08
N TRP A 360 -18.87 -41.87 -36.92
CA TRP A 360 -19.54 -42.49 -35.78
C TRP A 360 -20.97 -41.95 -35.70
N ASP A 361 -21.93 -42.76 -36.16
CA ASP A 361 -23.33 -42.37 -36.28
C ASP A 361 -24.31 -43.36 -35.63
N GLN A 362 -25.44 -42.82 -35.17
CA GLN A 362 -26.51 -43.53 -34.44
C GLN A 362 -26.07 -44.26 -33.14
N GLY A 363 -27.05 -44.75 -32.38
CA GLY A 363 -26.85 -45.46 -31.11
C GLY A 363 -26.84 -44.58 -29.86
N SER A 364 -27.53 -45.04 -28.81
CA SER A 364 -27.70 -44.35 -27.51
C SER A 364 -26.96 -45.05 -26.38
N PHE A 365 -26.24 -44.30 -25.53
CA PHE A 365 -25.53 -44.79 -24.33
C PHE A 365 -24.54 -45.93 -24.56
N VAL A 366 -23.99 -46.04 -25.77
CA VAL A 366 -23.02 -47.09 -26.12
C VAL A 366 -21.60 -46.56 -26.00
N ASP A 367 -20.78 -47.28 -25.25
CA ASP A 367 -19.37 -46.96 -25.13
C ASP A 367 -18.57 -47.49 -26.31
N PHE A 368 -17.68 -46.66 -26.86
CA PHE A 368 -16.51 -47.14 -27.59
C PHE A 368 -15.37 -47.32 -26.58
N GLN A 369 -14.86 -48.54 -26.43
CA GLN A 369 -13.83 -48.86 -25.43
C GLN A 369 -12.47 -49.04 -26.10
N ILE A 370 -11.44 -48.42 -25.54
CA ILE A 370 -10.05 -48.62 -25.91
C ILE A 370 -9.32 -49.00 -24.62
N VAL A 371 -8.89 -50.26 -24.52
CA VAL A 371 -8.43 -50.87 -23.27
C VAL A 371 -7.13 -51.65 -23.49
N THR A 372 -6.41 -51.92 -22.40
CA THR A 372 -5.22 -52.80 -22.38
C THR A 372 -4.12 -52.38 -23.38
N GLY A 373 -3.90 -51.08 -23.56
CA GLY A 373 -2.90 -50.58 -24.53
C GLY A 373 -3.42 -50.45 -25.96
N GLY A 374 -4.72 -50.64 -26.22
CA GLY A 374 -5.31 -50.38 -27.53
C GLY A 374 -5.12 -48.92 -28.00
N ILE A 375 -5.07 -48.73 -29.33
CA ILE A 375 -4.83 -47.43 -29.96
C ILE A 375 -5.81 -47.25 -31.12
N LEU A 376 -6.46 -46.09 -31.19
CA LEU A 376 -7.19 -45.64 -32.38
C LEU A 376 -6.45 -44.44 -32.98
N ASN A 377 -5.88 -44.63 -34.18
CA ASN A 377 -5.19 -43.59 -34.94
C ASN A 377 -6.11 -43.07 -36.06
N ASN A 378 -6.41 -41.77 -36.06
CA ASN A 378 -7.07 -41.10 -37.16
C ASN A 378 -6.06 -40.32 -38.01
N PHE A 379 -5.77 -40.81 -39.21
CA PHE A 379 -4.99 -40.11 -40.25
C PHE A 379 -5.90 -39.41 -41.29
N GLY A 380 -7.19 -39.76 -41.33
CA GLY A 380 -8.19 -39.20 -42.24
C GLY A 380 -9.18 -38.27 -41.55
N SER A 381 -10.45 -38.29 -41.98
CA SER A 381 -11.51 -37.47 -41.37
C SER A 381 -12.42 -38.30 -40.45
N PHE A 382 -12.53 -37.96 -39.16
CA PHE A 382 -13.42 -38.62 -38.20
C PHE A 382 -14.57 -37.69 -37.80
N THR A 383 -15.80 -37.96 -38.25
CA THR A 383 -17.00 -37.21 -37.83
C THR A 383 -17.79 -37.96 -36.75
N ILE A 384 -18.03 -37.32 -35.60
CA ILE A 384 -18.86 -37.83 -34.50
C ILE A 384 -20.16 -37.02 -34.45
N ARG A 385 -21.33 -37.65 -34.59
CA ARG A 385 -22.61 -36.94 -34.80
C ARG A 385 -23.86 -37.63 -34.20
N ASN A 386 -24.99 -36.92 -34.28
CA ASN A 386 -26.36 -37.27 -33.88
C ASN A 386 -26.68 -37.08 -32.39
N GLU A 387 -27.94 -36.70 -32.12
CA GLU A 387 -28.55 -36.05 -30.94
C GLU A 387 -28.42 -36.71 -29.54
N ARG A 388 -27.45 -37.59 -29.26
CA ARG A 388 -27.30 -38.24 -27.94
C ARG A 388 -25.85 -38.41 -27.52
N ASN A 389 -25.59 -38.07 -26.26
CA ASN A 389 -24.28 -38.08 -25.59
C ASN A 389 -23.51 -39.38 -25.86
N LYS A 390 -22.41 -39.26 -26.60
CA LYS A 390 -21.47 -40.35 -26.89
C LYS A 390 -20.52 -40.54 -25.72
N ARG A 391 -20.01 -41.76 -25.56
CA ARG A 391 -19.04 -42.08 -24.49
C ARG A 391 -17.88 -42.88 -25.05
N MET A 392 -16.66 -42.46 -24.75
CA MET A 392 -15.44 -43.20 -25.05
C MET A 392 -14.76 -43.60 -23.74
N ARG A 393 -14.45 -44.89 -23.58
CA ARG A 393 -13.77 -45.46 -22.42
C ARG A 393 -12.30 -45.71 -22.74
N LEU A 394 -11.37 -45.18 -21.95
CA LEU A 394 -9.92 -45.28 -22.20
C LEU A 394 -9.21 -45.89 -20.98
N VAL A 395 -8.96 -47.20 -20.99
CA VAL A 395 -8.32 -47.91 -19.85
C VAL A 395 -6.94 -48.41 -20.25
N ASN A 396 -5.93 -47.58 -19.99
CA ASN A 396 -4.60 -47.62 -20.60
C ASN A 396 -4.64 -47.54 -22.14
N GLY A 397 -5.71 -46.98 -22.72
CA GLY A 397 -5.92 -46.84 -24.16
C GLY A 397 -5.60 -45.44 -24.69
N GLN A 398 -5.42 -45.32 -26.01
CA GLN A 398 -5.08 -44.07 -26.69
C GLN A 398 -6.03 -43.77 -27.86
N PHE A 399 -6.47 -42.51 -27.98
CA PHE A 399 -7.14 -41.95 -29.16
C PHE A 399 -6.26 -40.83 -29.71
N ILE A 400 -5.75 -41.01 -30.93
CA ILE A 400 -4.76 -40.10 -31.53
C ILE A 400 -5.30 -39.57 -32.84
N ASN A 401 -5.53 -38.26 -32.93
CA ASN A 401 -5.63 -37.57 -34.20
C ASN A 401 -4.22 -37.28 -34.72
N GLN A 402 -3.82 -37.99 -35.77
CA GLN A 402 -2.49 -37.95 -36.37
C GLN A 402 -2.32 -36.73 -37.28
N THR A 403 -1.08 -36.42 -37.67
CA THR A 403 -0.80 -35.36 -38.65
C THR A 403 -1.49 -35.65 -39.99
N GLY A 404 -2.19 -34.67 -40.56
CA GLY A 404 -3.10 -34.83 -41.71
C GLY A 404 -4.53 -35.23 -41.32
N GLY A 405 -4.76 -35.62 -40.07
CA GLY A 405 -6.05 -36.05 -39.55
C GLY A 405 -6.95 -34.91 -39.10
N ARG A 406 -8.26 -35.05 -39.32
CA ARG A 406 -9.28 -34.12 -38.85
C ARG A 406 -10.38 -34.83 -38.07
N VAL A 407 -10.69 -34.37 -36.86
CA VAL A 407 -11.87 -34.82 -36.09
C VAL A 407 -12.92 -33.71 -36.04
N ASP A 408 -14.16 -34.03 -36.38
CA ASP A 408 -15.32 -33.13 -36.25
C ASP A 408 -16.31 -33.71 -35.22
N ILE A 409 -16.42 -33.05 -34.06
CA ILE A 409 -17.31 -33.41 -32.96
C ILE A 409 -18.57 -32.54 -33.06
N LEU A 410 -19.69 -33.15 -33.43
CA LEU A 410 -20.98 -32.52 -33.72
C LEU A 410 -22.12 -33.06 -32.81
N THR A 411 -21.76 -33.60 -31.66
CA THR A 411 -22.65 -34.03 -30.56
C THR A 411 -21.86 -34.06 -29.27
N ASP A 412 -22.53 -33.99 -28.13
CA ASP A 412 -21.92 -34.22 -26.81
C ASP A 412 -21.11 -35.52 -26.77
N LEU A 413 -19.90 -35.44 -26.22
CA LEU A 413 -18.95 -36.55 -26.11
C LEU A 413 -18.28 -36.53 -24.73
N SER A 414 -18.39 -37.62 -23.98
CA SER A 414 -17.68 -37.79 -22.71
C SER A 414 -16.60 -38.86 -22.82
N PHE A 415 -15.35 -38.47 -22.53
CA PHE A 415 -14.26 -39.42 -22.26
C PHE A 415 -14.37 -39.85 -20.80
N ILE A 416 -14.75 -41.10 -20.55
CA ILE A 416 -15.11 -41.64 -19.24
C ILE A 416 -14.21 -42.82 -18.86
N VAL A 417 -13.91 -43.00 -17.57
CA VAL A 417 -13.05 -44.10 -17.05
C VAL A 417 -11.64 -44.08 -17.65
N GLY A 418 -10.68 -43.55 -16.89
CA GLY A 418 -9.25 -43.56 -17.22
C GLY A 418 -8.44 -44.61 -16.44
N PRO A 419 -7.10 -44.59 -16.52
CA PRO A 419 -6.28 -43.58 -17.20
C PRO A 419 -6.15 -43.87 -18.70
N GLY A 420 -5.96 -42.84 -19.51
CA GLY A 420 -5.77 -42.97 -20.96
C GLY A 420 -5.30 -41.66 -21.58
N VAL A 421 -5.02 -41.66 -22.88
CA VAL A 421 -4.51 -40.47 -23.60
C VAL A 421 -5.42 -40.11 -24.77
N VAL A 422 -5.76 -38.84 -24.89
CA VAL A 422 -6.28 -38.23 -26.12
C VAL A 422 -5.21 -37.27 -26.65
N GLN A 423 -4.68 -37.54 -27.83
CA GLN A 423 -3.63 -36.73 -28.45
C GLN A 423 -4.13 -36.11 -29.76
N ASN A 424 -3.85 -34.84 -29.98
CA ASN A 424 -4.17 -34.13 -31.22
C ASN A 424 -2.93 -33.50 -31.85
N LEU A 425 -2.49 -34.08 -32.97
CA LEU A 425 -1.35 -33.62 -33.77
C LEU A 425 -1.76 -32.74 -34.96
N ASP A 426 -3.06 -32.53 -35.17
CA ASP A 426 -3.62 -31.72 -36.27
C ASP A 426 -4.99 -31.14 -35.85
N THR A 427 -6.07 -31.33 -36.60
CA THR A 427 -7.28 -30.50 -36.44
C THR A 427 -8.42 -31.23 -35.70
N ILE A 428 -8.83 -30.71 -34.54
CA ILE A 428 -10.12 -31.02 -33.90
C ILE A 428 -11.06 -29.82 -34.05
N ASN A 429 -12.28 -30.05 -34.54
CA ASN A 429 -13.38 -29.09 -34.49
C ASN A 429 -14.47 -29.59 -33.52
N ILE A 430 -14.88 -28.75 -32.58
CA ILE A 430 -16.09 -28.93 -31.77
C ILE A 430 -17.12 -27.95 -32.32
N GLY A 431 -18.18 -28.48 -32.95
CA GLY A 431 -19.16 -27.71 -33.74
C GLY A 431 -20.58 -27.71 -33.15
N PRO A 432 -21.51 -26.90 -33.72
CA PRO A 432 -22.78 -26.47 -33.11
C PRO A 432 -23.79 -27.54 -32.67
N GLY A 433 -23.51 -28.83 -32.86
CA GLY A 433 -24.29 -29.93 -32.25
C GLY A 433 -23.73 -30.42 -30.90
N ALA A 434 -22.51 -30.03 -30.53
CA ALA A 434 -21.89 -30.35 -29.24
C ALA A 434 -22.08 -29.19 -28.26
N SER A 435 -22.82 -29.44 -27.18
CA SER A 435 -22.97 -28.54 -26.04
C SER A 435 -21.89 -28.78 -24.99
N LEU A 436 -21.43 -30.03 -24.85
CA LEU A 436 -20.41 -30.45 -23.90
C LEU A 436 -19.49 -31.54 -24.46
N VAL A 437 -18.18 -31.27 -24.44
CA VAL A 437 -17.12 -32.28 -24.58
C VAL A 437 -16.41 -32.39 -23.23
N ASP A 438 -16.47 -33.55 -22.58
CA ASP A 438 -16.07 -33.70 -21.16
C ASP A 438 -15.09 -34.84 -20.91
N PHE A 439 -13.91 -34.52 -20.38
CA PHE A 439 -12.92 -35.48 -19.89
C PHE A 439 -13.28 -35.98 -18.48
N ALA A 440 -14.46 -36.59 -18.35
CA ALA A 440 -15.19 -36.91 -17.11
C ALA A 440 -14.57 -37.99 -16.19
N ALA A 441 -13.29 -38.34 -16.35
CA ALA A 441 -12.63 -39.34 -15.52
C ALA A 441 -12.04 -38.70 -14.23
N PHE A 442 -12.80 -38.76 -13.13
CA PHE A 442 -12.46 -38.04 -11.89
C PHE A 442 -11.40 -38.69 -10.98
N VAL A 443 -11.25 -40.03 -11.00
CA VAL A 443 -10.35 -40.76 -10.07
C VAL A 443 -9.02 -41.11 -10.73
N THR A 444 -9.08 -41.55 -11.98
CA THR A 444 -7.95 -41.88 -12.84
C THR A 444 -8.08 -41.00 -14.09
N PRO A 445 -7.45 -39.81 -14.14
CA PRO A 445 -7.72 -38.86 -15.21
C PRO A 445 -7.30 -39.37 -16.59
N ILE A 446 -8.02 -38.90 -17.61
CA ILE A 446 -7.62 -39.05 -19.01
C ILE A 446 -6.78 -37.81 -19.36
N GLU A 447 -5.58 -38.04 -19.87
CA GLU A 447 -4.63 -37.01 -20.28
C GLU A 447 -5.02 -36.47 -21.65
N PHE A 448 -5.16 -35.15 -21.76
CA PHE A 448 -5.27 -34.48 -23.06
C PHE A 448 -3.92 -33.90 -23.46
N GLU A 449 -3.52 -34.12 -24.70
CA GLU A 449 -2.33 -33.55 -25.32
C GLU A 449 -2.72 -32.87 -26.63
N GLN A 450 -2.50 -31.57 -26.70
CA GLN A 450 -2.92 -30.72 -27.81
C GLN A 450 -1.66 -30.11 -28.41
N LEU A 451 -1.32 -30.48 -29.65
CA LEU A 451 -0.16 -29.94 -30.39
C LEU A 451 -0.56 -29.30 -31.72
N GLY A 452 -1.73 -29.67 -32.27
CA GLY A 452 -2.27 -29.12 -33.53
C GLY A 452 -3.23 -27.93 -33.36
N ILE A 453 -4.34 -27.93 -34.10
CA ILE A 453 -5.39 -26.91 -34.07
C ILE A 453 -6.64 -27.46 -33.37
N LEU A 454 -7.16 -26.74 -32.38
CA LEU A 454 -8.43 -26.99 -31.72
C LEU A 454 -9.39 -25.83 -31.97
N ASN A 455 -10.46 -26.07 -32.73
CA ASN A 455 -11.50 -25.09 -33.01
C ASN A 455 -12.74 -25.38 -32.14
N LEU A 456 -12.90 -24.66 -31.04
CA LEU A 456 -14.12 -24.67 -30.22
C LEU A 456 -15.10 -23.65 -30.80
N ARG A 457 -16.14 -24.12 -31.49
CA ARG A 457 -17.13 -23.27 -32.19
C ARG A 457 -18.47 -23.15 -31.45
N SER A 458 -18.71 -24.01 -30.47
CA SER A 458 -19.88 -23.99 -29.60
C SER A 458 -19.60 -24.75 -28.30
N GLY A 459 -20.36 -24.43 -27.25
CA GLY A 459 -20.42 -25.24 -26.03
C GLY A 459 -19.16 -25.19 -25.17
N VAL A 460 -19.05 -26.22 -24.32
CA VAL A 460 -18.04 -26.32 -23.26
C VAL A 460 -17.07 -27.46 -23.55
N LEU A 461 -15.77 -27.22 -23.39
CA LEU A 461 -14.73 -28.24 -23.33
C LEU A 461 -14.14 -28.30 -21.92
N ASN A 462 -14.38 -29.41 -21.21
CA ASN A 462 -13.90 -29.64 -19.85
C ASN A 462 -12.67 -30.56 -19.83
N VAL A 463 -11.52 -30.03 -19.40
CA VAL A 463 -10.26 -30.79 -19.30
C VAL A 463 -9.82 -30.90 -17.83
N ARG A 464 -9.42 -32.11 -17.41
CA ARG A 464 -9.03 -32.44 -16.03
C ARG A 464 -7.56 -32.79 -15.83
N ARG A 465 -6.78 -32.94 -16.91
CA ARG A 465 -5.32 -33.18 -16.88
C ARG A 465 -4.72 -32.95 -18.27
N GLY A 466 -3.58 -32.26 -18.33
CA GLY A 466 -2.84 -32.04 -19.57
C GLY A 466 -1.47 -32.75 -19.59
N ARG A 467 -0.92 -32.96 -20.80
CA ARG A 467 0.52 -33.18 -21.00
C ARG A 467 1.18 -31.90 -21.51
N ALA A 468 1.50 -31.84 -22.79
CA ALA A 468 1.94 -30.66 -23.51
C ALA A 468 0.75 -29.99 -24.20
N PHE A 469 0.65 -28.68 -24.04
CA PHE A 469 -0.26 -27.82 -24.80
C PHE A 469 0.62 -26.93 -25.67
N GLU A 470 0.55 -27.14 -26.97
CA GLU A 470 1.25 -26.48 -28.06
C GLU A 470 0.23 -26.25 -29.21
N GLY A 471 0.59 -25.45 -30.21
CA GLY A 471 -0.31 -25.18 -31.34
C GLY A 471 -1.41 -24.14 -31.04
N GLN A 472 -2.60 -24.33 -31.61
CA GLN A 472 -3.60 -23.25 -31.76
C GLN A 472 -4.97 -23.60 -31.17
N PHE A 473 -5.49 -22.72 -30.31
CA PHE A 473 -6.82 -22.75 -29.71
C PHE A 473 -7.69 -21.64 -30.30
N ASN A 474 -8.68 -21.98 -31.12
CA ASN A 474 -9.61 -21.03 -31.71
C ASN A 474 -10.96 -21.13 -30.99
N LEU A 475 -11.25 -20.17 -30.12
CA LEU A 475 -12.41 -20.17 -29.22
C LEU A 475 -13.43 -19.14 -29.70
N SER A 476 -14.55 -19.60 -30.26
CA SER A 476 -15.61 -18.72 -30.76
C SER A 476 -16.32 -17.99 -29.61
N ALA A 477 -17.07 -16.94 -29.92
CA ALA A 477 -17.94 -16.29 -28.93
C ALA A 477 -18.88 -17.33 -28.28
N ASP A 478 -19.24 -17.10 -27.01
CA ASP A 478 -20.11 -17.96 -26.20
C ASP A 478 -19.59 -19.40 -25.98
N THR A 479 -18.30 -19.63 -26.21
CA THR A 479 -17.64 -20.91 -25.90
C THR A 479 -16.82 -20.86 -24.62
N LEU A 480 -16.62 -22.02 -24.00
CA LEU A 480 -15.96 -22.14 -22.70
C LEU A 480 -14.95 -23.30 -22.69
N LEU A 481 -13.67 -22.99 -22.45
CA LEU A 481 -12.62 -23.97 -22.16
C LEU A 481 -12.36 -23.99 -20.65
N GLN A 482 -12.63 -25.10 -19.97
CA GLN A 482 -12.43 -25.22 -18.52
C GLN A 482 -11.25 -26.13 -18.17
N PHE A 483 -10.32 -25.57 -17.38
CA PHE A 483 -9.29 -26.30 -16.65
C PHE A 483 -9.76 -26.55 -15.22
N LEU A 484 -9.88 -27.83 -14.83
CA LEU A 484 -10.60 -28.23 -13.59
C LEU A 484 -9.73 -28.90 -12.52
N SER A 485 -8.63 -29.55 -12.89
CA SER A 485 -7.71 -30.27 -11.97
C SER A 485 -6.36 -30.53 -12.64
N ASP A 486 -5.36 -30.95 -11.87
CA ASP A 486 -3.98 -31.27 -12.32
C ASP A 486 -3.27 -30.10 -13.05
N THR A 487 -2.05 -30.36 -13.53
CA THR A 487 -1.23 -29.37 -14.23
C THR A 487 -1.48 -29.37 -15.74
N PHE A 488 -1.43 -28.18 -16.34
CA PHE A 488 -1.46 -27.94 -17.78
C PHE A 488 -0.25 -27.08 -18.17
N ALA A 489 0.71 -27.64 -18.90
CA ALA A 489 1.88 -26.92 -19.38
C ALA A 489 1.59 -26.26 -20.73
N ILE A 490 1.32 -24.95 -20.71
CA ILE A 490 1.15 -24.12 -21.91
C ILE A 490 2.54 -23.73 -22.41
N GLN A 491 2.98 -24.34 -23.51
CA GLN A 491 4.33 -24.15 -24.03
C GLN A 491 4.48 -22.89 -24.89
N GLY A 492 5.69 -22.33 -24.89
CA GLY A 492 6.06 -21.12 -25.62
C GLY A 492 5.91 -21.27 -27.13
N GLY A 493 4.80 -20.78 -27.66
CA GLY A 493 4.37 -20.97 -29.05
C GLY A 493 2.86 -21.19 -29.19
N THR A 494 2.19 -21.56 -28.09
CA THR A 494 0.73 -21.74 -28.02
C THR A 494 -0.01 -20.44 -28.36
N GLN A 495 -0.97 -20.52 -29.28
CA GLN A 495 -1.78 -19.39 -29.72
C GLN A 495 -3.24 -19.57 -29.30
N PHE A 496 -3.85 -18.56 -28.67
CA PHE A 496 -5.30 -18.49 -28.50
C PHE A 496 -5.87 -17.39 -29.40
N SER A 497 -7.01 -17.66 -30.03
CA SER A 497 -7.73 -16.67 -30.84
C SER A 497 -9.25 -16.75 -30.63
N GLY A 498 -9.96 -15.68 -30.99
CA GLY A 498 -11.40 -15.55 -30.80
C GLY A 498 -11.78 -15.01 -29.41
N ALA A 499 -13.08 -15.05 -29.11
CA ALA A 499 -13.70 -14.37 -27.95
C ALA A 499 -14.21 -15.32 -26.87
N GLY A 500 -14.00 -16.63 -26.99
CA GLY A 500 -14.39 -17.60 -25.97
C GLY A 500 -13.67 -17.40 -24.64
N LEU A 501 -14.27 -17.92 -23.57
CA LEU A 501 -13.77 -17.81 -22.20
C LEU A 501 -12.84 -18.98 -21.86
N VAL A 502 -11.69 -18.68 -21.28
CA VAL A 502 -10.82 -19.67 -20.63
C VAL A 502 -11.03 -19.61 -19.12
N PHE A 503 -11.61 -20.65 -18.55
CA PHE A 503 -11.88 -20.78 -17.13
C PHE A 503 -10.80 -21.63 -16.45
N ILE A 504 -10.20 -21.09 -15.39
CA ILE A 504 -9.18 -21.74 -14.58
C ILE A 504 -9.74 -21.89 -13.17
N GLY A 505 -10.02 -23.12 -12.75
CA GLY A 505 -10.60 -23.38 -11.43
C GLY A 505 -10.40 -24.80 -10.93
N GLY A 506 -11.06 -25.12 -9.82
CA GLY A 506 -10.83 -26.38 -9.12
C GLY A 506 -9.39 -26.47 -8.62
N SER A 507 -8.78 -27.65 -8.70
CA SER A 507 -7.38 -27.87 -8.31
C SER A 507 -6.39 -27.72 -9.46
N SER A 508 -6.78 -27.03 -10.56
CA SER A 508 -5.93 -26.88 -11.74
C SER A 508 -4.73 -25.96 -11.50
N VAL A 509 -3.62 -26.28 -12.18
CA VAL A 509 -2.40 -25.47 -12.27
C VAL A 509 -2.09 -25.23 -13.74
N VAL A 510 -2.35 -24.03 -14.25
CA VAL A 510 -2.02 -23.64 -15.63
C VAL A 510 -0.65 -22.95 -15.61
N ASP A 511 0.36 -23.64 -16.13
CA ASP A 511 1.76 -23.24 -16.15
C ASP A 511 2.11 -22.67 -17.52
N PHE A 512 2.33 -21.34 -17.59
CA PHE A 512 2.73 -20.66 -18.81
C PHE A 512 4.27 -20.67 -18.92
N GLN A 513 4.79 -21.45 -19.87
CA GLN A 513 6.22 -21.76 -19.98
C GLN A 513 6.87 -21.05 -21.16
N GLN A 514 7.72 -20.06 -20.88
CA GLN A 514 8.48 -19.26 -21.86
C GLN A 514 7.60 -18.41 -22.80
N ASN A 515 8.13 -17.27 -23.25
CA ASN A 515 7.44 -16.29 -24.10
C ASN A 515 6.11 -15.76 -23.50
N SER A 516 5.38 -14.96 -24.28
CA SER A 516 4.08 -14.40 -23.89
C SER A 516 2.93 -15.11 -24.60
N THR A 517 1.96 -15.62 -23.86
CA THR A 517 0.70 -16.19 -24.39
C THR A 517 -0.41 -15.15 -24.26
N GLN A 518 -1.11 -14.85 -25.35
CA GLN A 518 -2.27 -13.93 -25.34
C GLN A 518 -3.59 -14.71 -25.35
N ILE A 519 -4.52 -14.36 -24.47
CA ILE A 519 -5.89 -14.91 -24.39
C ILE A 519 -6.88 -13.74 -24.33
N ALA A 520 -8.06 -13.84 -24.95
CA ALA A 520 -9.04 -12.75 -24.92
C ALA A 520 -9.69 -12.57 -23.54
N ASN A 521 -10.39 -13.63 -23.07
CA ASN A 521 -11.17 -13.62 -21.84
C ASN A 521 -10.69 -14.74 -20.91
N VAL A 522 -10.39 -14.42 -19.66
CA VAL A 522 -9.92 -15.37 -18.65
C VAL A 522 -10.73 -15.20 -17.35
N GLU A 523 -11.17 -16.31 -16.77
CA GLU A 523 -11.75 -16.35 -15.43
C GLU A 523 -10.91 -17.24 -14.50
N LEU A 524 -10.52 -16.72 -13.34
CA LEU A 524 -9.84 -17.43 -12.26
C LEU A 524 -10.79 -17.52 -11.05
N ALA A 525 -11.36 -18.71 -10.86
CA ALA A 525 -12.54 -18.93 -10.01
C ALA A 525 -12.65 -20.39 -9.48
N GLY A 526 -13.82 -20.78 -8.98
CA GLY A 526 -14.16 -22.15 -8.59
C GLY A 526 -13.92 -22.53 -7.13
N ILE A 527 -14.21 -23.78 -6.78
CA ILE A 527 -13.95 -24.36 -5.44
C ILE A 527 -13.24 -25.72 -5.59
N PRO A 528 -11.96 -25.87 -5.19
CA PRO A 528 -11.01 -24.80 -4.84
C PRO A 528 -10.74 -23.82 -6.01
N GLY A 529 -10.00 -22.75 -5.74
CA GLY A 529 -9.60 -21.79 -6.79
C GLY A 529 -8.34 -22.27 -7.50
N GLY A 530 -8.29 -22.12 -8.82
CA GLY A 530 -7.17 -22.55 -9.65
C GLY A 530 -5.87 -21.75 -9.43
N THR A 531 -4.80 -22.21 -10.05
CA THR A 531 -3.47 -21.59 -10.02
C THR A 531 -3.01 -21.23 -11.44
N VAL A 532 -2.62 -19.97 -11.65
CA VAL A 532 -1.82 -19.55 -12.81
C VAL A 532 -0.35 -19.53 -12.38
N THR A 533 0.57 -20.12 -13.13
CA THR A 533 2.00 -20.15 -12.76
C THR A 533 2.91 -20.01 -13.98
N GLY A 534 4.22 -20.12 -13.76
CA GLY A 534 5.23 -20.23 -14.81
C GLY A 534 6.09 -19.00 -15.02
N THR A 535 7.08 -19.14 -15.90
CA THR A 535 8.05 -18.09 -16.27
C THR A 535 7.59 -17.23 -17.45
N GLY A 536 6.58 -17.68 -18.19
CA GLY A 536 5.98 -16.97 -19.32
C GLY A 536 4.93 -15.95 -18.90
N ASP A 537 4.71 -14.97 -19.77
CA ASP A 537 3.73 -13.91 -19.59
C ASP A 537 2.35 -14.36 -20.08
N LEU A 538 1.30 -14.12 -19.28
CA LEU A 538 -0.09 -14.25 -19.68
C LEU A 538 -0.63 -12.85 -20.00
N ILE A 539 -1.03 -12.62 -21.24
CA ILE A 539 -1.63 -11.36 -21.68
C ILE A 539 -3.12 -11.56 -21.89
N VAL A 540 -3.94 -10.97 -21.02
CA VAL A 540 -5.40 -10.98 -21.14
C VAL A 540 -5.83 -9.74 -21.92
N ALA A 541 -6.34 -9.94 -23.13
CA ALA A 541 -6.57 -8.86 -24.09
C ALA A 541 -7.87 -8.08 -23.85
N SER A 542 -8.90 -8.72 -23.28
CA SER A 542 -10.24 -8.14 -23.13
C SER A 542 -10.67 -8.08 -21.66
N GLU A 543 -10.77 -9.22 -20.96
CA GLU A 543 -11.28 -9.26 -19.59
C GLU A 543 -10.64 -10.37 -18.75
N LEU A 544 -10.15 -10.01 -17.56
CA LEU A 544 -9.75 -10.93 -16.50
C LEU A 544 -10.69 -10.83 -15.30
N ASN A 545 -11.51 -11.86 -15.09
CA ASN A 545 -12.33 -12.04 -13.90
C ASN A 545 -11.56 -12.86 -12.86
N TRP A 546 -11.27 -12.28 -11.69
CA TRP A 546 -10.55 -12.95 -10.60
C TRP A 546 -11.38 -12.97 -9.32
N SER A 547 -12.15 -14.06 -9.13
CA SER A 547 -12.99 -14.23 -7.95
C SER A 547 -12.28 -15.01 -6.83
N ARG A 548 -11.48 -16.03 -7.17
CA ARG A 548 -10.70 -16.83 -6.22
C ARG A 548 -9.52 -17.49 -6.95
N GLY A 549 -8.42 -17.72 -6.24
CA GLY A 549 -7.29 -18.51 -6.74
C GLY A 549 -5.97 -17.78 -6.54
N GLN A 550 -4.89 -18.35 -7.07
CA GLN A 550 -3.55 -17.79 -6.93
C GLN A 550 -2.84 -17.62 -8.28
N MET A 551 -1.96 -16.63 -8.34
CA MET A 551 -1.05 -16.38 -9.45
C MET A 551 0.40 -16.42 -8.93
N THR A 552 1.20 -17.33 -9.46
CA THR A 552 2.56 -17.64 -9.01
C THR A 552 3.58 -17.60 -10.15
N GLY A 553 4.85 -17.86 -9.85
CA GLY A 553 5.95 -17.88 -10.83
C GLY A 553 6.49 -16.49 -11.16
N SER A 554 7.60 -16.44 -11.90
CA SER A 554 8.33 -15.19 -12.19
C SER A 554 7.85 -14.44 -13.45
N GLY A 555 6.93 -15.01 -14.23
CA GLY A 555 6.32 -14.31 -15.36
C GLY A 555 5.39 -13.17 -14.92
N ALA A 556 4.72 -12.55 -15.88
CA ALA A 556 3.71 -11.54 -15.63
C ALA A 556 2.30 -11.97 -16.06
N THR A 557 1.28 -11.38 -15.44
CA THR A 557 -0.08 -11.32 -15.97
C THR A 557 -0.32 -9.87 -16.39
N ILE A 558 -0.70 -9.62 -17.64
CA ILE A 558 -0.93 -8.27 -18.18
C ILE A 558 -2.38 -8.20 -18.64
N THR A 559 -3.17 -7.29 -18.06
CA THR A 559 -4.57 -7.07 -18.46
C THR A 559 -4.68 -5.78 -19.28
N ARG A 560 -5.01 -5.91 -20.58
CA ARG A 560 -5.05 -4.77 -21.51
C ARG A 560 -6.32 -3.93 -21.46
N SER A 561 -7.38 -4.48 -20.89
CA SER A 561 -8.71 -3.86 -20.83
C SER A 561 -9.29 -4.04 -19.42
N ALA A 562 -10.13 -5.05 -19.16
CA ALA A 562 -10.83 -5.19 -17.88
C ALA A 562 -10.08 -6.07 -16.86
N LEU A 563 -10.00 -5.63 -15.59
CA LEU A 563 -9.57 -6.42 -14.43
C LEU A 563 -10.62 -6.37 -13.32
N ASN A 564 -11.39 -7.45 -13.17
CA ASN A 564 -12.54 -7.54 -12.27
C ASN A 564 -12.22 -8.46 -11.08
N MET A 565 -11.95 -7.88 -9.89
CA MET A 565 -11.58 -8.61 -8.68
C MET A 565 -12.76 -8.71 -7.69
N THR A 566 -13.50 -9.81 -7.75
CA THR A 566 -14.83 -9.97 -7.13
C THR A 566 -14.87 -11.07 -6.05
N SER A 567 -15.97 -11.19 -5.30
CA SER A 567 -16.12 -12.14 -4.17
C SER A 567 -15.21 -11.92 -2.94
N THR A 568 -15.73 -12.27 -1.76
CA THR A 568 -15.05 -12.16 -0.44
C THR A 568 -13.78 -12.98 -0.27
N ASN A 569 -13.43 -13.84 -1.23
CA ASN A 569 -12.26 -14.71 -1.13
C ASN A 569 -10.94 -13.94 -1.28
N ALA A 570 -9.85 -14.50 -0.73
CA ALA A 570 -8.52 -13.95 -0.93
C ALA A 570 -8.03 -14.19 -2.38
N LYS A 571 -7.45 -13.15 -2.98
CA LYS A 571 -6.81 -13.15 -4.30
C LYS A 571 -5.31 -13.15 -4.03
N VAL A 572 -4.58 -14.19 -4.44
CA VAL A 572 -3.18 -14.38 -4.01
C VAL A 572 -2.21 -14.20 -5.17
N LEU A 573 -1.23 -13.30 -5.01
CA LEU A 573 -0.11 -13.09 -5.93
C LEU A 573 1.18 -13.44 -5.18
N SER A 574 1.99 -14.36 -5.71
CA SER A 574 3.26 -14.83 -5.11
C SER A 574 4.35 -14.78 -6.18
N GLN A 575 5.44 -14.03 -5.99
CA GLN A 575 6.55 -13.84 -6.97
C GLN A 575 6.18 -13.19 -8.32
N ARG A 576 4.91 -13.26 -8.75
CA ARG A 576 4.43 -12.83 -10.07
C ARG A 576 4.18 -11.33 -10.14
N ARG A 577 4.34 -10.74 -11.33
CA ARG A 577 3.91 -9.37 -11.64
C ARG A 577 2.48 -9.38 -12.23
N LEU A 578 1.53 -8.65 -11.64
CA LEU A 578 0.24 -8.35 -12.27
C LEU A 578 0.24 -6.89 -12.73
N GLN A 579 0.19 -6.66 -14.04
CA GLN A 579 0.08 -5.33 -14.65
C GLN A 579 -1.32 -5.11 -15.22
N HIS A 580 -1.86 -3.94 -14.98
CA HIS A 580 -3.19 -3.53 -15.42
C HIS A 580 -3.12 -2.25 -16.25
N GLU A 581 -3.63 -2.28 -17.47
CA GLU A 581 -3.44 -1.24 -18.49
C GLU A 581 -4.74 -0.58 -18.97
N GLY A 582 -5.89 -0.95 -18.40
CA GLY A 582 -7.22 -0.47 -18.80
C GLY A 582 -8.08 -0.02 -17.62
N ALA A 583 -9.28 -0.58 -17.49
CA ALA A 583 -10.22 -0.27 -16.40
C ALA A 583 -10.37 -1.49 -15.46
N GLY A 584 -10.22 -1.28 -14.15
CA GLY A 584 -10.24 -2.37 -13.18
C GLY A 584 -11.00 -2.00 -11.93
N ALA A 585 -11.57 -3.00 -11.28
CA ALA A 585 -12.38 -2.84 -10.08
C ALA A 585 -12.08 -3.94 -9.06
N TRP A 586 -11.86 -3.53 -7.81
CA TRP A 586 -11.73 -4.43 -6.66
C TRP A 586 -12.87 -4.17 -5.68
N THR A 587 -13.85 -5.08 -5.74
CA THR A 587 -15.16 -4.93 -5.08
C THR A 587 -15.26 -5.73 -3.77
N GLU A 588 -14.56 -6.85 -3.66
CA GLU A 588 -14.62 -7.71 -2.46
C GLU A 588 -13.31 -8.48 -2.20
N GLY A 589 -13.14 -8.97 -0.96
CA GLY A 589 -12.06 -9.88 -0.55
C GLY A 589 -10.70 -9.21 -0.38
N ASN A 590 -9.75 -9.90 0.27
CA ASN A 590 -8.38 -9.39 0.47
C ASN A 590 -7.49 -9.67 -0.74
N PHE A 591 -6.51 -8.80 -0.99
CA PHE A 591 -5.48 -8.99 -2.02
C PHE A 591 -4.13 -9.30 -1.35
N VAL A 592 -3.71 -10.56 -1.44
CA VAL A 592 -2.47 -11.04 -0.82
C VAL A 592 -1.31 -10.89 -1.80
N LEU A 593 -0.25 -10.17 -1.42
CA LEU A 593 1.02 -10.11 -2.13
C LEU A 593 2.09 -10.78 -1.26
N ASN A 594 2.73 -11.81 -1.79
CA ASN A 594 3.75 -12.61 -1.12
C ASN A 594 5.00 -12.75 -1.98
N ASP A 595 6.11 -13.15 -1.36
CA ASP A 595 7.30 -13.65 -2.06
C ASP A 595 7.85 -12.68 -3.14
N GLY A 596 7.75 -11.35 -2.96
CA GLY A 596 8.20 -10.37 -3.96
C GLY A 596 7.21 -10.06 -5.10
N ALA A 597 5.94 -10.45 -4.95
CA ALA A 597 4.87 -10.15 -5.91
C ALA A 597 4.69 -8.64 -6.16
N ARG A 598 4.36 -8.26 -7.41
CA ARG A 598 4.24 -6.85 -7.82
C ARG A 598 2.94 -6.58 -8.55
N PHE A 599 2.04 -5.78 -7.96
CA PHE A 599 0.86 -5.25 -8.65
C PHE A 599 1.19 -3.88 -9.25
N VAL A 600 0.83 -3.64 -10.51
CA VAL A 600 1.11 -2.40 -11.24
C VAL A 600 -0.16 -1.89 -11.92
N VAL A 601 -0.63 -0.71 -11.54
CA VAL A 601 -1.62 0.05 -12.31
C VAL A 601 -0.84 0.93 -13.29
N ALA A 602 -0.89 0.64 -14.58
CA ALA A 602 -0.10 1.33 -15.60
C ALA A 602 -0.65 2.73 -15.94
N ARG A 603 0.14 3.55 -16.64
CA ARG A 603 -0.25 4.92 -17.03
C ARG A 603 -1.55 4.94 -17.84
N ASN A 604 -2.41 5.92 -17.56
CA ASN A 604 -3.77 6.03 -18.13
C ASN A 604 -4.75 4.89 -17.76
N ALA A 605 -4.34 3.88 -16.97
CA ALA A 605 -5.27 2.89 -16.43
C ALA A 605 -6.05 3.48 -15.25
N THR A 606 -7.25 2.96 -14.98
CA THR A 606 -8.10 3.36 -13.85
C THR A 606 -8.43 2.15 -12.98
N PHE A 607 -8.14 2.20 -11.68
CA PHE A 607 -8.44 1.10 -10.75
C PHE A 607 -9.30 1.54 -9.56
N ASP A 608 -10.53 1.05 -9.49
CA ASP A 608 -11.53 1.44 -8.49
C ASP A 608 -11.56 0.45 -7.30
N ILE A 609 -11.32 0.94 -6.09
CA ILE A 609 -11.27 0.16 -4.85
C ILE A 609 -12.52 0.47 -4.00
N SER A 610 -13.55 -0.35 -4.18
CA SER A 610 -14.84 -0.26 -3.47
C SER A 610 -15.02 -1.33 -2.37
N THR A 611 -14.06 -2.25 -2.24
CA THR A 611 -14.02 -3.31 -1.23
C THR A 611 -13.80 -2.82 0.22
N PRO A 612 -14.30 -3.53 1.25
CA PRO A 612 -13.81 -3.44 2.62
C PRO A 612 -12.53 -4.28 2.87
N GLY A 613 -12.09 -5.05 1.88
CA GLY A 613 -10.88 -5.87 1.92
C GLY A 613 -9.60 -5.04 1.92
N ASN A 614 -8.52 -5.66 2.42
CA ASN A 614 -7.22 -5.03 2.60
C ASN A 614 -6.13 -5.73 1.77
N PHE A 615 -5.00 -5.06 1.56
CA PHE A 615 -3.79 -5.76 1.14
C PHE A 615 -3.30 -6.64 2.30
N ALA A 616 -2.67 -7.76 1.96
CA ALA A 616 -2.15 -8.72 2.93
C ALA A 616 -0.77 -9.22 2.51
N HIS A 617 0.11 -9.41 3.48
CA HIS A 617 1.35 -10.17 3.32
C HIS A 617 1.33 -11.32 4.33
N THR A 618 1.78 -12.50 3.89
CA THR A 618 1.75 -13.72 4.72
C THR A 618 3.06 -14.50 4.71
N ARG A 619 3.94 -14.29 3.72
CA ARG A 619 5.26 -14.93 3.62
C ARG A 619 6.20 -14.26 2.60
N GLY A 620 7.50 -14.53 2.76
CA GLY A 620 8.53 -14.23 1.78
C GLY A 620 8.94 -12.76 1.73
N ALA A 621 9.61 -12.36 0.65
CA ALA A 621 9.96 -10.97 0.39
C ALA A 621 8.72 -10.07 0.29
N ALA A 622 8.89 -8.77 0.57
CA ALA A 622 7.80 -7.80 0.54
C ALA A 622 7.14 -7.72 -0.84
N GLY A 623 5.81 -7.60 -0.85
CA GLY A 623 5.05 -7.28 -2.05
C GLY A 623 5.11 -5.79 -2.37
N VAL A 624 4.89 -5.43 -3.63
CA VAL A 624 4.91 -4.03 -4.09
C VAL A 624 3.61 -3.71 -4.84
N VAL A 625 2.96 -2.61 -4.46
CA VAL A 625 1.86 -2.00 -5.22
C VAL A 625 2.37 -0.72 -5.85
N GLU A 626 2.55 -0.71 -7.17
CA GLU A 626 2.96 0.47 -7.93
C GLU A 626 1.77 1.07 -8.71
N VAL A 627 1.52 2.35 -8.48
CA VAL A 627 0.53 3.15 -9.18
C VAL A 627 1.26 4.09 -10.12
N LEU A 628 1.02 3.90 -11.41
CA LEU A 628 1.43 4.77 -12.52
C LEU A 628 0.24 5.43 -13.24
N GLY A 629 -0.97 4.92 -12.98
CA GLY A 629 -2.27 5.40 -13.48
C GLY A 629 -3.12 6.03 -12.38
N THR A 630 -4.43 6.13 -12.62
CA THR A 630 -5.40 6.65 -11.63
C THR A 630 -5.95 5.53 -10.76
N VAL A 631 -6.10 5.77 -9.45
CA VAL A 631 -6.75 4.83 -8.52
C VAL A 631 -7.81 5.57 -7.72
N ASN A 632 -9.03 5.02 -7.61
CA ASN A 632 -10.12 5.64 -6.84
C ASN A 632 -10.53 4.74 -5.67
N LYS A 633 -10.23 5.15 -4.45
CA LYS A 633 -10.63 4.47 -3.20
C LYS A 633 -11.96 5.05 -2.71
N THR A 634 -13.05 4.32 -2.96
CA THR A 634 -14.46 4.73 -2.72
C THR A 634 -15.11 4.07 -1.51
N SER A 635 -14.56 2.95 -1.03
CA SER A 635 -15.06 2.26 0.17
C SER A 635 -14.95 3.12 1.44
N PRO A 636 -15.92 3.13 2.36
CA PRO A 636 -15.79 3.83 3.65
C PRO A 636 -14.86 3.10 4.65
N SER A 637 -14.50 1.83 4.40
CA SER A 637 -13.55 1.09 5.25
C SER A 637 -12.11 1.52 5.00
N ALA A 638 -11.23 1.36 6.00
CA ALA A 638 -9.81 1.62 5.85
C ALA A 638 -9.15 0.60 4.88
N LEU A 639 -8.31 1.10 3.96
CA LEU A 639 -7.45 0.29 3.09
C LEU A 639 -6.02 0.28 3.66
N THR A 640 -5.59 -0.87 4.16
CA THR A 640 -4.27 -1.04 4.78
C THR A 640 -3.28 -1.63 3.78
N PHE A 641 -2.09 -1.01 3.71
CA PHE A 641 -0.86 -1.57 3.16
C PHE A 641 -0.02 -2.08 4.34
N PRO A 642 -0.11 -3.36 4.72
CA PRO A 642 0.49 -3.88 5.94
C PRO A 642 2.03 -3.92 5.86
N SER A 643 2.68 -4.21 6.98
CA SER A 643 4.11 -4.58 6.95
C SER A 643 4.31 -5.75 5.99
N GLY A 644 5.31 -5.64 5.11
CA GLY A 644 5.51 -6.56 3.98
C GLY A 644 4.78 -6.19 2.69
N VAL A 645 4.05 -5.06 2.61
CA VAL A 645 3.57 -4.49 1.34
C VAL A 645 3.98 -3.02 1.21
N GLU A 646 4.86 -2.72 0.25
CA GLU A 646 5.27 -1.37 -0.10
C GLU A 646 4.25 -0.71 -1.04
N PHE A 647 3.99 0.58 -0.83
CA PHE A 647 3.15 1.40 -1.72
C PHE A 647 4.01 2.40 -2.50
N LEU A 648 3.95 2.37 -3.83
CA LEU A 648 4.69 3.27 -4.72
C LEU A 648 3.70 4.07 -5.58
N ASN A 649 3.59 5.39 -5.37
CA ASN A 649 2.75 6.27 -6.17
C ASN A 649 3.62 7.16 -7.07
N ARG A 650 3.68 6.89 -8.38
CA ARG A 650 4.69 7.49 -9.28
C ARG A 650 4.08 7.94 -10.60
N GLY A 651 4.45 9.13 -11.07
CA GLY A 651 3.98 9.68 -12.34
C GLY A 651 2.96 10.81 -12.15
N ASN A 652 2.25 11.17 -13.22
CA ASN A 652 1.42 12.38 -13.25
C ASN A 652 -0.06 12.13 -12.96
N ASP A 653 -0.49 10.87 -12.94
CA ASP A 653 -1.86 10.46 -12.61
C ASP A 653 -2.08 10.47 -11.07
N THR A 654 -3.33 10.41 -10.61
CA THR A 654 -3.69 10.67 -9.20
C THR A 654 -4.19 9.43 -8.45
N PHE A 655 -3.73 9.26 -7.22
CA PHE A 655 -4.33 8.34 -6.25
C PHE A 655 -5.40 9.07 -5.41
N ASN A 656 -6.68 8.81 -5.69
CA ASN A 656 -7.83 9.49 -5.10
C ASN A 656 -8.41 8.70 -3.91
N ILE A 657 -8.24 9.21 -2.70
CA ILE A 657 -8.90 8.74 -1.47
C ILE A 657 -10.23 9.48 -1.33
N GLN A 658 -11.30 8.92 -1.88
CA GLN A 658 -12.64 9.54 -1.90
C GLN A 658 -13.47 9.19 -0.66
N SER A 659 -13.16 8.09 0.02
CA SER A 659 -13.77 7.73 1.31
C SER A 659 -12.89 6.76 2.11
N GLY A 660 -13.04 6.77 3.43
CA GLY A 660 -12.27 5.97 4.40
C GLY A 660 -10.77 6.30 4.43
N ASP A 661 -10.06 5.75 5.41
CA ASP A 661 -8.62 5.93 5.52
C ASP A 661 -7.83 5.06 4.53
N VAL A 662 -6.61 5.48 4.21
CA VAL A 662 -5.54 4.62 3.67
C VAL A 662 -4.42 4.54 4.69
N VAL A 663 -4.06 3.33 5.12
CA VAL A 663 -3.12 3.11 6.24
C VAL A 663 -1.84 2.44 5.71
N ILE A 664 -0.74 3.18 5.74
CA ILE A 664 0.60 2.70 5.36
C ILE A 664 1.31 2.13 6.59
N ARG A 665 1.74 0.87 6.49
CA ARG A 665 2.55 0.17 7.51
C ARG A 665 3.80 -0.50 6.95
N GLY A 666 3.79 -0.86 5.66
CA GLY A 666 4.93 -1.45 4.94
C GLY A 666 5.84 -0.45 4.26
N GLY A 667 5.55 0.85 4.36
CA GLY A 667 6.35 1.92 3.78
C GLY A 667 6.18 2.09 2.27
N GLY A 668 7.17 2.73 1.64
CA GLY A 668 7.22 2.98 0.19
C GLY A 668 7.49 4.44 -0.15
N GLN A 669 7.04 4.91 -1.31
CA GLN A 669 7.38 6.24 -1.83
C GLN A 669 6.25 6.89 -2.65
N SER A 670 6.16 8.22 -2.65
CA SER A 670 5.38 9.00 -3.62
C SER A 670 6.26 9.98 -4.40
N SER A 671 5.99 10.11 -5.70
CA SER A 671 6.35 11.26 -6.54
C SER A 671 5.16 11.83 -7.31
N GLY A 672 4.01 11.14 -7.33
CA GLY A 672 2.78 11.57 -8.00
C GLY A 672 1.81 12.29 -7.08
N THR A 673 0.61 12.58 -7.60
CA THR A 673 -0.45 13.28 -6.86
C THR A 673 -1.25 12.31 -6.00
N ILE A 674 -1.62 12.76 -4.79
CA ILE A 674 -2.58 12.07 -3.91
C ILE A 674 -3.70 13.06 -3.59
N SER A 675 -4.95 12.72 -3.88
CA SER A 675 -6.11 13.53 -3.50
C SER A 675 -6.85 12.87 -2.34
N ILE A 676 -7.22 13.62 -1.30
CA ILE A 676 -7.83 13.12 -0.06
C ILE A 676 -9.10 13.92 0.23
N ALA A 677 -10.26 13.27 0.16
CA ALA A 677 -11.54 13.89 0.46
C ALA A 677 -11.70 14.22 1.96
N GLY A 678 -12.55 15.19 2.28
CA GLY A 678 -12.85 15.56 3.67
C GLY A 678 -13.39 14.37 4.49
N GLY A 679 -12.81 14.15 5.67
CA GLY A 679 -13.10 13.01 6.54
C GLY A 679 -12.31 11.73 6.24
N SER A 680 -11.46 11.73 5.21
CA SER A 680 -10.48 10.68 4.91
C SER A 680 -9.05 11.09 5.29
N ASN A 681 -8.18 10.11 5.53
CA ASN A 681 -6.78 10.33 5.87
C ASN A 681 -5.83 9.39 5.11
N LEU A 682 -4.64 9.87 4.74
CA LEU A 682 -3.47 9.03 4.45
C LEU A 682 -2.65 8.88 5.74
N ARG A 683 -2.75 7.73 6.40
CA ARG A 683 -2.15 7.46 7.71
C ARG A 683 -0.83 6.72 7.59
N ILE A 684 0.26 7.33 8.05
CA ILE A 684 1.59 6.71 8.15
C ILE A 684 1.73 6.14 9.57
N ALA A 685 1.37 4.86 9.73
CA ALA A 685 1.16 4.22 11.03
C ALA A 685 2.31 3.31 11.49
N SER A 686 3.22 2.96 10.58
CA SER A 686 4.53 2.34 10.89
C SER A 686 5.41 2.31 9.63
N GLY A 687 6.73 2.15 9.81
CA GLY A 687 7.68 2.19 8.70
C GLY A 687 7.87 3.59 8.14
N GLU A 688 8.66 3.72 7.07
CA GLU A 688 8.92 4.98 6.39
C GLU A 688 8.17 5.06 5.05
N TYR A 689 7.48 6.17 4.81
CA TYR A 689 6.89 6.50 3.52
C TYR A 689 7.49 7.82 2.99
N THR A 690 8.21 7.77 1.87
CA THR A 690 9.03 8.90 1.41
C THR A 690 8.34 9.71 0.29
N LEU A 691 8.08 11.00 0.54
CA LEU A 691 7.69 11.97 -0.48
C LEU A 691 8.95 12.48 -1.21
N THR A 692 9.20 11.88 -2.37
CA THR A 692 10.27 12.25 -3.31
C THR A 692 9.88 13.42 -4.22
N GLY A 693 8.60 13.81 -4.20
CA GLY A 693 8.01 14.91 -4.96
C GLY A 693 6.49 14.79 -4.96
N GLY A 694 5.83 15.45 -5.91
CA GLY A 694 4.38 15.39 -6.08
C GLY A 694 3.61 16.36 -5.16
N ARG A 695 2.30 16.15 -5.10
CA ARG A 695 1.35 17.02 -4.40
C ARG A 695 0.32 16.18 -3.65
N VAL A 696 0.03 16.52 -2.40
CA VAL A 696 -1.08 15.96 -1.64
C VAL A 696 -2.12 17.05 -1.41
N GLU A 697 -3.34 16.82 -1.88
CA GLU A 697 -4.41 17.82 -1.94
C GLU A 697 -5.78 17.26 -1.54
N GLY A 698 -6.76 18.14 -1.36
CA GLY A 698 -8.10 17.86 -0.84
C GLY A 698 -8.23 18.16 0.66
N ASP A 699 -9.48 18.16 1.12
CA ASP A 699 -9.88 18.56 2.49
C ASP A 699 -9.51 17.52 3.58
N GLY A 700 -8.94 16.38 3.19
CA GLY A 700 -8.45 15.33 4.09
C GLY A 700 -6.96 15.42 4.41
N PHE A 701 -6.49 14.69 5.43
CA PHE A 701 -5.16 14.89 6.02
C PHE A 701 -4.14 13.81 5.64
N VAL A 702 -2.87 14.20 5.51
CA VAL A 702 -1.72 13.30 5.74
C VAL A 702 -1.48 13.19 7.24
N ARG A 703 -1.70 12.02 7.83
CA ARG A 703 -1.60 11.80 9.28
C ARG A 703 -0.42 10.91 9.63
N VAL A 704 0.57 11.43 10.36
CA VAL A 704 1.72 10.66 10.84
C VAL A 704 1.47 10.23 12.29
N GLU A 705 1.35 8.92 12.51
CA GLU A 705 0.96 8.33 13.80
C GLU A 705 1.80 7.08 14.11
N GLY A 706 3.10 7.28 14.33
CA GLY A 706 4.06 6.26 14.77
C GLY A 706 4.95 5.69 13.66
N GLY A 707 4.72 6.07 12.40
CA GLY A 707 5.68 5.88 11.30
C GLY A 707 6.56 7.12 11.06
N VAL A 708 7.27 7.12 9.94
CA VAL A 708 8.10 8.24 9.48
C VAL A 708 7.63 8.68 8.09
N LEU A 709 7.44 9.99 7.91
CA LEU A 709 7.24 10.61 6.60
C LEU A 709 8.59 11.14 6.10
N GLY A 710 9.23 10.43 5.18
CA GLY A 710 10.48 10.85 4.57
C GLY A 710 10.25 11.95 3.52
N ILE A 711 11.17 12.91 3.40
CA ILE A 711 11.11 14.03 2.45
C ILE A 711 12.45 14.10 1.71
N GLU A 712 12.45 13.77 0.41
CA GLU A 712 13.64 13.84 -0.45
C GLU A 712 13.55 14.92 -1.55
N GLY A 713 12.33 15.41 -1.83
CA GLY A 713 12.05 16.39 -2.89
C GLY A 713 11.56 17.74 -2.38
N THR A 714 10.63 18.33 -3.13
CA THR A 714 9.89 19.56 -2.76
C THR A 714 8.37 19.34 -2.74
N PRO A 715 7.85 18.35 -1.99
CA PRO A 715 6.41 18.07 -1.95
C PRO A 715 5.60 19.22 -1.34
N LEU A 716 4.41 19.43 -1.90
CA LEU A 716 3.38 20.31 -1.34
C LEU A 716 2.24 19.46 -0.76
N VAL A 717 1.82 19.76 0.47
CA VAL A 717 0.72 19.10 1.18
C VAL A 717 -0.28 20.15 1.65
N GLN A 718 -1.56 20.00 1.35
CA GLN A 718 -2.57 20.93 1.85
C GLN A 718 -2.75 20.80 3.37
N ASN A 719 -3.20 19.63 3.83
CA ASN A 719 -3.52 19.36 5.23
C ASN A 719 -2.65 18.22 5.78
N MET A 720 -2.00 18.44 6.92
CA MET A 720 -1.15 17.45 7.58
C MET A 720 -1.35 17.45 9.10
N GLU A 721 -1.37 16.25 9.70
CA GLU A 721 -1.42 16.04 11.14
C GLU A 721 -0.21 15.20 11.59
N LEU A 722 0.69 15.77 12.40
CA LEU A 722 1.81 15.05 13.03
C LEU A 722 1.44 14.72 14.49
N VAL A 723 1.12 13.46 14.74
CA VAL A 723 0.64 12.96 16.04
C VAL A 723 1.75 12.31 16.86
N SER A 724 2.54 11.47 16.20
CA SER A 724 3.69 10.77 16.76
C SER A 724 4.52 10.16 15.64
N GLY A 725 5.75 9.75 15.93
CA GLY A 725 6.73 9.39 14.90
C GLY A 725 7.49 10.62 14.43
N GLY A 726 7.73 10.77 13.14
CA GLY A 726 8.39 11.99 12.64
C GLY A 726 8.31 12.26 11.14
N ILE A 727 8.75 13.47 10.77
CA ILE A 727 8.98 13.92 9.40
C ILE A 727 10.50 14.05 9.24
N ASN A 728 11.11 13.27 8.34
CA ASN A 728 12.56 13.18 8.21
C ASN A 728 13.05 13.46 6.78
N GLY A 729 14.34 13.74 6.61
CA GLY A 729 15.03 13.74 5.31
C GLY A 729 15.42 15.11 4.77
N PRO A 730 16.26 15.17 3.71
CA PRO A 730 16.95 16.39 3.29
C PRO A 730 16.13 17.32 2.37
N GLY A 731 14.94 16.91 1.93
CA GLY A 731 14.09 17.73 1.08
C GLY A 731 13.34 18.85 1.84
N ASN A 732 12.57 19.65 1.11
CA ASN A 732 11.78 20.74 1.69
C ASN A 732 10.28 20.42 1.59
N LEU A 733 9.57 20.43 2.71
CA LEU A 733 8.13 20.21 2.77
C LEU A 733 7.40 21.56 2.82
N THR A 734 6.44 21.78 1.93
CA THR A 734 5.54 22.94 2.00
C THR A 734 4.16 22.50 2.45
N VAL A 735 3.64 23.10 3.51
CA VAL A 735 2.23 23.00 3.91
C VAL A 735 1.50 24.29 3.55
N ASN A 736 0.31 24.19 2.94
CA ASN A 736 -0.40 25.36 2.41
C ASN A 736 -1.84 25.58 2.89
N GLU A 737 -2.39 24.72 3.76
CA GLU A 737 -3.65 24.98 4.47
C GLU A 737 -3.46 24.82 6.00
N LEU A 738 -3.20 23.61 6.50
CA LEU A 738 -3.05 23.35 7.95
C LEU A 738 -1.99 22.30 8.27
N PHE A 739 -1.07 22.64 9.19
CA PHE A 739 -0.20 21.69 9.87
C PHE A 739 -0.59 21.56 11.36
N ALA A 740 -1.38 20.54 11.69
CA ALA A 740 -1.76 20.22 13.06
C ALA A 740 -0.69 19.33 13.71
N TRP A 741 0.04 19.84 14.71
CA TRP A 741 1.16 19.14 15.31
C TRP A 741 0.90 18.84 16.78
N SER A 742 0.53 17.60 17.09
CA SER A 742 0.21 17.14 18.44
C SER A 742 1.34 16.40 19.17
N GLY A 743 2.33 15.85 18.45
CA GLY A 743 3.58 15.33 19.02
C GLY A 743 4.51 14.71 17.97
N GLY A 744 5.77 14.44 18.33
CA GLY A 744 6.77 13.82 17.45
C GLY A 744 7.82 14.79 16.89
N LEU A 745 8.67 14.27 16.01
CA LEU A 745 9.89 14.91 15.49
C LEU A 745 9.71 15.49 14.08
N VAL A 746 10.33 16.64 13.80
CA VAL A 746 10.56 17.18 12.45
C VAL A 746 12.06 17.37 12.26
N GLY A 747 12.75 16.56 11.45
CA GLY A 747 14.21 16.66 11.43
C GLY A 747 15.02 15.76 10.49
N GLY A 748 16.26 15.47 10.92
CA GLY A 748 17.10 14.41 10.37
C GLY A 748 17.66 14.64 8.95
N GLY A 749 17.78 15.87 8.45
CA GLY A 749 18.25 16.08 7.07
C GLY A 749 18.77 17.45 6.62
N ASN A 750 18.68 18.51 7.44
CA ASN A 750 18.88 19.92 7.02
C ASN A 750 17.85 20.42 5.98
N GLY A 751 16.66 19.82 5.96
CA GLY A 751 15.54 20.27 5.14
C GLY A 751 14.83 21.52 5.71
N THR A 752 13.84 22.01 4.97
CA THR A 752 12.99 23.14 5.37
C THR A 752 11.51 22.75 5.37
N LEU A 753 10.81 23.01 6.48
CA LEU A 753 9.35 22.96 6.57
C LEU A 753 8.82 24.39 6.40
N THR A 754 8.08 24.65 5.32
CA THR A 754 7.45 25.95 5.06
C THR A 754 5.95 25.88 5.33
N ILE A 755 5.46 26.75 6.20
CA ILE A 755 4.02 27.02 6.39
C ILE A 755 3.69 28.27 5.58
N SER A 756 2.92 28.08 4.51
CA SER A 756 2.67 29.12 3.50
C SER A 756 1.88 30.31 4.04
N GLN A 757 1.99 31.47 3.41
CA GLN A 757 1.11 32.61 3.72
C GLN A 757 -0.38 32.22 3.59
N GLY A 758 -1.15 32.43 4.64
CA GLY A 758 -2.57 32.06 4.72
C GLY A 758 -2.85 30.65 5.25
N ALA A 759 -1.82 29.84 5.47
CA ALA A 759 -1.91 28.55 6.15
C ALA A 759 -1.72 28.70 7.67
N ASP A 760 -2.15 27.68 8.42
CA ASP A 760 -2.02 27.61 9.87
C ASP A 760 -1.03 26.50 10.33
N ILE A 761 -0.32 26.74 11.44
CA ILE A 761 0.43 25.73 12.19
C ILE A 761 -0.07 25.65 13.64
N ASP A 762 -0.89 24.63 13.92
CA ASP A 762 -1.55 24.43 15.21
C ASP A 762 -0.75 23.46 16.09
N MET A 763 -0.15 24.00 17.15
CA MET A 763 0.53 23.25 18.21
C MET A 763 -0.27 23.26 19.53
N THR A 764 -1.59 23.48 19.48
CA THR A 764 -2.53 23.57 20.61
C THR A 764 -3.25 22.26 20.96
N ALA A 765 -3.07 21.17 20.18
CA ALA A 765 -3.45 19.80 20.53
C ALA A 765 -2.29 18.91 21.02
N GLY A 766 -2.59 17.85 21.79
CA GLY A 766 -1.64 16.82 22.27
C GLY A 766 -0.76 17.19 23.46
N GLY A 767 -0.55 16.25 24.39
CA GLY A 767 0.27 16.46 25.60
C GLY A 767 1.75 16.03 25.47
N ALA A 768 2.23 15.78 24.26
CA ALA A 768 3.60 15.37 23.99
C ALA A 768 4.48 16.57 23.61
N GLU A 769 5.78 16.43 23.87
CA GLU A 769 6.81 17.36 23.42
C GLU A 769 6.90 17.37 21.88
N LYS A 770 7.29 18.52 21.33
CA LYS A 770 7.36 18.76 19.88
C LYS A 770 8.81 19.13 19.57
N GLU A 771 9.44 18.37 18.69
CA GLU A 771 10.90 18.43 18.52
C GLU A 771 11.29 18.76 17.08
N ILE A 772 12.29 19.63 16.91
CA ILE A 772 12.89 19.95 15.62
C ILE A 772 14.40 19.67 15.70
N GLU A 773 14.91 18.75 14.87
CA GLU A 773 16.33 18.35 14.86
C GLU A 773 16.95 18.55 13.46
N LEU A 774 18.01 19.36 13.33
CA LEU A 774 18.63 19.66 12.03
C LEU A 774 17.60 20.06 10.95
N TYR A 775 16.71 21.00 11.26
CA TYR A 775 15.70 21.51 10.32
C TYR A 775 15.54 23.02 10.41
N THR A 776 15.03 23.61 9.32
CA THR A 776 14.52 24.99 9.35
C THR A 776 13.00 24.96 9.26
N VAL A 777 12.29 25.64 10.16
CA VAL A 777 10.86 25.92 10.02
C VAL A 777 10.70 27.36 9.58
N LEU A 778 10.09 27.58 8.41
CA LEU A 778 9.72 28.89 7.89
C LEU A 778 8.21 29.07 8.04
N ASN A 779 7.80 29.89 9.01
CA ASN A 779 6.39 30.22 9.23
C ASN A 779 6.03 31.55 8.56
N GLU A 780 5.38 31.50 7.40
CA GLU A 780 4.80 32.67 6.72
C GLU A 780 3.30 32.85 7.01
N GLY A 781 2.67 31.79 7.55
CA GLY A 781 1.27 31.74 7.98
C GLY A 781 1.04 32.16 9.43
N ALA A 782 -0.03 31.68 10.04
CA ALA A 782 -0.31 31.89 11.46
C ALA A 782 0.00 30.62 12.27
N GLY A 783 0.70 30.78 13.40
CA GLY A 783 1.07 29.68 14.28
C GLY A 783 0.56 29.90 15.70
N GLN A 784 0.19 28.81 16.39
CA GLN A 784 -0.24 28.86 17.79
C GLN A 784 0.38 27.73 18.61
N ILE A 785 0.99 28.04 19.77
CA ILE A 785 1.50 27.08 20.75
C ILE A 785 0.76 27.29 22.08
N SER A 786 0.16 26.24 22.66
CA SER A 786 -0.39 26.29 24.02
C SER A 786 0.49 25.51 25.00
N GLY A 787 0.79 26.13 26.16
CA GLY A 787 1.75 25.64 27.15
C GLY A 787 1.27 24.61 28.15
N ASN A 788 0.09 24.01 27.95
CA ASN A 788 -0.46 22.94 28.79
C ASN A 788 0.46 21.68 28.81
N ASN A 789 1.53 21.74 29.61
CA ASN A 789 2.71 20.85 29.66
C ASN A 789 3.48 20.71 28.32
N ARG A 790 3.73 21.81 27.59
CA ARG A 790 4.33 21.72 26.24
C ARG A 790 5.58 22.54 26.04
N VAL A 791 6.59 21.87 25.51
CA VAL A 791 7.86 22.42 25.07
C VAL A 791 8.00 22.19 23.57
N LEU A 792 8.31 23.26 22.83
CA LEU A 792 8.90 23.17 21.50
C LEU A 792 10.42 23.08 21.67
N ARG A 793 11.00 21.90 21.44
CA ARG A 793 12.45 21.70 21.48
C ARG A 793 13.09 21.94 20.12
N LEU A 794 14.17 22.71 20.12
CA LEU A 794 15.03 22.92 18.97
C LEU A 794 16.41 22.31 19.25
N ASP A 795 16.82 21.34 18.44
CA ASP A 795 18.20 20.86 18.37
C ASP A 795 18.81 21.26 17.03
N ARG A 796 19.88 22.09 17.06
CA ARG A 796 20.62 22.56 15.88
C ARG A 796 19.72 23.10 14.75
N SER A 797 18.56 23.66 15.13
CA SER A 797 17.44 23.99 14.24
C SER A 797 17.05 25.45 14.32
N THR A 798 16.50 25.99 13.23
CA THR A 798 16.08 27.40 13.14
C THR A 798 14.59 27.50 12.94
N TRP A 799 13.90 28.23 13.82
CA TRP A 799 12.55 28.71 13.57
C TRP A 799 12.62 30.14 13.02
N ASN A 800 12.12 30.36 11.81
CA ASN A 800 12.01 31.67 11.19
C ASN A 800 10.52 32.07 11.08
N ASN A 801 10.11 33.03 11.91
CA ASN A 801 8.76 33.56 11.95
C ASN A 801 8.65 34.84 11.09
N ALA A 802 8.03 34.71 9.92
CA ALA A 802 7.70 35.81 9.00
C ALA A 802 6.21 36.21 9.09
N GLY A 803 5.33 35.27 9.42
CA GLY A 803 3.91 35.50 9.72
C GLY A 803 3.65 35.80 11.20
N SER A 804 2.69 35.12 11.82
CA SER A 804 2.40 35.26 13.26
C SER A 804 2.69 33.99 14.06
N LEU A 805 3.13 34.13 15.31
CA LEU A 805 3.29 33.04 16.26
C LEU A 805 2.73 33.42 17.64
N GLU A 806 1.64 32.79 18.03
CA GLU A 806 0.99 32.95 19.32
C GLU A 806 1.55 31.98 20.37
N LEU A 807 1.95 32.49 21.52
CA LEU A 807 2.37 31.73 22.70
C LEU A 807 1.28 31.85 23.77
N ARG A 808 0.60 30.75 24.08
CA ARG A 808 -0.54 30.67 25.01
C ARG A 808 -0.17 29.83 26.23
N ASP A 809 -0.87 30.04 27.34
CA ASP A 809 -0.92 29.12 28.50
C ASP A 809 0.43 28.63 29.06
N GLY A 810 1.48 29.47 29.04
CA GLY A 810 2.81 29.09 29.53
C GLY A 810 3.72 28.40 28.51
N ALA A 811 3.44 28.52 27.19
CA ALA A 811 4.23 27.90 26.13
C ALA A 811 5.74 28.22 26.23
N SER A 812 6.59 27.20 26.04
CA SER A 812 8.05 27.32 26.15
C SER A 812 8.76 26.82 24.89
N VAL A 813 9.66 27.65 24.34
CA VAL A 813 10.61 27.28 23.29
C VAL A 813 11.97 27.03 23.95
N GLN A 814 12.51 25.82 23.84
CA GLN A 814 13.73 25.40 24.55
C GLN A 814 14.77 24.78 23.59
N PRO A 815 16.06 24.90 23.88
CA PRO A 815 17.07 24.06 23.26
C PRO A 815 16.98 22.64 23.84
N ASP A 816 17.20 21.60 23.02
CA ASP A 816 17.41 20.24 23.56
C ASP A 816 18.85 20.04 24.05
N VAL A 817 19.82 20.45 23.24
CA VAL A 817 21.25 20.46 23.56
C VAL A 817 21.87 21.84 23.36
N GLN A 818 23.02 22.09 24.00
CA GLN A 818 23.72 23.37 23.88
C GLN A 818 24.41 23.54 22.52
N GLY A 819 23.70 24.10 21.54
CA GLY A 819 24.29 24.62 20.31
C GLY A 819 23.36 24.64 19.09
N GLY A 820 23.48 25.67 18.26
CA GLY A 820 22.87 25.73 16.92
C GLY A 820 21.36 25.99 16.83
N ALA A 821 20.62 25.94 17.94
CA ALA A 821 19.21 26.34 17.97
C ALA A 821 19.04 27.87 17.83
N SER A 822 18.04 28.33 17.08
CA SER A 822 17.68 29.76 17.04
C SER A 822 16.20 30.04 16.73
N LEU A 823 15.69 31.16 17.24
CA LEU A 823 14.39 31.72 16.88
C LEU A 823 14.60 33.11 16.25
N ILE A 824 14.15 33.28 15.01
CA ILE A 824 14.19 34.53 14.27
C ILE A 824 12.74 35.03 14.12
N ASN A 825 12.49 36.30 14.47
CA ASN A 825 11.20 36.95 14.27
C ASN A 825 11.34 38.19 13.38
N SER A 826 10.74 38.12 12.20
CA SER A 826 10.53 39.25 11.29
C SER A 826 9.06 39.67 11.19
N GLY A 827 8.13 38.77 11.51
CA GLY A 827 6.70 39.02 11.62
C GLY A 827 6.26 39.43 13.03
N VAL A 828 5.25 38.73 13.57
CA VAL A 828 4.67 38.99 14.90
C VAL A 828 4.81 37.76 15.80
N ILE A 829 5.35 37.95 17.01
CA ILE A 829 5.15 37.01 18.13
C ILE A 829 4.15 37.65 19.10
N GLU A 830 3.17 36.89 19.58
CA GLU A 830 2.17 37.38 20.53
C GLU A 830 2.01 36.42 21.71
N LYS A 831 2.17 36.93 22.95
CA LYS A 831 1.86 36.20 24.18
C LYS A 831 0.43 36.52 24.62
N THR A 832 -0.43 35.50 24.68
CA THR A 832 -1.84 35.59 25.09
C THR A 832 -2.17 34.61 26.23
N GLY A 833 -3.42 34.65 26.71
CA GLY A 833 -3.99 33.65 27.61
C GLY A 833 -3.86 33.98 29.10
N ASP A 834 -4.99 33.82 29.81
CA ASP A 834 -5.28 34.41 31.12
C ASP A 834 -4.73 33.63 32.33
N THR A 835 -3.98 32.54 32.10
CA THR A 835 -3.67 31.54 33.15
C THR A 835 -2.57 31.95 34.14
N GLY A 836 -2.00 33.16 34.02
CA GLY A 836 -0.94 33.67 34.89
C GLY A 836 0.43 32.98 34.74
N LEU A 837 0.51 31.89 33.96
CA LEU A 837 1.76 31.16 33.70
C LEU A 837 2.66 31.92 32.71
N PRO A 838 3.98 32.05 32.99
CA PRO A 838 4.91 32.70 32.08
C PRO A 838 5.19 31.82 30.86
N SER A 839 5.11 32.39 29.66
CA SER A 839 5.72 31.77 28.47
C SER A 839 7.20 32.09 28.40
N SER A 840 7.99 31.26 27.71
CA SER A 840 9.44 31.44 27.64
C SER A 840 10.08 31.15 26.28
N ILE A 841 11.12 31.91 25.95
CA ILE A 841 12.00 31.72 24.80
C ILE A 841 13.43 31.52 25.33
N ASN A 842 13.87 30.26 25.41
CA ASN A 842 15.15 29.86 26.01
C ASN A 842 16.22 29.52 24.97
N VAL A 843 15.95 29.78 23.69
CA VAL A 843 16.90 29.70 22.56
C VAL A 843 17.36 31.11 22.15
N PRO A 844 18.54 31.26 21.51
CA PRO A 844 18.98 32.53 20.93
C PRO A 844 17.90 33.17 20.06
N PHE A 845 17.45 34.37 20.45
CA PHE A 845 16.30 35.05 19.86
C PHE A 845 16.72 36.31 19.09
N THR A 846 16.41 36.40 17.80
CA THR A 846 16.66 37.58 16.97
C THR A 846 15.35 38.23 16.53
N ASN A 847 15.07 39.44 17.02
CA ASN A 847 13.81 40.15 16.76
C ASN A 847 14.01 41.41 15.89
N SER A 848 13.59 41.35 14.63
CA SER A 848 13.41 42.52 13.75
C SER A 848 11.94 42.92 13.58
N GLY A 849 11.01 42.01 13.88
CA GLY A 849 9.56 42.21 13.83
C GLY A 849 8.96 42.86 15.08
N THR A 850 7.75 42.42 15.44
CA THR A 850 7.03 42.88 16.64
C THR A 850 6.81 41.72 17.62
N VAL A 851 6.99 41.97 18.91
CA VAL A 851 6.57 41.12 20.02
C VAL A 851 5.42 41.81 20.76
N ARG A 852 4.28 41.15 20.93
CA ARG A 852 3.13 41.61 21.72
C ARG A 852 2.99 40.76 22.98
N VAL A 853 2.64 41.37 24.11
CA VAL A 853 2.45 40.68 25.39
C VAL A 853 1.20 41.21 26.08
N GLN A 854 0.16 40.38 26.13
CA GLN A 854 -1.07 40.58 26.91
C GLN A 854 -0.81 40.28 28.41
N PRO A 855 -1.75 40.56 29.35
CA PRO A 855 -1.55 40.47 30.81
C PRO A 855 -1.02 39.12 31.32
N SER A 856 0.31 38.98 31.35
CA SER A 856 1.08 37.80 31.79
C SER A 856 2.58 38.13 31.67
N THR A 857 3.46 37.14 31.78
CA THR A 857 4.91 37.29 31.54
C THR A 857 5.37 36.52 30.31
N LEU A 858 6.23 37.14 29.50
CA LEU A 858 7.08 36.48 28.51
C LEU A 858 8.54 36.59 28.95
N ALA A 859 9.16 35.45 29.30
CA ALA A 859 10.56 35.37 29.64
C ALA A 859 11.43 35.08 28.40
N ILE A 860 12.57 35.75 28.28
CA ILE A 860 13.58 35.54 27.24
C ILE A 860 14.86 35.13 27.98
N GLY A 861 15.15 33.82 27.97
CA GLY A 861 16.26 33.17 28.67
C GLY A 861 17.49 32.88 27.80
N GLY A 862 17.27 32.74 26.48
CA GLY A 862 18.28 32.25 25.54
C GLY A 862 19.27 33.30 25.02
N GLY A 863 19.12 34.56 25.42
CA GLY A 863 19.89 35.68 24.87
C GLY A 863 19.55 35.99 23.41
N GLY A 864 20.42 36.73 22.73
CA GLY A 864 20.26 37.09 21.31
C GLY A 864 20.24 38.60 21.07
N SER A 865 19.39 39.10 20.17
CA SER A 865 19.35 40.52 19.85
C SER A 865 18.00 41.03 19.33
N SER A 866 17.81 42.36 19.35
CA SER A 866 16.66 43.03 18.73
C SER A 866 17.06 44.29 17.97
N THR A 867 16.32 44.56 16.90
CA THR A 867 16.13 45.86 16.23
C THR A 867 14.64 46.23 16.11
N GLY A 868 13.74 45.33 16.53
CA GLY A 868 12.29 45.44 16.41
C GLY A 868 11.56 45.98 17.64
N ALA A 869 10.24 45.83 17.65
CA ALA A 869 9.36 46.39 18.67
C ALA A 869 8.93 45.37 19.72
N PHE A 870 8.81 45.81 20.98
CA PHE A 870 8.09 45.13 22.04
C PHE A 870 6.88 45.99 22.46
N HIS A 871 5.70 45.39 22.52
CA HIS A 871 4.46 46.02 22.96
C HIS A 871 3.86 45.23 24.11
N THR A 872 3.96 45.77 25.32
CA THR A 872 3.52 45.14 26.57
C THR A 872 2.30 45.88 27.11
N GLU A 873 1.16 45.19 27.20
CA GLU A 873 -0.09 45.74 27.73
C GLU A 873 -0.01 46.00 29.24
N ALA A 874 -1.04 46.64 29.82
CA ALA A 874 -1.12 46.81 31.27
C ALA A 874 -1.02 45.45 31.97
N ASP A 875 -0.36 45.41 33.13
CA ASP A 875 -0.08 44.20 33.93
C ASP A 875 0.72 43.09 33.20
N ALA A 876 1.20 43.34 31.98
CA ALA A 876 2.08 42.45 31.23
C ALA A 876 3.57 42.74 31.50
N ARG A 877 4.42 41.71 31.34
CA ARG A 877 5.88 41.81 31.51
C ARG A 877 6.63 41.10 30.39
N VAL A 878 7.71 41.72 29.91
CA VAL A 878 8.77 41.01 29.17
C VAL A 878 10.02 40.96 30.04
N VAL A 879 10.52 39.77 30.34
CA VAL A 879 11.61 39.54 31.30
C VAL A 879 12.82 38.97 30.57
N PHE A 880 13.94 39.70 30.61
CA PHE A 880 15.24 39.22 30.15
C PHE A 880 15.96 38.54 31.31
N SER A 881 16.23 37.24 31.16
CA SER A 881 16.89 36.40 32.15
C SER A 881 17.98 35.55 31.47
N GLY A 882 18.92 35.01 32.23
CA GLY A 882 19.98 34.15 31.66
C GLY A 882 20.94 34.89 30.72
N SER A 883 21.09 34.41 29.48
CA SER A 883 22.13 34.82 28.53
C SER A 883 21.99 36.27 28.04
N GLU A 884 23.11 36.87 27.57
CA GLU A 884 23.11 38.27 27.12
C GLU A 884 22.11 38.52 25.97
N PHE A 885 21.27 39.55 26.13
CA PHE A 885 20.38 40.04 25.09
C PHE A 885 20.80 41.45 24.63
N SER A 886 21.14 41.60 23.36
CA SER A 886 21.60 42.87 22.76
C SER A 886 20.45 43.70 22.17
N LEU A 887 20.18 44.87 22.75
CA LEU A 887 19.26 45.86 22.20
C LEU A 887 20.02 46.79 21.26
N ASN A 888 19.79 46.64 19.95
CA ASN A 888 20.40 47.48 18.92
C ASN A 888 19.47 48.64 18.54
N ALA A 889 20.02 49.62 17.81
CA ALA A 889 19.26 50.77 17.31
C ALA A 889 18.00 50.32 16.54
N GLY A 890 16.87 51.00 16.82
CA GLY A 890 15.54 50.62 16.35
C GLY A 890 14.69 49.89 17.40
N THR A 891 15.33 49.29 18.43
CA THR A 891 14.59 48.63 19.50
C THR A 891 13.74 49.60 20.31
N ARG A 892 12.48 49.24 20.58
CA ARG A 892 11.53 50.07 21.34
C ARG A 892 10.61 49.22 22.23
N PHE A 893 10.37 49.66 23.45
CA PHE A 893 9.37 49.10 24.37
C PHE A 893 8.20 50.06 24.51
N THR A 894 6.99 49.58 24.24
CA THR A 894 5.76 50.39 24.15
C THR A 894 4.61 49.74 24.93
N GLY A 895 3.59 50.52 25.27
CA GLY A 895 2.49 50.08 26.13
C GLY A 895 2.78 50.28 27.63
N MET A 896 1.84 49.90 28.50
CA MET A 896 1.88 50.19 29.94
C MET A 896 2.44 49.05 30.80
N GLY A 897 2.84 47.95 30.17
CA GLY A 897 3.57 46.84 30.81
C GLY A 897 5.04 47.16 31.07
N VAL A 898 5.76 46.22 31.66
CA VAL A 898 7.15 46.41 32.12
C VAL A 898 8.12 45.53 31.36
N ALA A 899 9.17 46.13 30.80
CA ALA A 899 10.38 45.40 30.41
C ALA A 899 11.32 45.27 31.61
N ALA A 900 11.74 44.06 31.98
CA ALA A 900 12.52 43.80 33.18
C ALA A 900 13.78 42.99 32.87
N VAL A 901 14.88 43.29 33.57
CA VAL A 901 16.12 42.51 33.54
C VAL A 901 16.26 41.80 34.88
N GLU A 902 16.03 40.49 34.92
CA GLU A 902 16.02 39.67 36.15
C GLU A 902 17.09 38.58 36.06
N ASN A 903 18.15 38.71 36.85
CA ASN A 903 19.30 37.77 36.89
C ASN A 903 20.03 37.54 35.54
N GLY A 904 19.64 38.22 34.46
CA GLY A 904 20.32 38.18 33.15
C GLY A 904 21.11 39.46 32.84
N THR A 905 21.70 39.49 31.65
CA THR A 905 22.42 40.66 31.12
C THR A 905 21.71 41.22 29.88
N VAL A 906 21.47 42.52 29.86
CA VAL A 906 20.97 43.24 28.68
C VAL A 906 22.01 44.27 28.24
N ARG A 907 22.40 44.21 26.97
CA ARG A 907 23.41 45.09 26.37
C ARG A 907 22.75 46.10 25.44
N VAL A 908 22.81 47.38 25.78
CA VAL A 908 22.30 48.49 24.98
C VAL A 908 23.39 48.96 24.01
N ASN A 909 23.30 48.60 22.74
CA ASN A 909 24.31 48.93 21.71
C ASN A 909 24.01 50.23 20.96
N GLY A 910 22.73 50.60 20.82
CA GLY A 910 22.27 51.89 20.30
C GLY A 910 21.18 52.45 21.20
N ASP A 911 20.71 53.67 20.95
CA ASP A 911 19.69 54.29 21.82
C ASP A 911 18.33 53.56 21.72
N VAL A 912 17.70 53.33 22.88
CA VAL A 912 16.47 52.54 23.05
C VAL A 912 15.47 53.34 23.88
N ASN A 913 14.23 53.39 23.40
CA ASN A 913 13.12 54.02 24.12
C ASN A 913 12.28 52.95 24.84
N ALA A 914 11.87 53.24 26.08
CA ALA A 914 10.96 52.42 26.87
C ALA A 914 9.91 53.29 27.56
N VAL A 915 8.68 52.77 27.72
CA VAL A 915 7.68 53.40 28.59
C VAL A 915 7.97 53.06 30.05
N ARG A 916 8.10 51.76 30.37
CA ARG A 916 8.50 51.29 31.71
C ARG A 916 9.62 50.26 31.62
N PHE A 917 10.60 50.38 32.52
CA PHE A 917 11.75 49.47 32.56
C PHE A 917 12.20 49.18 33.99
N SER A 918 12.60 47.95 34.29
CA SER A 918 13.07 47.51 35.62
C SER A 918 14.39 46.75 35.52
N VAL A 919 15.29 46.95 36.49
CA VAL A 919 16.60 46.28 36.55
C VAL A 919 16.81 45.64 37.92
N GLU A 920 17.08 44.34 37.90
CA GLU A 920 17.59 43.54 39.03
C GLU A 920 18.84 42.72 38.66
N GLY A 921 19.09 42.51 37.35
CA GLY A 921 20.31 41.93 36.78
C GLY A 921 21.33 42.98 36.30
N THR A 922 21.91 42.79 35.11
CA THR A 922 22.90 43.72 34.54
C THR A 922 22.37 44.43 33.30
N LEU A 923 22.40 45.77 33.28
CA LEU A 923 22.24 46.59 32.07
C LEU A 923 23.61 47.16 31.68
N THR A 924 24.09 46.89 30.47
CA THR A 924 25.42 47.31 30.00
C THR A 924 25.39 47.95 28.61
N GLY A 925 26.55 48.32 28.08
CA GLY A 925 26.72 48.78 26.69
C GLY A 925 26.73 50.31 26.50
N PRO A 926 27.18 50.78 25.32
CA PRO A 926 27.43 52.20 25.04
C PRO A 926 26.17 53.03 24.74
N GLY A 927 25.05 52.41 24.38
CA GLY A 927 23.81 53.12 24.02
C GLY A 927 23.00 53.57 25.24
N SER A 928 22.12 54.56 25.03
CA SER A 928 21.25 55.12 26.07
C SER A 928 19.93 54.37 26.16
N LEU A 929 19.41 54.22 27.38
CA LEU A 929 18.04 53.76 27.64
C LEU A 929 17.23 54.96 28.11
N ASP A 930 16.21 55.36 27.35
CA ASP A 930 15.34 56.49 27.63
C ASP A 930 13.96 56.01 28.12
N VAL A 931 13.62 56.31 29.37
CA VAL A 931 12.43 55.78 30.06
C VAL A 931 11.41 56.89 30.32
N ALA A 932 10.25 56.77 29.67
CA ALA A 932 9.25 57.84 29.58
C ALA A 932 8.23 57.90 30.74
N ASP A 933 7.93 56.79 31.41
CA ASP A 933 6.97 56.72 32.53
C ASP A 933 7.65 56.30 33.84
N ARG A 934 8.03 55.01 33.97
CA ARG A 934 8.62 54.46 35.21
C ARG A 934 9.90 53.67 34.96
N PHE A 935 10.98 54.07 35.63
CA PHE A 935 12.18 53.25 35.80
C PHE A 935 12.18 52.61 37.21
N SER A 936 12.83 51.47 37.39
CA SER A 936 12.98 50.80 38.69
C SER A 936 14.33 50.07 38.76
N TRP A 937 15.06 50.19 39.88
CA TRP A 937 16.36 49.54 40.06
C TRP A 937 16.42 48.85 41.43
N GLY A 938 15.99 47.58 41.47
CA GLY A 938 15.90 46.81 42.71
C GLY A 938 17.24 46.24 43.18
N SER A 939 18.10 45.83 42.25
CA SER A 939 19.44 45.28 42.50
C SER A 939 20.32 45.31 41.25
N GLY A 940 21.58 44.90 41.39
CA GLY A 940 22.45 44.57 40.26
C GLY A 940 23.15 45.76 39.62
N THR A 941 23.58 45.64 38.37
CA THR A 941 24.62 46.51 37.81
C THR A 941 24.12 47.32 36.61
N LEU A 942 24.34 48.62 36.64
CA LEU A 942 24.22 49.55 35.51
C LEU A 942 25.64 49.91 35.03
N SER A 943 26.11 49.31 33.93
CA SER A 943 27.48 49.48 33.43
C SER A 943 27.63 50.06 32.02
N GLY A 944 28.86 50.44 31.68
CA GLY A 944 29.28 50.94 30.37
C GLY A 944 28.89 52.40 30.10
N ALA A 945 29.56 53.04 29.13
CA ALA A 945 29.50 54.50 28.90
C ALA A 945 28.13 55.11 28.51
N GLY A 946 27.09 54.29 28.35
CA GLY A 946 25.73 54.73 28.03
C GLY A 946 25.06 55.54 29.16
N ALA A 947 23.82 55.94 28.92
CA ALA A 947 22.97 56.58 29.94
C ALA A 947 21.73 55.71 30.26
N ALA A 948 21.24 55.81 31.49
CA ALA A 948 19.84 55.53 31.83
C ALA A 948 19.18 56.87 32.10
N ILE A 949 18.10 57.19 31.38
CA ILE A 949 17.43 58.50 31.42
C ILE A 949 16.01 58.29 31.96
N VAL A 950 15.67 59.00 33.03
CA VAL A 950 14.36 58.93 33.70
C VAL A 950 13.62 60.24 33.48
N ARG A 951 12.52 60.21 32.72
CA ARG A 951 11.79 61.42 32.33
C ARG A 951 10.59 61.80 33.20
N ASN A 952 9.96 60.85 33.91
CA ASN A 952 8.68 61.10 34.60
C ASN A 952 8.54 60.32 35.94
N PHE A 953 7.37 60.43 36.58
CA PHE A 953 7.03 60.01 37.95
C PHE A 953 7.73 58.76 38.54
N ALA A 954 8.42 59.00 39.66
CA ALA A 954 8.77 58.04 40.72
C ALA A 954 9.53 56.76 40.30
N PHE A 955 10.85 56.85 40.43
CA PHE A 955 11.81 55.74 40.36
C PHE A 955 12.18 55.26 41.76
N ILE A 956 12.17 53.94 41.97
CA ILE A 956 12.62 53.31 43.23
C ILE A 956 14.01 52.73 43.01
N ILE A 957 14.98 53.16 43.81
CA ILE A 957 16.19 52.39 44.08
C ILE A 957 15.86 51.47 45.26
N GLY A 958 15.73 50.15 45.04
CA GLY A 958 15.23 49.22 46.06
C GLY A 958 16.25 48.89 47.16
N SER A 959 15.88 48.14 48.20
CA SER A 959 16.70 47.96 49.40
C SER A 959 18.00 47.12 49.27
N ARG A 960 18.27 46.48 48.12
CA ARG A 960 19.45 45.58 47.93
C ARG A 960 20.68 46.34 47.44
N GLU A 961 21.82 45.68 47.23
CA GLU A 961 23.00 46.32 46.64
C GLU A 961 22.83 46.57 45.13
N LYS A 962 23.30 47.72 44.66
CA LYS A 962 23.40 48.05 43.23
C LYS A 962 24.70 48.77 42.89
N THR A 963 25.15 48.60 41.65
CA THR A 963 26.45 49.08 41.17
C THR A 963 26.31 49.92 39.91
N LEU A 964 26.82 51.15 39.92
CA LEU A 964 26.89 52.07 38.78
C LEU A 964 28.35 52.13 38.27
N ASP A 965 28.65 51.46 37.16
CA ASP A 965 30.01 51.22 36.69
C ASP A 965 30.27 51.87 35.32
N GLN A 966 30.98 53.01 35.28
CA GLN A 966 31.14 53.88 34.09
C GLN A 966 29.83 54.50 33.52
N ARG A 967 28.64 54.02 33.94
CA ARG A 967 27.35 54.46 33.39
C ARG A 967 26.86 55.76 34.03
N ARG A 968 26.06 56.51 33.26
CA ARG A 968 25.37 57.71 33.73
C ARG A 968 23.91 57.41 34.06
N LEU A 969 23.42 57.85 35.21
CA LEU A 969 21.99 57.91 35.53
C LEU A 969 21.56 59.39 35.49
N LEU A 970 20.67 59.74 34.56
CA LEU A 970 20.15 61.10 34.37
C LEU A 970 18.70 61.15 34.87
N ASN A 971 18.45 61.91 35.94
CA ASN A 971 17.12 62.11 36.50
C ASN A 971 16.53 63.46 36.11
N PHE A 972 15.38 63.44 35.43
CA PHE A 972 14.52 64.60 35.20
C PHE A 972 13.17 64.49 35.94
N GLY A 973 12.91 63.36 36.63
CA GLY A 973 11.69 63.08 37.37
C GLY A 973 11.92 63.08 38.88
N THR A 974 11.31 62.12 39.58
CA THR A 974 11.53 61.87 41.01
C THR A 974 12.20 60.52 41.21
N ILE A 975 13.30 60.50 41.95
CA ILE A 975 13.96 59.32 42.50
C ILE A 975 13.61 59.23 43.99
N ASP A 976 13.22 58.05 44.46
CA ASP A 976 13.16 57.65 45.86
C ASP A 976 14.27 56.61 46.08
N TRP A 977 15.24 56.91 46.94
CA TRP A 977 16.42 56.08 47.19
C TRP A 977 16.31 55.28 48.49
N GLU A 978 16.41 53.95 48.40
CA GLU A 978 16.62 53.03 49.51
C GLU A 978 17.90 52.21 49.31
N GLY A 979 18.56 51.79 50.41
CA GLY A 979 19.62 50.78 50.43
C GLY A 979 20.98 51.17 49.80
N PRO A 980 22.01 50.34 49.93
CA PRO A 980 23.37 50.67 49.51
C PRO A 980 23.52 50.80 47.98
N LEU A 981 24.39 51.70 47.55
CA LEU A 981 24.72 51.99 46.16
C LEU A 981 26.24 52.17 45.99
N THR A 982 26.81 51.57 44.95
CA THR A 982 28.26 51.62 44.70
C THR A 982 28.54 52.24 43.33
N ALA A 983 29.36 53.29 43.24
CA ALA A 983 29.88 53.81 41.98
C ALA A 983 31.31 53.32 41.71
N LEU A 984 31.55 52.79 40.51
CA LEU A 984 32.86 52.30 40.06
C LEU A 984 33.27 52.98 38.75
N ASN A 985 34.58 53.09 38.53
CA ASN A 985 35.18 53.56 37.27
C ASN A 985 34.56 54.86 36.72
N GLY A 986 34.27 55.85 37.58
CA GLY A 986 33.64 57.11 37.17
C GLY A 986 32.14 57.06 36.85
N GLY A 987 31.40 56.08 37.39
CA GLY A 987 29.93 56.09 37.38
C GLY A 987 29.35 57.38 37.97
N ARG A 988 28.34 57.97 37.30
CA ARG A 988 27.82 59.32 37.62
C ARG A 988 26.30 59.37 37.73
N ILE A 989 25.78 59.96 38.81
CA ILE A 989 24.38 60.40 38.90
C ILE A 989 24.31 61.88 38.57
N VAL A 990 23.32 62.27 37.75
CA VAL A 990 22.99 63.65 37.43
C VAL A 990 21.54 63.88 37.78
N ASN A 991 21.29 64.74 38.77
CA ASN A 991 19.96 65.06 39.24
C ASN A 991 19.55 66.45 38.75
N ALA A 992 18.56 66.50 37.85
CA ALA A 992 17.87 67.70 37.41
C ALA A 992 16.37 67.69 37.80
N GLY A 993 15.95 66.71 38.59
CA GLY A 993 14.63 66.59 39.21
C GLY A 993 14.74 66.41 40.73
N THR A 994 13.87 65.64 41.36
CA THR A 994 13.94 65.37 42.80
C THR A 994 14.64 64.04 43.10
N PHE A 995 15.53 64.00 44.08
CA PHE A 995 16.21 62.82 44.62
C PHE A 995 15.93 62.73 46.13
N ARG A 996 15.06 61.80 46.53
CA ARG A 996 14.49 61.70 47.88
C ARG A 996 15.12 60.56 48.68
N MET A 997 15.28 60.81 49.97
CA MET A 997 15.76 59.87 50.99
C MET A 997 14.73 59.91 52.13
N GLY A 998 13.82 58.94 52.17
CA GLY A 998 12.61 58.98 53.01
C GLY A 998 12.40 57.74 53.87
N VAL A 999 11.29 57.72 54.62
CA VAL A 999 10.95 56.66 55.57
C VAL A 999 10.41 55.40 54.88
N LEU A 1000 11.27 54.44 54.54
CA LEU A 1000 10.86 53.06 54.22
C LEU A 1000 11.91 52.03 54.67
N ILE A 1001 11.57 51.28 55.73
CA ILE A 1001 12.06 49.93 56.04
C ILE A 1001 13.59 49.63 55.98
N GLY A 1002 14.41 50.57 56.45
CA GLY A 1002 15.47 50.25 57.42
C GLY A 1002 16.93 50.26 56.97
N SER A 1003 17.79 50.52 57.97
CA SER A 1003 19.26 50.64 57.96
C SER A 1003 19.85 51.84 57.21
N ASP A 1004 20.95 52.35 57.75
CA ASP A 1004 21.71 53.45 57.17
C ASP A 1004 22.19 53.09 55.75
N SER A 1005 22.08 54.02 54.81
CA SER A 1005 22.36 53.78 53.40
C SER A 1005 23.60 54.56 52.94
N VAL A 1006 24.50 53.87 52.23
CA VAL A 1006 25.76 54.46 51.73
C VAL A 1006 25.72 54.48 50.20
N PHE A 1007 26.04 55.65 49.62
CA PHE A 1007 26.47 55.77 48.23
C PHE A 1007 27.99 55.98 48.21
N GLY A 1008 28.77 54.95 47.91
CA GLY A 1008 30.24 54.99 47.97
C GLY A 1008 30.94 54.43 46.74
N GLY A 1009 32.27 54.44 46.71
CA GLY A 1009 33.03 53.88 45.58
C GLY A 1009 34.54 54.06 45.65
N ALA A 1010 35.31 53.05 45.23
CA ALA A 1010 36.78 53.07 45.31
C ALA A 1010 37.45 54.02 44.30
N ASP A 1011 36.76 54.40 43.21
CA ASP A 1011 37.34 55.00 42.02
C ASP A 1011 36.57 56.25 41.52
N GLY A 1012 36.33 57.23 42.41
CA GLY A 1012 35.89 58.58 42.02
C GLY A 1012 34.49 58.67 41.43
N GLY A 1013 33.50 58.02 42.05
CA GLY A 1013 32.08 58.23 41.72
C GLY A 1013 31.65 59.69 41.90
N VAL A 1014 30.68 60.14 41.10
CA VAL A 1014 30.23 61.54 41.11
C VAL A 1014 28.70 61.65 41.20
N PHE A 1015 28.22 62.44 42.16
CA PHE A 1015 26.85 62.96 42.19
C PHE A 1015 26.87 64.43 41.76
N VAL A 1016 26.02 64.81 40.81
CA VAL A 1016 25.81 66.21 40.44
C VAL A 1016 24.35 66.56 40.61
N ASN A 1017 24.07 67.53 41.49
CA ASN A 1017 22.76 68.15 41.61
C ASN A 1017 22.80 69.43 40.78
N GLU A 1018 22.17 69.39 39.60
CA GLU A 1018 22.07 70.53 38.67
C GLU A 1018 21.15 71.61 39.26
N SER A 1019 21.10 72.81 38.66
CA SER A 1019 20.38 73.97 39.23
C SER A 1019 18.87 73.77 39.39
N ALA A 1020 18.24 72.96 38.55
CA ALA A 1020 16.84 72.53 38.69
C ALA A 1020 16.66 71.33 39.65
N GLY A 1021 17.76 70.72 40.10
CA GLY A 1021 17.79 69.53 40.94
C GLY A 1021 17.50 69.83 42.41
N GLN A 1022 16.75 68.93 43.03
CA GLN A 1022 16.49 68.92 44.47
C GLN A 1022 16.91 67.58 45.08
N MET A 1023 17.80 67.59 46.08
CA MET A 1023 17.94 66.51 47.05
C MET A 1023 17.03 66.78 48.25
N LEU A 1024 16.29 65.77 48.70
CA LEU A 1024 15.36 65.89 49.83
C LEU A 1024 15.56 64.74 50.82
N LYS A 1025 16.08 65.04 52.01
CA LYS A 1025 16.25 64.09 53.11
C LYS A 1025 15.14 64.29 54.14
N ALA A 1026 14.26 63.30 54.29
CA ALA A 1026 13.00 63.42 55.05
C ALA A 1026 12.58 62.12 55.77
N GLY A 1027 13.53 61.25 56.10
CA GLY A 1027 13.33 60.14 57.06
C GLY A 1027 14.39 60.16 58.17
N PRO A 1028 14.24 59.37 59.25
CA PRO A 1028 15.09 59.45 60.44
C PRO A 1028 16.49 58.83 60.27
N GLU A 1029 16.74 58.04 59.22
CA GLU A 1029 17.97 57.25 59.04
C GLU A 1029 19.20 58.11 58.69
N THR A 1030 20.40 57.53 58.75
CA THR A 1030 21.62 58.16 58.21
C THR A 1030 21.80 57.78 56.75
N TYR A 1031 22.02 58.79 55.90
CA TYR A 1031 22.44 58.58 54.51
C TYR A 1031 23.83 59.16 54.31
N VAL A 1032 24.77 58.36 53.81
CA VAL A 1032 26.16 58.74 53.57
C VAL A 1032 26.43 58.80 52.07
N LEU A 1033 26.92 59.94 51.59
CA LEU A 1033 27.49 60.09 50.25
C LEU A 1033 29.01 60.15 50.35
N ASP A 1034 29.64 59.01 50.07
CA ASP A 1034 31.08 58.80 49.94
C ASP A 1034 31.49 58.84 48.46
N VAL A 1035 31.10 59.93 47.80
CA VAL A 1035 31.34 60.23 46.38
C VAL A 1035 31.57 61.74 46.22
N ILE A 1036 32.19 62.16 45.13
CA ILE A 1036 32.34 63.59 44.83
C ILE A 1036 30.94 64.18 44.58
N VAL A 1037 30.56 65.19 45.35
CA VAL A 1037 29.26 65.88 45.22
C VAL A 1037 29.47 67.30 44.72
N ASN A 1038 28.93 67.62 43.55
CA ASN A 1038 28.84 68.98 43.04
C ASN A 1038 27.38 69.43 43.12
N ASN A 1039 27.11 70.48 43.90
CA ASN A 1039 25.77 71.04 44.04
C ASN A 1039 25.69 72.43 43.38
N SER A 1040 24.69 72.62 42.54
CA SER A 1040 24.20 73.92 42.06
C SER A 1040 22.68 74.09 42.26
N GLY A 1041 22.00 73.05 42.74
CA GLY A 1041 20.58 73.02 43.05
C GLY A 1041 20.28 73.06 44.56
N ARG A 1042 19.10 72.58 44.95
CA ARG A 1042 18.63 72.59 46.35
C ARG A 1042 18.93 71.27 47.05
N ILE A 1043 19.40 71.32 48.29
CA ILE A 1043 19.48 70.22 49.24
C ILE A 1043 18.63 70.62 50.45
N ASP A 1044 17.62 69.81 50.81
CA ASP A 1044 16.65 70.10 51.87
C ASP A 1044 16.66 68.94 52.89
N VAL A 1045 17.16 69.18 54.10
CA VAL A 1045 17.38 68.19 55.16
C VAL A 1045 16.39 68.42 56.30
N ARG A 1046 15.33 67.62 56.32
CA ARG A 1046 14.18 67.77 57.23
C ARG A 1046 14.22 66.86 58.45
N GLU A 1047 14.82 65.68 58.32
CA GLU A 1047 14.90 64.67 59.39
C GLU A 1047 16.16 63.80 59.23
N GLY A 1048 16.61 63.18 60.32
CA GLY A 1048 17.75 62.27 60.36
C GLY A 1048 19.07 62.92 59.95
N VAL A 1049 20.05 62.12 59.51
CA VAL A 1049 21.40 62.60 59.15
C VAL A 1049 21.67 62.46 57.65
N LEU A 1050 22.23 63.51 57.03
CA LEU A 1050 22.82 63.46 55.69
C LEU A 1050 24.32 63.77 55.79
N ARG A 1051 25.18 62.77 55.55
CA ARG A 1051 26.63 62.89 55.69
C ARG A 1051 27.33 62.83 54.33
N PHE A 1052 28.25 63.75 54.10
CA PHE A 1052 29.13 63.79 52.94
C PHE A 1052 30.54 63.40 53.40
N ALA A 1053 30.95 62.17 53.07
CA ALA A 1053 32.24 61.60 53.51
C ALA A 1053 33.40 61.96 52.58
N HIS A 1054 33.11 62.37 51.34
CA HIS A 1054 34.10 62.74 50.34
C HIS A 1054 34.02 64.25 50.01
N THR A 1055 34.48 64.67 48.83
CA THR A 1055 34.59 66.08 48.45
C THR A 1055 33.21 66.64 48.09
N PHE A 1056 32.78 67.68 48.80
CA PHE A 1056 31.57 68.44 48.48
C PHE A 1056 31.94 69.84 47.97
N THR A 1057 31.40 70.24 46.83
CA THR A 1057 31.57 71.59 46.26
C THR A 1057 30.20 72.23 46.04
N GLN A 1058 29.98 73.37 46.68
CA GLN A 1058 28.81 74.21 46.46
C GLN A 1058 29.14 75.29 45.44
N THR A 1059 28.39 75.33 44.34
CA THR A 1059 28.58 76.27 43.20
C THR A 1059 27.36 77.15 42.96
N GLY A 1060 26.25 76.91 43.66
CA GLY A 1060 24.99 77.62 43.53
C GLY A 1060 23.85 76.90 44.25
N GLY A 1061 22.64 77.43 44.16
CA GLY A 1061 21.48 76.83 44.81
C GLY A 1061 21.52 76.99 46.34
N ALA A 1062 21.07 75.99 47.09
CA ALA A 1062 20.93 76.09 48.55
C ALA A 1062 21.12 74.76 49.29
N VAL A 1063 21.68 74.79 50.50
CA VAL A 1063 21.67 73.69 51.47
C VAL A 1063 20.90 74.15 52.71
N ILE A 1064 19.71 73.58 52.94
CA ILE A 1064 18.76 74.01 53.97
C ILE A 1064 18.54 72.88 54.97
N VAL A 1065 18.85 73.10 56.25
CA VAL A 1065 18.76 72.11 57.33
C VAL A 1065 17.62 72.49 58.28
N ARG A 1066 16.43 71.95 58.07
CA ARG A 1066 15.20 72.34 58.79
C ARG A 1066 15.05 71.67 60.16
N GLY A 1067 15.34 70.36 60.23
CA GLY A 1067 15.11 69.55 61.43
C GLY A 1067 15.88 68.23 61.48
N GLY A 1068 16.68 67.94 60.46
CA GLY A 1068 17.71 66.90 60.50
C GLY A 1068 19.08 67.50 60.79
N ARG A 1069 20.14 66.73 60.53
CA ARG A 1069 21.53 67.14 60.65
C ARG A 1069 22.26 66.91 59.33
N VAL A 1070 23.14 67.83 58.95
CA VAL A 1070 24.09 67.61 57.85
C VAL A 1070 25.50 67.45 58.41
N GLU A 1071 26.30 66.54 57.85
CA GLU A 1071 27.67 66.27 58.31
C GLU A 1071 28.62 66.26 57.11
N PHE A 1072 29.82 66.81 57.28
CA PHE A 1072 30.85 66.85 56.24
C PHE A 1072 32.20 66.44 56.84
N ASP A 1073 32.76 65.35 56.34
CA ASP A 1073 34.05 64.80 56.83
C ASP A 1073 35.26 65.64 56.40
N ASN A 1074 35.09 66.46 55.36
CA ASN A 1074 36.10 67.33 54.77
C ASN A 1074 35.64 68.81 54.87
N PRO A 1075 36.57 69.78 54.88
CA PRO A 1075 36.22 71.20 54.79
C PRO A 1075 35.34 71.51 53.57
N VAL A 1076 34.40 72.44 53.73
CA VAL A 1076 33.47 72.87 52.69
C VAL A 1076 33.81 74.27 52.22
N THR A 1077 33.84 74.47 50.90
CA THR A 1077 33.93 75.80 50.29
C THR A 1077 32.62 76.14 49.58
N LEU A 1078 32.01 77.26 49.95
CA LEU A 1078 30.89 77.85 49.21
C LEU A 1078 31.46 78.78 48.13
N GLN A 1079 31.33 78.39 46.86
CA GLN A 1079 31.70 79.23 45.71
C GLN A 1079 30.52 80.10 45.22
N GLY A 1080 29.33 79.88 45.78
CA GLY A 1080 28.07 80.55 45.44
C GLY A 1080 26.87 79.84 46.08
N GLY A 1081 25.71 80.51 46.14
CA GLY A 1081 24.49 79.95 46.75
C GLY A 1081 24.46 80.01 48.29
N ARG A 1082 23.37 79.50 48.90
CA ARG A 1082 23.05 79.62 50.34
C ARG A 1082 23.35 78.34 51.13
N ILE A 1083 23.74 78.46 52.40
CA ILE A 1083 23.65 77.40 53.42
C ILE A 1083 22.96 77.94 54.68
N GLY A 1084 22.05 77.17 55.29
CA GLY A 1084 21.22 77.70 56.37
C GLY A 1084 20.21 76.72 56.95
N GLY A 1085 19.26 77.24 57.74
CA GLY A 1085 18.16 76.47 58.35
C GLY A 1085 18.10 76.53 59.87
N ASN A 1086 17.10 75.85 60.45
CA ASN A 1086 16.79 75.82 61.89
C ASN A 1086 17.56 74.75 62.70
N SER A 1087 18.68 74.21 62.19
CA SER A 1087 19.33 73.05 62.80
C SER A 1087 20.85 72.97 62.58
N ASN A 1088 21.43 71.77 62.74
CA ASN A 1088 22.88 71.57 62.89
C ASN A 1088 23.57 71.11 61.59
N ALA A 1089 24.70 71.75 61.30
CA ALA A 1089 25.70 71.32 60.33
C ALA A 1089 27.03 71.02 61.03
N VAL A 1090 27.58 69.82 60.87
CA VAL A 1090 28.91 69.45 61.37
C VAL A 1090 29.91 69.57 60.23
N ILE A 1091 30.85 70.51 60.34
CA ILE A 1091 31.85 70.80 59.29
C ILE A 1091 33.14 71.18 59.98
N GLN A 1092 34.27 70.52 59.67
CA GLN A 1092 35.56 70.90 60.27
C GLN A 1092 35.88 72.39 60.06
N ARG A 1093 35.66 72.89 58.84
CA ARG A 1093 35.69 74.30 58.47
C ARG A 1093 34.74 74.59 57.32
N LEU A 1094 33.93 75.62 57.47
CA LEU A 1094 33.12 76.20 56.40
C LEU A 1094 33.78 77.49 55.92
N THR A 1095 34.35 77.48 54.71
CA THR A 1095 34.87 78.68 54.05
C THR A 1095 33.80 79.22 53.10
N ASN A 1096 33.17 80.33 53.45
CA ASN A 1096 32.25 81.06 52.58
C ASN A 1096 33.03 82.00 51.66
N ALA A 1097 33.38 81.54 50.46
CA ALA A 1097 34.24 82.27 49.54
C ALA A 1097 33.49 83.16 48.52
N GLY A 1098 32.16 83.02 48.42
CA GLY A 1098 31.34 83.75 47.44
C GLY A 1098 29.84 83.43 47.49
N GLY A 1099 29.33 82.90 48.61
CA GLY A 1099 27.92 82.56 48.81
C GLY A 1099 27.34 83.25 50.05
N SER A 1100 26.16 82.81 50.49
CA SER A 1100 25.56 83.26 51.75
C SER A 1100 25.48 82.13 52.78
N VAL A 1101 25.73 82.49 54.03
CA VAL A 1101 25.20 81.77 55.19
C VAL A 1101 23.98 82.54 55.66
N SER A 1102 22.86 81.87 55.91
CA SER A 1102 21.66 82.54 56.40
C SER A 1102 21.00 81.63 57.43
N PRO A 1103 21.04 81.96 58.73
CA PRO A 1103 20.43 81.13 59.74
C PRO A 1103 18.92 81.01 59.56
N GLY A 1104 18.38 79.98 60.19
CA GLY A 1104 16.94 79.81 60.30
C GLY A 1104 16.19 79.43 59.02
N GLU A 1105 14.88 79.29 59.18
CA GLU A 1105 13.90 79.56 58.13
C GLU A 1105 13.25 80.95 58.33
N SER A 1106 13.96 81.80 59.07
CA SER A 1106 13.72 83.23 59.28
C SER A 1106 12.41 83.57 60.00
N PRO A 1107 12.41 83.80 61.33
CA PRO A 1107 13.52 83.68 62.28
C PRO A 1107 13.87 82.25 62.71
N GLY A 1108 15.13 82.02 63.10
CA GLY A 1108 15.57 80.77 63.71
C GLY A 1108 17.04 80.71 64.15
N THR A 1109 17.59 79.51 64.21
CA THR A 1109 18.98 79.30 64.64
C THR A 1109 19.64 78.21 63.81
N PHE A 1110 20.76 78.55 63.16
CA PHE A 1110 21.62 77.60 62.46
C PHE A 1110 22.87 77.35 63.29
N THR A 1111 23.21 76.08 63.52
CA THR A 1111 24.39 75.72 64.31
C THR A 1111 25.45 75.05 63.44
N LEU A 1112 26.59 75.70 63.26
CA LEU A 1112 27.81 75.16 62.68
C LEU A 1112 28.72 74.58 63.77
N GLU A 1113 28.76 73.26 63.84
CA GLU A 1113 29.68 72.52 64.72
C GLU A 1113 31.08 72.43 64.07
N GLY A 1114 31.85 73.52 64.17
CA GLY A 1114 33.25 73.63 63.72
C GLY A 1114 33.70 75.08 63.50
N ASP A 1115 34.72 75.29 62.65
CA ASP A 1115 35.25 76.62 62.32
C ASP A 1115 34.48 77.29 61.17
N TYR A 1116 34.35 78.63 61.23
CA TYR A 1116 33.80 79.46 60.15
C TYR A 1116 34.86 80.43 59.60
N GLU A 1117 34.86 80.62 58.28
CA GLU A 1117 35.73 81.57 57.58
C GLU A 1117 34.91 82.27 56.49
N GLN A 1118 34.68 83.58 56.61
CA GLN A 1118 34.00 84.38 55.60
C GLN A 1118 35.03 85.16 54.76
N GLY A 1119 35.02 84.92 53.45
CA GLY A 1119 35.82 85.67 52.49
C GLY A 1119 35.16 87.00 52.11
N PRO A 1120 35.89 87.88 51.40
CA PRO A 1120 35.41 89.24 51.07
C PRO A 1120 34.18 89.26 50.16
N ASP A 1121 33.99 88.23 49.32
CA ASP A 1121 32.81 88.08 48.44
C ASP A 1121 31.67 87.26 49.10
N GLY A 1122 31.83 86.85 50.37
CA GLY A 1122 30.83 86.08 51.12
C GLY A 1122 29.93 86.95 52.00
N ALA A 1123 28.69 86.52 52.19
CA ALA A 1123 27.70 87.17 53.06
C ALA A 1123 27.22 86.29 54.23
N LEU A 1124 26.89 86.94 55.36
CA LEU A 1124 26.04 86.40 56.41
C LEU A 1124 24.73 87.20 56.40
N GLU A 1125 23.61 86.53 56.16
CA GLU A 1125 22.25 87.11 56.11
C GLU A 1125 21.57 86.85 57.45
N ILE A 1126 20.95 87.89 58.06
CA ILE A 1126 20.28 87.84 59.36
C ILE A 1126 18.95 88.60 59.30
N GLU A 1127 17.86 87.92 59.61
CA GLU A 1127 16.52 88.49 59.64
C GLU A 1127 16.06 88.84 61.06
N LEU A 1128 15.51 90.05 61.26
CA LEU A 1128 15.02 90.59 62.53
C LEU A 1128 13.50 90.82 62.49
N GLY A 1129 12.74 90.04 63.28
CA GLY A 1129 11.30 90.19 63.52
C GLY A 1129 10.94 90.51 64.98
N GLY A 1130 11.93 90.77 65.83
CA GLY A 1130 11.79 91.05 67.25
C GLY A 1130 13.10 90.85 68.00
N ARG A 1131 13.07 90.87 69.34
CA ARG A 1131 14.30 90.93 70.18
C ARG A 1131 14.73 89.60 70.82
N THR A 1132 14.00 88.51 70.61
CA THR A 1132 14.31 87.20 71.22
C THR A 1132 15.18 86.34 70.28
N PRO A 1133 16.45 86.08 70.62
CA PRO A 1133 17.35 85.32 69.75
C PRO A 1133 16.82 83.92 69.45
N GLY A 1134 16.84 83.54 68.18
CA GLY A 1134 16.46 82.21 67.70
C GLY A 1134 14.96 81.92 67.66
N GLN A 1135 14.12 82.91 68.01
CA GLN A 1135 12.65 82.80 67.99
C GLN A 1135 11.98 83.99 67.29
N GLN A 1136 12.57 85.17 67.40
CA GLN A 1136 12.08 86.41 66.76
C GLN A 1136 13.13 87.06 65.86
N HIS A 1137 14.40 86.69 66.00
CA HIS A 1137 15.46 87.10 65.08
C HIS A 1137 16.49 85.98 64.91
N ASP A 1138 17.20 85.99 63.79
CA ASP A 1138 18.14 84.94 63.42
C ASP A 1138 19.44 84.92 64.22
N VAL A 1139 19.95 83.71 64.46
CA VAL A 1139 21.20 83.48 65.20
C VAL A 1139 22.08 82.44 64.50
N PHE A 1140 23.29 82.83 64.15
CA PHE A 1140 24.33 81.91 63.68
C PHE A 1140 25.21 81.43 64.85
N VAL A 1141 25.13 80.14 65.19
CA VAL A 1141 25.93 79.55 66.27
C VAL A 1141 27.11 78.79 65.66
N VAL A 1142 28.33 79.29 65.84
CA VAL A 1142 29.57 78.59 65.48
C VAL A 1142 30.18 78.01 66.75
N THR A 1143 30.62 76.75 66.77
CA THR A 1143 31.23 76.17 67.99
C THR A 1143 32.75 76.33 68.07
N GLY A 1144 33.41 76.57 66.94
CA GLY A 1144 34.86 76.78 66.81
C GLY A 1144 35.25 78.25 66.71
N ASP A 1145 36.29 78.53 65.93
CA ASP A 1145 36.71 79.89 65.60
C ASP A 1145 35.88 80.48 64.45
N ALA A 1146 35.52 81.75 64.54
CA ALA A 1146 34.83 82.50 63.50
C ALA A 1146 35.72 83.61 62.95
N ALA A 1147 36.36 83.36 61.81
CA ALA A 1147 37.02 84.39 61.02
C ALA A 1147 35.98 85.11 60.15
N VAL A 1148 35.58 86.31 60.55
CA VAL A 1148 34.57 87.13 59.85
C VAL A 1148 35.22 88.19 58.96
N GLY A 1149 34.51 88.54 57.90
CA GLY A 1149 34.91 89.40 56.77
C GLY A 1149 33.76 89.45 55.76
N GLY A 1150 33.90 90.17 54.65
CA GLY A 1150 32.81 90.33 53.68
C GLY A 1150 31.58 91.02 54.27
N ALA A 1151 30.38 90.69 53.76
CA ALA A 1151 29.15 91.39 54.13
C ALA A 1151 28.39 90.74 55.31
N LEU A 1152 27.86 91.57 56.21
CA LEU A 1152 26.75 91.23 57.09
C LEU A 1152 25.48 91.91 56.58
N GLU A 1153 24.53 91.15 56.06
CA GLU A 1153 23.25 91.63 55.56
C GLU A 1153 22.17 91.47 56.62
N ILE A 1154 21.47 92.57 56.93
CA ILE A 1154 20.44 92.62 57.96
C ILE A 1154 19.11 92.96 57.30
N LEU A 1155 18.10 92.13 57.51
CA LEU A 1155 16.77 92.29 56.93
C LEU A 1155 15.72 92.45 58.04
N LEU A 1156 14.75 93.35 57.86
CA LEU A 1156 13.59 93.44 58.75
C LEU A 1156 12.46 92.59 58.20
N ILE A 1157 11.84 91.78 59.07
CA ILE A 1157 10.73 90.88 58.72
C ILE A 1157 9.55 91.08 59.68
N ASP A 1158 8.38 90.56 59.31
CA ASP A 1158 7.12 90.63 60.07
C ASP A 1158 6.67 92.06 60.49
N GLY A 1159 7.18 93.10 59.80
CA GLY A 1159 6.88 94.50 60.12
C GLY A 1159 7.55 95.00 61.40
N PHE A 1160 8.70 94.44 61.76
CA PHE A 1160 9.44 94.85 62.95
C PHE A 1160 10.20 96.16 62.74
N GLU A 1161 10.00 97.12 63.66
CA GLU A 1161 10.67 98.44 63.71
C GLU A 1161 11.65 98.50 64.90
N PRO A 1162 12.95 98.20 64.70
CA PRO A 1162 13.96 98.35 65.75
C PRO A 1162 14.00 99.77 66.32
N GLN A 1163 14.18 99.93 67.63
CA GLN A 1163 14.31 101.25 68.26
C GLN A 1163 15.77 101.54 68.59
N VAL A 1164 16.20 102.82 68.58
CA VAL A 1164 17.57 103.21 68.96
C VAL A 1164 17.90 102.69 70.37
N GLY A 1165 19.02 101.98 70.51
CA GLY A 1165 19.44 101.27 71.71
C GLY A 1165 18.91 99.82 71.84
N ASP A 1166 18.15 99.33 70.87
CA ASP A 1166 17.79 97.91 70.79
C ASP A 1166 19.01 97.08 70.39
N THR A 1167 19.19 95.95 71.08
CA THR A 1167 20.33 95.05 70.87
C THR A 1167 19.91 93.66 70.43
N PHE A 1168 20.56 93.10 69.42
CA PHE A 1168 20.30 91.77 68.86
C PHE A 1168 21.58 90.96 68.82
N THR A 1169 21.67 89.88 69.60
CA THR A 1169 22.76 88.90 69.44
C THR A 1169 22.45 88.04 68.22
N VAL A 1170 23.26 88.16 67.17
CA VAL A 1170 23.02 87.57 65.84
C VAL A 1170 24.01 86.46 65.49
N MET A 1171 25.14 86.40 66.18
CA MET A 1171 26.12 85.32 66.04
C MET A 1171 26.76 85.00 67.39
N THR A 1172 27.10 83.73 67.62
CA THR A 1172 27.89 83.29 68.80
C THR A 1172 29.01 82.36 68.36
N TYR A 1173 30.19 82.45 68.99
CA TYR A 1173 31.37 81.66 68.64
C TYR A 1173 32.26 81.28 69.83
N GLY A 1174 33.13 80.29 69.64
CA GLY A 1174 34.15 79.90 70.62
C GLY A 1174 35.25 80.96 70.75
N SER A 1175 35.69 81.50 69.61
CA SER A 1175 36.53 82.69 69.45
C SER A 1175 36.24 83.34 68.10
N HIS A 1176 36.70 84.58 67.88
CA HIS A 1176 36.63 85.22 66.57
C HIS A 1176 37.95 85.85 66.14
N SER A 1177 38.06 86.10 64.85
CA SER A 1177 39.05 86.99 64.25
C SER A 1177 38.43 87.78 63.10
N GLY A 1178 38.98 88.96 62.81
CA GLY A 1178 38.40 89.88 61.83
C GLY A 1178 37.14 90.62 62.32
N GLU A 1179 36.59 91.42 61.42
CA GLU A 1179 35.34 92.18 61.49
C GLU A 1179 34.70 92.08 60.10
N PHE A 1180 33.37 92.21 59.95
CA PHE A 1180 32.74 92.30 58.63
C PHE A 1180 33.26 93.53 57.88
N ASP A 1181 33.60 93.36 56.60
CA ASP A 1181 34.11 94.43 55.73
C ASP A 1181 33.00 95.44 55.36
N GLU A 1182 31.75 94.96 55.29
CA GLU A 1182 30.55 95.76 55.00
C GLU A 1182 29.38 95.30 55.87
N VAL A 1183 28.55 96.25 56.32
CA VAL A 1183 27.30 95.98 57.04
C VAL A 1183 26.17 96.58 56.23
N ILE A 1184 25.40 95.72 55.56
CA ILE A 1184 24.25 96.09 54.76
C ILE A 1184 23.04 96.15 55.69
N ALA A 1185 22.81 97.33 56.24
CA ALA A 1185 21.66 97.60 57.10
C ALA A 1185 20.36 97.76 56.27
N PRO A 1186 19.18 97.51 56.87
CA PRO A 1186 17.90 97.92 56.28
C PRO A 1186 17.87 99.43 56.05
N CYS A 1187 17.16 99.86 55.01
CA CYS A 1187 16.97 101.28 54.71
C CYS A 1187 16.38 102.01 55.93
N GLY A 1188 16.91 103.20 56.23
CA GLY A 1188 16.51 103.97 57.41
C GLY A 1188 17.11 103.52 58.74
N TYR A 1189 18.00 102.52 58.81
CA TYR A 1189 18.62 102.08 60.06
C TYR A 1189 20.16 102.10 60.03
N GLU A 1190 20.76 102.58 61.11
CA GLU A 1190 22.19 102.43 61.38
C GLU A 1190 22.39 101.45 62.54
N PHE A 1191 23.26 100.46 62.34
CA PHE A 1191 23.65 99.49 63.37
C PHE A 1191 25.13 99.61 63.70
N ALA A 1192 25.47 99.72 65.00
CA ALA A 1192 26.80 99.39 65.48
C ALA A 1192 26.91 97.88 65.66
N VAL A 1193 28.00 97.30 65.14
CA VAL A 1193 28.31 95.88 65.30
C VAL A 1193 29.34 95.71 66.42
N HIS A 1194 28.93 95.09 67.52
CA HIS A 1194 29.81 94.81 68.66
C HIS A 1194 30.35 93.39 68.59
N TYR A 1195 31.65 93.26 68.29
CA TYR A 1195 32.38 91.98 68.32
C TYR A 1195 32.87 91.71 69.75
N ASN A 1196 32.08 90.94 70.50
CA ASN A 1196 32.43 90.51 71.86
C ASN A 1196 33.27 89.24 71.81
N ALA A 1197 33.85 88.85 72.96
CA ALA A 1197 34.72 87.68 73.06
C ALA A 1197 34.08 86.35 72.61
N ASN A 1198 32.74 86.26 72.62
CA ASN A 1198 31.98 85.05 72.27
C ASN A 1198 30.71 85.30 71.44
N ASP A 1199 30.42 86.54 71.03
CA ASP A 1199 29.24 86.88 70.24
C ASP A 1199 29.41 88.13 69.38
N VAL A 1200 28.63 88.20 68.30
CA VAL A 1200 28.33 89.46 67.62
C VAL A 1200 26.96 89.93 68.07
N THR A 1201 26.91 91.14 68.63
CA THR A 1201 25.67 91.81 69.00
C THR A 1201 25.54 93.11 68.22
N LEU A 1202 24.44 93.24 67.47
CA LEU A 1202 24.04 94.49 66.82
C LEU A 1202 23.40 95.42 67.85
N GLU A 1203 23.67 96.72 67.77
CA GLU A 1203 22.96 97.79 68.48
C GLU A 1203 22.44 98.81 67.47
N VAL A 1204 21.15 99.15 67.51
CA VAL A 1204 20.59 100.22 66.67
C VAL A 1204 21.12 101.56 67.18
N THR A 1205 21.98 102.22 66.41
CA THR A 1205 22.57 103.51 66.77
C THR A 1205 21.87 104.70 66.13
N GLY A 1206 21.16 104.47 65.03
CA GLY A 1206 20.38 105.48 64.34
C GLY A 1206 19.13 104.87 63.71
N VAL A 1207 18.04 105.63 63.77
CA VAL A 1207 16.94 105.51 62.81
C VAL A 1207 16.98 106.81 62.02
N GLY A 1208 17.10 106.70 60.71
CA GLY A 1208 17.19 107.83 59.79
C GLY A 1208 15.95 108.69 59.83
N VAL A 1209 16.13 110.00 59.67
CA VAL A 1209 15.00 110.87 59.34
C VAL A 1209 14.66 110.63 57.86
N PRO A 1210 13.37 110.42 57.49
CA PRO A 1210 12.97 110.14 56.12
C PRO A 1210 13.49 111.18 55.11
N THR A 1211 13.63 110.74 53.86
CA THR A 1211 14.12 111.59 52.77
C THR A 1211 13.11 112.72 52.52
N PRO A 1212 13.49 113.99 52.22
CA PRO A 1212 12.48 115.03 52.00
C PRO A 1212 11.55 114.74 50.79
N GLY A 1213 10.33 114.28 51.06
CA GLY A 1213 9.34 113.78 50.10
C GLY A 1213 8.89 112.34 50.36
N ASP A 1214 9.66 111.58 51.12
CA ASP A 1214 9.39 110.27 51.70
C ASP A 1214 8.82 110.55 53.12
N LEU A 1215 7.52 110.37 53.29
CA LEU A 1215 6.75 110.72 54.49
C LEU A 1215 6.44 109.49 55.35
N ASP A 1216 6.34 108.28 54.77
CA ASP A 1216 6.13 107.05 55.53
C ASP A 1216 7.39 106.23 55.87
N GLY A 1217 8.54 106.57 55.28
CA GLY A 1217 9.87 106.13 55.74
C GLY A 1217 10.40 104.86 55.08
N ASP A 1218 9.85 104.44 53.93
CA ASP A 1218 10.26 103.21 53.26
C ASP A 1218 11.43 103.37 52.26
N CYS A 1219 11.90 104.61 52.08
CA CYS A 1219 13.00 105.02 51.19
C CYS A 1219 12.75 104.91 49.68
N ASP A 1220 11.51 104.78 49.22
CA ASP A 1220 11.12 105.34 47.91
C ASP A 1220 10.27 106.63 48.08
N ILE A 1221 9.62 107.12 47.01
CA ILE A 1221 8.72 108.29 47.08
C ILE A 1221 7.55 107.96 46.15
N ASP A 1222 6.43 107.49 46.69
CA ASP A 1222 5.36 106.93 45.86
C ASP A 1222 3.93 107.45 46.17
N LEU A 1223 2.93 106.62 45.86
CA LEU A 1223 1.53 106.91 46.06
C LEU A 1223 1.12 106.90 47.55
N ASP A 1224 1.83 106.20 48.42
CA ASP A 1224 1.52 106.08 49.84
C ASP A 1224 1.99 107.35 50.59
N ASP A 1225 3.17 107.86 50.24
CA ASP A 1225 3.59 109.23 50.59
C ASP A 1225 2.64 110.31 50.07
N TYR A 1226 2.17 110.17 48.81
CA TYR A 1226 1.23 111.13 48.24
C TYR A 1226 -0.09 111.18 49.04
N LYS A 1227 -0.53 110.07 49.65
CA LYS A 1227 -1.72 110.07 50.52
C LYS A 1227 -1.52 110.89 51.80
N ARG A 1228 -0.27 111.09 52.25
CA ARG A 1228 0.08 111.93 53.40
C ARG A 1228 0.25 113.39 53.02
N VAL A 1229 0.77 113.69 51.82
CA VAL A 1229 0.83 115.06 51.26
C VAL A 1229 -0.57 115.58 50.86
N ALA A 1230 -1.45 114.73 50.30
CA ALA A 1230 -2.72 115.17 49.70
C ALA A 1230 -3.69 115.95 50.63
N PRO A 1231 -3.85 115.62 51.93
CA PRO A 1231 -4.67 116.41 52.86
C PRO A 1231 -4.06 117.78 53.20
N CYS A 1232 -2.75 117.93 53.01
CA CYS A 1232 -1.94 119.09 53.39
C CYS A 1232 -1.95 120.21 52.36
N ILE A 1233 -2.44 119.96 51.15
CA ILE A 1233 -2.53 120.95 50.06
C ILE A 1233 -3.50 122.09 50.44
N GLY A 1234 -2.96 123.21 50.90
CA GLY A 1234 -3.71 124.42 51.24
C GLY A 1234 -3.88 125.37 50.06
N GLY A 1235 -2.89 125.40 49.15
CA GLY A 1235 -2.76 126.41 48.10
C GLY A 1235 -1.97 127.64 48.56
N PRO A 1236 -1.63 128.55 47.62
CA PRO A 1236 -0.65 129.61 47.86
C PRO A 1236 -1.05 130.55 48.99
N SER A 1237 -0.06 130.87 49.83
CA SER A 1237 -0.13 131.68 51.06
C SER A 1237 -1.01 131.10 52.17
N VAL A 1238 -1.16 129.77 52.24
CA VAL A 1238 -1.76 129.06 53.37
C VAL A 1238 -0.65 128.54 54.28
N GLU A 1239 -0.21 129.37 55.23
CA GLU A 1239 0.87 129.07 56.20
C GLU A 1239 0.42 128.19 57.40
N VAL A 1240 -0.74 127.52 57.31
CA VAL A 1240 -1.35 126.79 58.44
C VAL A 1240 -2.00 125.49 57.94
N PRO A 1241 -1.76 124.32 58.58
CA PRO A 1241 -2.29 123.04 58.11
C PRO A 1241 -3.80 123.05 57.82
N PRO A 1242 -4.24 122.62 56.62
CA PRO A 1242 -5.66 122.41 56.32
C PRO A 1242 -6.32 121.39 57.25
N GLN A 1243 -7.63 121.53 57.46
CA GLN A 1243 -8.38 120.64 58.36
C GLN A 1243 -8.41 119.20 57.82
N GLY A 1244 -7.53 118.33 58.35
CA GLY A 1244 -7.39 116.93 57.96
C GLY A 1244 -5.96 116.51 57.64
N CYS A 1245 -5.03 117.47 57.53
CA CYS A 1245 -3.59 117.24 57.48
C CYS A 1245 -3.01 117.07 58.89
N ASP A 1246 -1.99 116.23 59.05
CA ASP A 1246 -1.18 116.21 60.27
C ASP A 1246 -0.22 117.42 60.27
N PRO A 1247 -0.06 118.16 61.38
CA PRO A 1247 0.84 119.32 61.43
C PRO A 1247 2.31 119.01 61.08
N ASP A 1248 2.79 117.80 61.37
CA ASP A 1248 4.17 117.40 61.05
C ASP A 1248 4.28 117.02 59.56
N ASP A 1249 3.27 116.33 59.00
CA ASP A 1249 3.16 116.08 57.55
C ASP A 1249 3.04 117.39 56.75
N PHE A 1250 2.39 118.42 57.30
CA PHE A 1250 2.33 119.76 56.67
C PHE A 1250 3.70 120.40 56.53
N ILE A 1251 4.56 120.25 57.54
CA ILE A 1251 5.93 120.79 57.54
C ILE A 1251 6.83 119.96 56.63
N ALA A 1252 6.63 118.64 56.56
CA ALA A 1252 7.34 117.75 55.65
C ALA A 1252 6.92 117.91 54.18
N ALA A 1253 5.69 118.37 53.93
CA ALA A 1253 5.12 118.61 52.60
C ALA A 1253 5.49 119.98 51.99
N ASP A 1254 6.06 120.92 52.74
CA ASP A 1254 6.68 122.15 52.21
C ASP A 1254 8.06 121.80 51.62
N LEU A 1255 8.07 121.44 50.33
CA LEU A 1255 9.25 120.91 49.62
C LEU A 1255 10.01 121.99 48.86
N ASP A 1256 9.40 123.15 48.59
CA ASP A 1256 10.06 124.34 48.02
C ASP A 1256 10.55 125.36 49.08
N ALA A 1257 10.15 125.15 50.35
CA ALA A 1257 10.54 125.89 51.55
C ALA A 1257 10.08 127.36 51.58
N ASP A 1258 8.90 127.64 51.02
CA ASP A 1258 8.26 128.97 51.06
C ASP A 1258 7.17 129.14 52.12
N PHE A 1259 6.96 128.11 52.96
CA PHE A 1259 6.03 128.04 54.09
C PHE A 1259 4.53 127.93 53.73
N ASP A 1260 4.19 127.67 52.46
CA ASP A 1260 2.89 127.10 52.09
C ASP A 1260 3.02 125.72 51.44
N VAL A 1261 1.92 124.99 51.31
CA VAL A 1261 1.87 123.71 50.59
C VAL A 1261 0.94 123.90 49.39
N ASP A 1262 1.52 124.23 48.24
CA ASP A 1262 0.82 124.50 46.99
C ASP A 1262 1.16 123.50 45.85
N ILE A 1263 0.88 123.90 44.61
CA ILE A 1263 1.12 123.09 43.42
C ILE A 1263 2.61 123.05 43.00
N ARG A 1264 3.47 123.80 43.69
CA ARG A 1264 4.93 123.76 43.58
C ARG A 1264 5.51 122.63 44.41
N ASP A 1265 4.99 122.41 45.61
CA ASP A 1265 5.37 121.26 46.45
C ASP A 1265 4.92 119.95 45.84
N ILE A 1266 3.68 119.89 45.33
CA ILE A 1266 3.23 118.73 44.54
C ILE A 1266 4.13 118.51 43.31
N ARG A 1267 4.71 119.58 42.72
CA ARG A 1267 5.65 119.44 41.61
C ARG A 1267 7.00 118.92 42.07
N GLU A 1268 7.54 119.40 43.18
CA GLU A 1268 8.78 118.86 43.75
C GLU A 1268 8.61 117.42 44.21
N PHE A 1269 7.48 117.09 44.82
CA PHE A 1269 7.06 115.72 45.14
C PHE A 1269 7.02 114.85 43.88
N CYS A 1270 6.28 115.26 42.84
CA CYS A 1270 6.21 114.54 41.56
C CYS A 1270 7.56 114.48 40.80
N ASN A 1271 8.51 115.39 41.06
CA ASN A 1271 9.86 115.32 40.48
C ASN A 1271 10.73 114.26 41.19
N ARG A 1272 10.42 113.94 42.45
CA ARG A 1272 11.11 112.94 43.27
C ARG A 1272 10.42 111.57 43.24
N PHE A 1273 9.16 111.55 42.82
CA PHE A 1273 8.31 110.36 42.72
C PHE A 1273 8.96 109.22 41.93
N ALA A 1274 9.25 108.12 42.61
CA ALA A 1274 9.75 106.88 42.04
C ALA A 1274 8.56 105.92 41.84
N PRO A 1275 8.19 105.56 40.59
CA PRO A 1275 7.22 104.49 40.38
C PRO A 1275 7.91 103.13 40.61
N SER A 1276 7.64 102.52 41.76
CA SER A 1276 7.95 101.11 42.07
C SER A 1276 7.02 100.11 41.34
#